data_AF-Q54P15-F1
#
_entry.id   AF-Q54P15-F1
#
_cell.length_a   1.000
_cell.length_b   1.000
_cell.length_c   1.000
_cell.angle_alpha   90.00
_cell.angle_beta   90.00
_cell.angle_gamma   90.00
#
_symmetry.space_group_name_H-M   'P 1'
#
loop_
_entity.id
_entity.type
_entity.pdbx_description
1 polymer ?
#
loop_
_entity_poly.entity_id
_entity_poly.type
_entity_poly.pdbx_seq_one_letter_code
_entity_poly.pdbx_strand_id
1 'polypeptide(L)'
;MKRDNNKYIIYLLFFQFILINLLNGQSIEVKDVSDPSFLTYNKYPIDSNKNTCNFDFFIRSVISNGTGGLFTISSDSSLSITSLKVFNDQITQIDKILVSDVPNGQNSISLTSNLGLINASTIINFNCELYDMNSIKIKYIPNILADLDPTAYSGYVILSGLKYKSNNLIISTNGYSVLVNSDSNKATYIILRPLNITIFNQDVTCSIYFIDYQFNFTVPSSYLYYSSNSDNQVMYYPDSPMFQKFSYFASNVISITANYTGINPLIFLYRASGGILTLPFYQNDNGTVYFGALQNFGTNERIAVVSQYGSSLVEINSTILSSIPISSETYFPSGTIYILKTTLGTFNNMTYFTVYFNSSIYFDIIDYSFSIDNIQSVLPWPFGFESGTNYKYSFKVAFLLSLMSSSWNTFVITPYNGMTSLNPLNLPPDLVSLNDATPTMKHYEMIILDSNCYLIRIAPSDDFVNGIITINNKPYGYGSLVEGDGINGPSMYEFVYENTNSGVGTIEIRGSSGKSSPYYTSQPSYYSSIPPKFVYDATAFNIYNIYLIQNVSFLYNNLNTTNKSIDNIMYFNFTDVTETNVELEVVFLNNFKLLNGRISKQCFAKWNSTIKLFQVEFRVPANVKTGYFNYNIKLGSIYTNFYSQLLPASNQLYVTSSRFDQYGPIFKTIDKSISQNPNQIKWSVTIQDEINGFDYGHVIVRGDMDGSRYTINLSNNTIISGNEFLGQHDIIVTIPDICATQSYSIIEIELFDKQGYSCEFYMTKSFDAPSNPFINYFGDPTINKITIYCDDYQDQTPPVLLSFQSSRVVSSQDNSQTLLFEFQVTDPESGLKSDQLPIVYATSKQLEGIFNTSEIKTIVNNNTIDYKCQIDLPYGFGYQSDILFSVYGLINNGGYFGGYSSERLMSISPNSYYMSNIPLIKKLLISKVSIITSSGGKLLIIGKHFQTDYKVHIKYLDGNLVFPQVSTPTISYSTSIIINDIKPTTNPFIIKVVSLNNLNQSNEFTVYPVVYNFIDPSPKPPIKPRIPCAGTPECGGSKNGYCKENYGCICYSPWVGIDCTSQVIIVPQPSTNTSNPSTEIPVIGGGGGNNNNETNTETILFKSLISLVSLRELDFQSNIVNTYTFEKWVYNQIDSNTNQYVTNITIPKSNTTTTITATLQWFKEKSIIKFANQQLVMNPSSIKYTIDISNYDFSSKLNQLQLIMSASISASKSDDICSSKEFGVTSDSDDDISNYIKLQVDTVSLYGRFIKRAIVDSTVQTISNILLDSSMNLITNAASSQTYIGIQLPYYSDSIIIDPDFSILIDSKSASNNNNSICSNINSKSGLSTVQLVGIIIGSVGFAAVIIISIAFCIHKNRTDAKFRLFVRNKTIHMDKKK
;
A
#
# COMPACT_ATOMS: atom_id res chain seq x y z
N MET A 1 -103.95 -6.44 7.81
CA MET A 1 -103.28 -7.42 6.92
C MET A 1 -102.36 -6.81 5.83
N LYS A 2 -101.92 -5.53 5.92
CA LYS A 2 -100.89 -4.97 5.01
C LYS A 2 -99.79 -4.14 5.71
N ARG A 3 -99.64 -4.27 7.04
CA ARG A 3 -98.72 -3.44 7.83
C ARG A 3 -97.61 -4.20 8.58
N ASP A 4 -97.55 -5.53 8.49
CA ASP A 4 -96.54 -6.34 9.20
C ASP A 4 -95.35 -6.82 8.33
N ASN A 5 -95.41 -6.69 7.00
CA ASN A 5 -94.31 -7.15 6.13
C ASN A 5 -93.06 -6.24 6.15
N ASN A 6 -93.17 -4.95 6.48
CA ASN A 6 -92.01 -4.05 6.47
C ASN A 6 -91.05 -4.26 7.65
N LYS A 7 -91.52 -4.79 8.79
CA LYS A 7 -90.62 -5.09 9.91
C LYS A 7 -89.67 -6.24 9.55
N TYR A 8 -90.14 -7.25 8.84
CA TYR A 8 -89.30 -8.37 8.41
C TYR A 8 -88.16 -7.95 7.48
N ILE A 9 -88.41 -7.03 6.54
CA ILE A 9 -87.36 -6.53 5.63
C ILE A 9 -86.30 -5.73 6.39
N ILE A 10 -86.71 -4.89 7.36
CA ILE A 10 -85.76 -4.10 8.17
C ILE A 10 -84.92 -5.03 9.05
N TYR A 11 -85.52 -6.04 9.68
CA TYR A 11 -84.75 -7.04 10.43
C TYR A 11 -83.81 -7.83 9.52
N LEU A 12 -84.22 -8.17 8.30
CA LEU A 12 -83.35 -8.87 7.34
C LEU A 12 -82.15 -8.00 6.93
N LEU A 13 -82.38 -6.72 6.63
CA LEU A 13 -81.33 -5.77 6.26
C LEU A 13 -80.39 -5.47 7.43
N PHE A 14 -80.91 -5.35 8.65
CA PHE A 14 -80.09 -5.16 9.85
C PHE A 14 -79.25 -6.42 10.14
N PHE A 15 -79.83 -7.61 9.97
CA PHE A 15 -79.11 -8.87 10.08
C PHE A 15 -78.04 -8.99 9.00
N GLN A 16 -78.31 -8.54 7.77
CA GLN A 16 -77.35 -8.54 6.66
C GLN A 16 -76.24 -7.51 6.87
N PHE A 17 -76.53 -6.33 7.42
CA PHE A 17 -75.54 -5.31 7.76
C PHE A 17 -74.67 -5.71 8.96
N ILE A 18 -75.25 -6.37 9.97
CA ILE A 18 -74.50 -7.03 11.04
C ILE A 18 -73.67 -8.18 10.46
N LEU A 19 -74.21 -8.98 9.54
CA LEU A 19 -73.45 -10.02 8.86
C LEU A 19 -72.29 -9.40 8.09
N ILE A 20 -72.49 -8.33 7.33
CA ILE A 20 -71.45 -7.68 6.52
C ILE A 20 -70.38 -7.01 7.39
N ASN A 21 -70.74 -6.39 8.52
CA ASN A 21 -69.75 -5.83 9.45
C ASN A 21 -69.05 -6.90 10.31
N LEU A 22 -69.72 -8.01 10.64
CA LEU A 22 -69.08 -9.20 11.20
C LEU A 22 -68.22 -9.92 10.15
N LEU A 23 -68.57 -9.79 8.87
CA LEU A 23 -67.83 -10.23 7.69
C LEU A 23 -66.92 -9.11 7.15
N ASN A 24 -66.55 -8.11 7.96
CA ASN A 24 -65.48 -7.17 7.57
C ASN A 24 -64.29 -8.01 7.15
N GLY A 25 -64.10 -8.08 5.83
CA GLY A 25 -63.38 -9.16 5.19
C GLY A 25 -61.97 -9.18 5.71
N GLN A 26 -61.63 -10.25 6.43
CA GLN A 26 -60.22 -10.55 6.63
C GLN A 26 -59.60 -10.62 5.22
N SER A 27 -58.52 -9.88 4.98
CA SER A 27 -57.78 -9.95 3.74
C SER A 27 -56.36 -10.31 4.10
N ILE A 28 -55.82 -11.29 3.38
CA ILE A 28 -54.44 -11.70 3.51
C ILE A 28 -53.74 -11.45 2.18
N GLU A 29 -52.69 -10.64 2.20
CA GLU A 29 -51.80 -10.44 1.07
C GLU A 29 -50.51 -11.20 1.36
N VAL A 30 -50.02 -11.99 0.41
CA VAL A 30 -48.69 -12.62 0.47
C VAL A 30 -47.94 -12.20 -0.79
N LYS A 31 -46.79 -11.56 -0.61
CA LYS A 31 -45.98 -11.02 -1.70
C LYS A 31 -44.51 -11.33 -1.49
N ASP A 32 -43.85 -11.74 -2.56
CA ASP A 32 -42.40 -11.82 -2.61
C ASP A 32 -41.77 -10.42 -2.65
N VAL A 33 -40.93 -10.14 -1.67
CA VAL A 33 -40.16 -8.89 -1.50
C VAL A 33 -38.66 -9.14 -1.53
N SER A 34 -38.22 -10.32 -1.99
CA SER A 34 -36.81 -10.59 -2.22
C SER A 34 -36.23 -9.54 -3.17
N ASP A 35 -35.11 -8.91 -2.80
CA ASP A 35 -34.48 -7.94 -3.67
C ASP A 35 -33.83 -8.67 -4.87
N PRO A 36 -34.27 -8.38 -6.11
CA PRO A 36 -33.70 -9.00 -7.31
C PRO A 36 -32.20 -8.77 -7.47
N SER A 37 -31.64 -7.72 -6.86
CA SER A 37 -30.21 -7.39 -6.91
C SER A 37 -29.31 -8.47 -6.25
N PHE A 38 -29.87 -9.26 -5.34
CA PHE A 38 -29.21 -10.43 -4.75
C PHE A 38 -29.31 -11.69 -5.62
N LEU A 39 -29.87 -11.59 -6.83
CA LEU A 39 -30.08 -12.69 -7.78
C LEU A 39 -30.68 -13.92 -7.07
N THR A 40 -31.73 -13.69 -6.28
CA THR A 40 -32.32 -14.70 -5.39
C THR A 40 -33.02 -15.84 -6.14
N TYR A 41 -33.39 -15.68 -7.41
CA TYR A 41 -34.20 -16.68 -8.12
C TYR A 41 -33.41 -17.64 -9.00
N ASN A 42 -32.23 -17.24 -9.47
CA ASN A 42 -31.41 -18.09 -10.33
C ASN A 42 -29.98 -18.07 -9.81
N LYS A 43 -29.46 -19.25 -9.46
CA LYS A 43 -28.14 -19.37 -8.83
C LYS A 43 -27.39 -20.60 -9.33
N TYR A 44 -26.06 -20.49 -9.25
CA TYR A 44 -25.19 -21.65 -9.29
C TYR A 44 -25.18 -22.39 -7.94
N PRO A 45 -24.74 -23.67 -7.89
CA PRO A 45 -24.49 -24.40 -6.65
C PRO A 45 -23.56 -23.64 -5.69
N ILE A 46 -23.67 -23.92 -4.38
CA ILE A 46 -22.81 -23.28 -3.35
C ILE A 46 -21.33 -23.57 -3.59
N ASP A 47 -21.03 -24.81 -3.95
CA ASP A 47 -19.68 -25.24 -4.31
C ASP A 47 -19.69 -25.67 -5.78
N SER A 48 -18.67 -25.29 -6.54
CA SER A 48 -18.60 -25.55 -7.99
C SER A 48 -18.71 -27.02 -8.39
N ASN A 49 -18.38 -27.95 -7.50
CA ASN A 49 -18.44 -29.40 -7.71
C ASN A 49 -19.75 -30.06 -7.20
N LYS A 50 -20.69 -29.29 -6.66
CA LYS A 50 -22.01 -29.79 -6.21
C LYS A 50 -23.06 -29.62 -7.29
N ASN A 51 -24.15 -30.38 -7.16
CA ASN A 51 -25.34 -30.30 -8.03
C ASN A 51 -26.56 -29.67 -7.35
N THR A 52 -26.40 -29.13 -6.14
CA THR A 52 -27.48 -28.52 -5.37
C THR A 52 -27.22 -27.06 -5.03
N CYS A 53 -28.29 -26.27 -4.98
CA CYS A 53 -28.27 -24.86 -4.63
C CYS A 53 -29.04 -24.60 -3.32
N ASN A 54 -28.69 -23.52 -2.63
CA ASN A 54 -29.48 -22.99 -1.52
C ASN A 54 -30.04 -21.60 -1.89
N PHE A 55 -31.30 -21.38 -1.53
CA PHE A 55 -32.04 -20.16 -1.85
C PHE A 55 -32.59 -19.51 -0.59
N ASP A 56 -32.59 -18.18 -0.61
CA ASP A 56 -33.15 -17.34 0.44
C ASP A 56 -34.19 -16.44 -0.24
N PHE A 57 -35.46 -16.58 0.16
CA PHE A 57 -36.55 -15.72 -0.29
C PHE A 57 -37.10 -14.91 0.87
N PHE A 58 -37.54 -13.69 0.60
CA PHE A 58 -38.16 -12.81 1.58
C PHE A 58 -39.62 -12.59 1.24
N ILE A 59 -40.51 -13.01 2.14
CA ILE A 59 -41.94 -13.05 1.88
C ILE A 59 -42.63 -12.12 2.84
N ARG A 60 -43.27 -11.10 2.29
CA ARG A 60 -44.12 -10.19 3.03
C ARG A 60 -45.53 -10.76 3.10
N SER A 61 -46.10 -10.81 4.30
CA SER A 61 -47.55 -11.02 4.49
C SER A 61 -48.18 -9.82 5.18
N VAL A 62 -49.39 -9.44 4.75
CA VAL A 62 -50.21 -8.40 5.38
C VAL A 62 -51.55 -9.01 5.76
N ILE A 63 -51.97 -8.86 7.03
CA ILE A 63 -53.26 -9.33 7.55
C ILE A 63 -54.03 -8.13 8.12
N SER A 64 -55.28 -7.95 7.68
CA SER A 64 -56.08 -6.78 8.05
C SER A 64 -56.46 -6.70 9.54
N ASN A 65 -56.35 -7.77 10.34
CA ASN A 65 -56.75 -7.80 11.77
C ASN A 65 -55.95 -8.80 12.65
N GLY A 66 -54.63 -8.90 12.51
CA GLY A 66 -53.83 -9.73 13.42
C GLY A 66 -52.36 -9.88 13.06
N THR A 67 -51.59 -10.44 13.99
CA THR A 67 -50.17 -10.77 13.81
C THR A 67 -50.01 -11.81 12.70
N GLY A 68 -49.04 -11.61 11.80
CA GLY A 68 -48.79 -12.44 10.60
C GLY A 68 -49.07 -13.94 10.77
N GLY A 69 -49.80 -14.51 9.81
CA GLY A 69 -50.28 -15.90 9.85
C GLY A 69 -49.15 -16.88 9.52
N LEU A 70 -49.16 -18.03 10.19
CA LEU A 70 -48.26 -19.14 9.88
C LEU A 70 -48.47 -19.59 8.42
N PHE A 71 -47.39 -19.64 7.64
CA PHE A 71 -47.42 -20.19 6.29
C PHE A 71 -47.48 -21.71 6.36
N THR A 72 -48.36 -22.30 5.56
CA THR A 72 -48.19 -23.68 5.13
C THR A 72 -47.35 -23.62 3.85
N ILE A 73 -46.13 -24.13 3.92
CA ILE A 73 -45.23 -24.19 2.77
C ILE A 73 -45.43 -25.53 2.10
N SER A 74 -45.80 -25.50 0.82
CA SER A 74 -45.88 -26.68 -0.03
C SER A 74 -44.87 -26.55 -1.16
N SER A 75 -44.16 -27.64 -1.43
CA SER A 75 -43.13 -27.75 -2.47
C SER A 75 -43.49 -28.94 -3.35
N ASP A 76 -43.22 -28.83 -4.66
CA ASP A 76 -43.42 -29.92 -5.62
C ASP A 76 -42.43 -31.09 -5.37
N SER A 77 -41.32 -30.83 -4.68
CA SER A 77 -40.24 -31.78 -4.40
C SER A 77 -39.92 -31.87 -2.91
N SER A 78 -39.18 -32.92 -2.51
CA SER A 78 -38.68 -33.11 -1.14
C SER A 78 -37.54 -32.13 -0.82
N LEU A 79 -37.84 -30.83 -0.79
CA LEU A 79 -36.90 -29.78 -0.43
C LEU A 79 -36.89 -29.59 1.08
N SER A 80 -35.70 -29.33 1.64
CA SER A 80 -35.57 -28.88 3.02
C SER A 80 -35.89 -27.39 3.08
N ILE A 81 -37.02 -27.04 3.70
CA ILE A 81 -37.45 -25.65 3.81
C ILE A 81 -37.51 -25.26 5.28
N THR A 82 -36.84 -24.16 5.63
CA THR A 82 -36.95 -23.54 6.95
C THR A 82 -37.39 -22.09 6.79
N SER A 83 -38.22 -21.60 7.70
CA SER A 83 -38.74 -20.23 7.70
C SER A 83 -38.26 -19.52 8.95
N LEU A 84 -37.65 -18.35 8.78
CA LEU A 84 -37.21 -17.50 9.86
C LEU A 84 -37.89 -16.14 9.73
N LYS A 85 -38.56 -15.67 10.79
CA LYS A 85 -39.13 -14.32 10.82
C LYS A 85 -38.01 -13.28 10.90
N VAL A 86 -37.93 -12.35 9.93
CA VAL A 86 -36.89 -11.29 9.89
C VAL A 86 -37.43 -9.91 10.25
N PHE A 87 -38.72 -9.65 10.04
CA PHE A 87 -39.38 -8.42 10.45
C PHE A 87 -40.86 -8.70 10.76
N ASN A 88 -41.43 -8.01 11.74
CA ASN A 88 -42.86 -8.11 12.04
C ASN A 88 -43.37 -6.86 12.75
N ASP A 89 -44.53 -6.38 12.34
CA ASP A 89 -45.33 -5.35 13.01
C ASP A 89 -46.75 -5.89 13.31
N GLN A 90 -47.70 -5.02 13.67
CA GLN A 90 -49.06 -5.43 14.07
C GLN A 90 -49.89 -6.02 12.93
N ILE A 91 -49.58 -5.66 11.68
CA ILE A 91 -50.39 -6.04 10.50
C ILE A 91 -49.54 -6.71 9.40
N THR A 92 -48.22 -6.56 9.43
CA THR A 92 -47.31 -7.00 8.36
C THR A 92 -46.14 -7.79 8.94
N GLN A 93 -45.75 -8.86 8.26
CA GLN A 93 -44.60 -9.70 8.59
C GLN A 93 -43.73 -9.90 7.35
N ILE A 94 -42.40 -9.99 7.53
CA ILE A 94 -41.47 -10.48 6.51
C ILE A 94 -40.76 -11.72 7.06
N ASP A 95 -40.85 -12.82 6.32
CA ASP A 95 -40.17 -14.08 6.61
C ASP A 95 -39.09 -14.36 5.59
N LYS A 96 -37.93 -14.79 6.07
CA LYS A 96 -36.87 -15.41 5.29
C LYS A 96 -37.16 -16.89 5.14
N ILE A 97 -37.48 -17.32 3.94
CA ILE A 97 -37.66 -18.72 3.55
C ILE A 97 -36.32 -19.23 3.00
N LEU A 98 -35.68 -20.13 3.76
CA LEU A 98 -34.47 -20.84 3.40
C LEU A 98 -34.85 -22.16 2.73
N VAL A 99 -34.47 -22.35 1.48
CA VAL A 99 -34.65 -23.60 0.75
C VAL A 99 -33.28 -24.21 0.49
N SER A 100 -33.00 -25.36 1.09
CA SER A 100 -31.71 -26.03 1.01
C SER A 100 -31.76 -27.30 0.17
N ASP A 101 -30.60 -27.67 -0.39
CA ASP A 101 -30.40 -28.88 -1.20
C ASP A 101 -31.28 -28.96 -2.45
N VAL A 102 -31.53 -27.82 -3.09
CA VAL A 102 -32.35 -27.75 -4.31
C VAL A 102 -31.61 -28.39 -5.48
N PRO A 103 -32.16 -29.44 -6.12
CA PRO A 103 -31.51 -30.09 -7.25
C PRO A 103 -31.48 -29.17 -8.48
N ASN A 104 -30.48 -29.40 -9.34
CA ASN A 104 -30.38 -28.75 -10.66
C ASN A 104 -31.69 -28.84 -11.45
N GLY A 105 -32.13 -27.70 -11.99
CA GLY A 105 -33.37 -27.52 -12.73
C GLY A 105 -34.29 -26.44 -12.16
N GLN A 106 -35.41 -26.23 -12.85
CA GLN A 106 -36.46 -25.33 -12.41
C GLN A 106 -37.26 -25.98 -11.28
N ASN A 107 -37.43 -25.23 -10.20
CA ASN A 107 -38.17 -25.62 -9.02
C ASN A 107 -39.19 -24.53 -8.68
N SER A 108 -40.24 -24.91 -7.97
CA SER A 108 -41.24 -23.97 -7.47
C SER A 108 -41.59 -24.30 -6.02
N ILE A 109 -41.86 -23.26 -5.24
CA ILE A 109 -42.50 -23.39 -3.93
C ILE A 109 -43.79 -22.59 -3.94
N SER A 110 -44.85 -23.19 -3.42
CA SER A 110 -46.13 -22.53 -3.17
C SER A 110 -46.26 -22.25 -1.68
N LEU A 111 -46.26 -20.96 -1.36
CA LEU A 111 -46.39 -20.46 0.00
C LEU A 111 -47.83 -20.05 0.21
N THR A 112 -48.57 -20.80 1.02
CA THR A 112 -49.97 -20.51 1.32
C THR A 112 -50.11 -20.08 2.78
N SER A 113 -50.55 -18.86 3.02
CA SER A 113 -50.92 -18.40 4.36
C SER A 113 -52.43 -18.54 4.54
N ASN A 114 -52.84 -19.17 5.63
CA ASN A 114 -54.24 -19.49 5.93
C ASN A 114 -54.70 -18.73 7.17
N LEU A 115 -55.79 -17.96 7.05
CA LEU A 115 -56.48 -17.33 8.17
C LEU A 115 -57.95 -17.76 8.16
N GLY A 116 -58.27 -18.82 8.90
CA GLY A 116 -59.62 -19.38 8.93
C GLY A 116 -60.06 -19.91 7.55
N LEU A 117 -61.02 -19.23 6.93
CA LEU A 117 -61.55 -19.58 5.60
C LEU A 117 -60.83 -18.86 4.44
N ILE A 118 -59.87 -17.99 4.73
CA ILE A 118 -59.23 -17.14 3.74
C ILE A 118 -57.79 -17.59 3.56
N ASN A 119 -57.44 -17.91 2.33
CA ASN A 119 -56.09 -18.29 1.94
C ASN A 119 -55.54 -17.26 0.94
N ALA A 120 -54.26 -16.95 1.09
CA ALA A 120 -53.49 -16.28 0.05
C ALA A 120 -52.26 -17.11 -0.22
N SER A 121 -52.02 -17.36 -1.50
CA SER A 121 -50.85 -18.09 -1.96
C SER A 121 -50.00 -17.21 -2.86
N THR A 122 -48.68 -17.36 -2.73
CA THR A 122 -47.73 -16.90 -3.74
C THR A 122 -46.89 -18.08 -4.18
N ILE A 123 -46.53 -18.10 -5.46
CA ILE A 123 -45.63 -19.10 -6.02
C ILE A 123 -44.31 -18.40 -6.31
N ILE A 124 -43.21 -18.98 -5.83
CA ILE A 124 -41.86 -18.54 -6.18
C ILE A 124 -41.29 -19.57 -7.14
N ASN A 125 -40.95 -19.12 -8.34
CA ASN A 125 -40.21 -19.92 -9.30
C ASN A 125 -38.72 -19.57 -9.20
N PHE A 126 -37.89 -20.59 -9.08
CA PHE A 126 -36.44 -20.43 -8.98
C PHE A 126 -35.73 -21.58 -9.69
N ASN A 127 -34.50 -21.32 -10.12
CA ASN A 127 -33.74 -22.24 -10.94
C ASN A 127 -32.34 -22.44 -10.35
N CYS A 128 -32.01 -23.69 -10.05
CA CYS A 128 -30.63 -24.08 -9.79
C CYS A 128 -30.03 -24.49 -11.14
N GLU A 129 -29.03 -23.79 -11.65
CA GLU A 129 -28.40 -24.09 -12.94
C GLU A 129 -26.93 -24.42 -12.70
N LEU A 130 -26.43 -25.49 -13.31
CA LEU A 130 -25.00 -25.81 -13.26
C LEU A 130 -24.20 -24.81 -14.12
N TYR A 131 -22.91 -24.69 -13.84
CA TYR A 131 -21.99 -23.89 -14.65
C TYR A 131 -21.95 -24.41 -16.10
N ASP A 132 -22.39 -23.59 -17.06
CA ASP A 132 -22.28 -23.90 -18.49
C ASP A 132 -20.85 -23.60 -18.97
N MET A 133 -20.04 -24.66 -19.02
CA MET A 133 -18.63 -24.56 -19.40
C MET A 133 -18.42 -24.15 -20.87
N ASN A 134 -19.46 -24.16 -21.71
CA ASN A 134 -19.36 -23.63 -23.08
C ASN A 134 -19.45 -22.11 -23.13
N SER A 135 -20.12 -21.47 -22.16
CA SER A 135 -20.23 -20.01 -22.07
C SER A 135 -19.15 -19.38 -21.21
N ILE A 136 -18.64 -20.14 -20.23
CA ILE A 136 -17.69 -19.64 -19.24
C ILE A 136 -16.25 -19.70 -19.76
N LYS A 137 -15.55 -18.57 -19.63
CA LYS A 137 -14.10 -18.48 -19.81
C LYS A 137 -13.42 -18.39 -18.45
N ILE A 138 -12.40 -19.21 -18.24
CA ILE A 138 -11.59 -19.21 -17.02
C ILE A 138 -10.20 -18.66 -17.36
N LYS A 139 -9.78 -17.64 -16.61
CA LYS A 139 -8.44 -17.05 -16.72
C LYS A 139 -7.76 -17.13 -15.36
N TYR A 140 -6.60 -17.77 -15.32
CA TYR A 140 -5.70 -17.70 -14.18
C TYR A 140 -4.67 -16.59 -14.40
N ILE A 141 -4.50 -15.72 -13.41
CA ILE A 141 -3.46 -14.69 -13.35
C ILE A 141 -2.52 -15.08 -12.20
N PRO A 142 -1.31 -15.59 -12.49
CA PRO A 142 -0.35 -15.89 -11.44
C PRO A 142 0.12 -14.61 -10.75
N ASN A 143 0.39 -14.69 -9.45
CA ASN A 143 1.18 -13.68 -8.77
C ASN A 143 2.66 -13.89 -9.17
N ILE A 144 3.15 -13.09 -10.11
CA ILE A 144 4.51 -13.26 -10.69
C ILE A 144 5.56 -12.65 -9.76
N LEU A 145 5.19 -11.58 -9.05
CA LEU A 145 6.08 -10.75 -8.22
C LEU A 145 5.79 -10.97 -6.74
N ALA A 146 5.63 -12.24 -6.32
CA ALA A 146 5.39 -12.62 -4.93
C ALA A 146 6.59 -12.31 -4.02
N ASP A 147 7.04 -11.06 -4.00
CA ASP A 147 7.76 -10.50 -2.87
C ASP A 147 6.80 -10.56 -1.67
N LEU A 148 6.96 -11.62 -0.88
CA LEU A 148 7.00 -11.54 0.58
C LEU A 148 5.73 -11.10 1.33
N ASP A 149 4.53 -11.30 0.78
CA ASP A 149 3.30 -11.22 1.60
C ASP A 149 3.13 -12.51 2.43
N PRO A 150 3.16 -12.45 3.78
CA PRO A 150 2.92 -13.62 4.63
C PRO A 150 1.53 -14.24 4.44
N THR A 151 0.57 -13.52 3.81
CA THR A 151 -0.75 -14.07 3.47
C THR A 151 -0.75 -15.01 2.26
N ALA A 152 0.39 -15.16 1.54
CA ALA A 152 0.70 -16.24 0.59
C ALA A 152 -0.43 -16.62 -0.41
N TYR A 153 -0.99 -15.64 -1.12
CA TYR A 153 -1.83 -15.95 -2.28
C TYR A 153 -0.97 -16.23 -3.53
N SER A 154 -1.32 -17.29 -4.26
CA SER A 154 -0.63 -17.79 -5.45
C SER A 154 -1.01 -17.04 -6.73
N GLY A 155 -2.19 -16.43 -6.75
CA GLY A 155 -2.74 -15.73 -7.90
C GLY A 155 -4.25 -15.60 -7.83
N TYR A 156 -4.85 -15.21 -8.95
CA TYR A 156 -6.28 -14.98 -9.09
C TYR A 156 -6.88 -15.86 -10.17
N VAL A 157 -8.10 -16.32 -9.95
CA VAL A 157 -8.92 -16.94 -10.98
C VAL A 157 -10.08 -16.01 -11.31
N ILE A 158 -10.22 -15.70 -12.59
CA ILE A 158 -11.32 -14.90 -13.12
C ILE A 158 -12.20 -15.81 -13.98
N LEU A 159 -13.48 -15.88 -13.63
CA LEU A 159 -14.56 -16.43 -14.46
C LEU A 159 -15.21 -15.29 -15.24
N SER A 160 -15.56 -15.52 -16.49
CA SER A 160 -16.30 -14.57 -17.33
C SER A 160 -17.32 -15.30 -18.21
N GLY A 161 -18.43 -14.65 -18.56
CA GLY A 161 -19.52 -15.30 -19.28
C GLY A 161 -20.46 -16.11 -18.36
N LEU A 162 -20.48 -15.74 -17.07
CA LEU A 162 -21.48 -16.24 -16.12
C LEU A 162 -22.87 -15.69 -16.50
N LYS A 163 -23.92 -16.38 -16.06
CA LYS A 163 -25.31 -15.90 -16.10
C LYS A 163 -25.75 -15.29 -14.78
N TYR A 164 -25.18 -15.78 -13.68
CA TYR A 164 -25.51 -15.42 -12.30
C TYR A 164 -24.24 -15.23 -11.47
N LYS A 165 -24.38 -14.69 -10.25
CA LYS A 165 -23.27 -14.64 -9.31
C LYS A 165 -22.75 -16.04 -8.97
N SER A 166 -21.44 -16.18 -8.97
CA SER A 166 -20.70 -17.39 -8.62
C SER A 166 -20.56 -17.50 -7.10
N ASN A 167 -20.51 -18.74 -6.58
CA ASN A 167 -20.34 -19.03 -5.15
C ASN A 167 -18.91 -19.52 -4.87
N ASN A 168 -18.69 -20.60 -4.11
CA ASN A 168 -17.35 -21.10 -3.82
C ASN A 168 -16.78 -21.93 -4.98
N LEU A 169 -15.50 -21.72 -5.31
CA LEU A 169 -14.75 -22.62 -6.19
C LEU A 169 -14.00 -23.65 -5.35
N ILE A 170 -14.21 -24.93 -5.67
CA ILE A 170 -13.44 -26.02 -5.07
C ILE A 170 -12.14 -26.20 -5.84
N ILE A 171 -11.03 -26.11 -5.10
CA ILE A 171 -9.66 -26.30 -5.59
C ILE A 171 -9.09 -27.56 -4.94
N SER A 172 -8.14 -28.23 -5.59
CA SER A 172 -7.43 -29.38 -5.04
C SER A 172 -6.78 -29.11 -3.66
N THR A 173 -6.55 -30.18 -2.89
CA THR A 173 -6.40 -30.23 -1.42
C THR A 173 -5.31 -29.37 -0.77
N ASN A 174 -4.42 -28.72 -1.53
CA ASN A 174 -3.29 -27.95 -0.99
C ASN A 174 -3.52 -26.42 -1.01
N GLY A 175 -4.74 -25.96 -1.27
CA GLY A 175 -5.11 -24.55 -1.21
C GLY A 175 -6.61 -24.36 -1.00
N TYR A 176 -7.02 -23.14 -0.71
CA TYR A 176 -8.43 -22.74 -0.66
C TYR A 176 -8.64 -21.48 -1.50
N SER A 177 -9.85 -21.33 -2.04
CA SER A 177 -10.25 -20.12 -2.75
C SER A 177 -11.02 -19.20 -1.83
N VAL A 178 -10.83 -17.90 -2.00
CA VAL A 178 -11.68 -16.88 -1.38
C VAL A 178 -12.33 -16.10 -2.50
N LEU A 179 -13.67 -16.10 -2.52
CA LEU A 179 -14.44 -15.27 -3.45
C LEU A 179 -14.21 -13.79 -3.08
N VAL A 180 -13.70 -13.01 -4.02
CA VAL A 180 -13.46 -11.58 -3.84
C VAL A 180 -14.65 -10.76 -4.29
N ASN A 181 -15.09 -10.98 -5.52
CA ASN A 181 -16.22 -10.31 -6.12
C ASN A 181 -16.89 -11.24 -7.12
N SER A 182 -18.22 -11.16 -7.21
CA SER A 182 -18.98 -11.75 -8.29
C SER A 182 -20.19 -10.90 -8.66
N ASP A 183 -20.43 -10.78 -9.97
CA ASP A 183 -21.61 -10.20 -10.59
C ASP A 183 -22.27 -11.24 -11.53
N SER A 184 -23.30 -10.83 -12.30
CA SER A 184 -24.04 -11.70 -13.22
C SER A 184 -23.28 -12.10 -14.48
N ASN A 185 -22.01 -11.72 -14.63
CA ASN A 185 -21.17 -11.96 -15.80
C ASN A 185 -19.77 -12.48 -15.42
N LYS A 186 -19.22 -12.07 -14.28
CA LYS A 186 -17.84 -12.35 -13.86
C LYS A 186 -17.75 -12.68 -12.37
N ALA A 187 -16.71 -13.44 -12.03
CA ALA A 187 -16.33 -13.68 -10.65
C ALA A 187 -14.81 -13.75 -10.53
N THR A 188 -14.26 -13.23 -9.44
CA THR A 188 -12.83 -13.28 -9.14
C THR A 188 -12.58 -13.95 -7.80
N TYR A 189 -11.60 -14.84 -7.79
CA TYR A 189 -11.18 -15.61 -6.61
C TYR A 189 -9.70 -15.39 -6.34
N ILE A 190 -9.34 -15.21 -5.07
CA ILE A 190 -7.96 -15.34 -4.60
C ILE A 190 -7.68 -16.82 -4.34
N ILE A 191 -6.52 -17.29 -4.80
CA ILE A 191 -6.02 -18.63 -4.52
C ILE A 191 -5.01 -18.54 -3.39
N LEU A 192 -5.37 -19.02 -2.20
CA LEU A 192 -4.49 -19.02 -1.03
C LEU A 192 -3.78 -20.37 -0.92
N ARG A 193 -2.46 -20.33 -0.77
CA ARG A 193 -1.62 -21.51 -0.58
C ARG A 193 -0.77 -21.34 0.68
N PRO A 194 -0.89 -22.22 1.69
CA PRO A 194 0.05 -22.19 2.81
C PRO A 194 1.49 -22.41 2.31
N LEU A 195 2.42 -21.57 2.78
CA LEU A 195 3.86 -21.69 2.55
C LEU A 195 4.35 -23.08 3.03
N ASN A 196 4.56 -24.01 2.11
CA ASN A 196 5.30 -25.24 2.39
C ASN A 196 6.67 -25.18 1.72
N ILE A 197 7.69 -24.97 2.55
CA ILE A 197 9.11 -24.83 2.20
C ILE A 197 9.63 -25.98 1.31
N THR A 198 9.08 -27.19 1.44
CA THR A 198 9.53 -28.35 0.67
C THR A 198 9.10 -28.36 -0.81
N ILE A 199 8.07 -27.58 -1.18
CA ILE A 199 7.45 -27.58 -2.52
C ILE A 199 7.47 -26.18 -3.14
N PHE A 200 8.36 -25.31 -2.68
CA PHE A 200 8.32 -23.88 -3.03
C PHE A 200 9.15 -23.58 -4.30
N ASN A 201 10.10 -24.46 -4.66
CA ASN A 201 10.98 -24.39 -5.85
C ASN A 201 10.45 -25.08 -7.11
N GLN A 202 9.20 -25.55 -7.08
CA GLN A 202 8.58 -26.26 -8.20
C GLN A 202 7.28 -25.58 -8.56
N ASP A 203 7.03 -25.52 -9.86
CA ASP A 203 5.72 -25.18 -10.39
C ASP A 203 4.70 -26.23 -9.92
N VAL A 204 3.55 -25.78 -9.40
CA VAL A 204 2.51 -26.67 -8.87
C VAL A 204 1.30 -26.62 -9.77
N THR A 205 0.83 -27.79 -10.21
CA THR A 205 -0.45 -27.89 -10.93
C THR A 205 -1.61 -27.93 -9.94
N CYS A 206 -2.51 -26.97 -10.04
CA CYS A 206 -3.76 -26.91 -9.29
C CYS A 206 -4.94 -27.18 -10.23
N SER A 207 -6.03 -27.71 -9.67
CA SER A 207 -7.26 -28.01 -10.41
C SER A 207 -8.45 -27.36 -9.73
N ILE A 208 -9.27 -26.65 -10.52
CA ILE A 208 -10.60 -26.19 -10.11
C ILE A 208 -11.60 -27.24 -10.55
N TYR A 209 -12.41 -27.73 -9.62
CA TYR A 209 -13.40 -28.77 -9.89
C TYR A 209 -14.78 -28.18 -10.10
N PHE A 210 -15.34 -28.43 -11.29
CA PHE A 210 -16.76 -28.35 -11.58
C PHE A 210 -17.31 -29.78 -11.66
N ILE A 211 -18.63 -29.93 -11.67
CA ILE A 211 -19.27 -31.26 -11.65
C ILE A 211 -18.82 -32.18 -12.80
N ASP A 212 -18.78 -31.66 -14.04
CA ASP A 212 -18.43 -32.41 -15.24
C ASP A 212 -17.18 -31.86 -15.96
N TYR A 213 -16.43 -30.98 -15.30
CA TYR A 213 -15.28 -30.31 -15.89
C TYR A 213 -14.23 -29.98 -14.83
N GLN A 214 -12.96 -30.03 -15.20
CA GLN A 214 -11.88 -29.55 -14.34
C GLN A 214 -10.99 -28.58 -15.12
N PHE A 215 -10.66 -27.46 -14.49
CA PHE A 215 -9.71 -26.49 -15.04
C PHE A 215 -8.36 -26.65 -14.35
N ASN A 216 -7.36 -27.10 -15.09
CA ASN A 216 -5.99 -27.23 -14.58
C ASN A 216 -5.19 -25.97 -14.90
N PHE A 217 -4.47 -25.47 -13.92
CA PHE A 217 -3.58 -24.33 -14.08
C PHE A 217 -2.30 -24.54 -13.27
N THR A 218 -1.21 -23.92 -13.72
CA THR A 218 0.10 -24.04 -13.08
C THR A 218 0.40 -22.77 -12.30
N VAL A 219 0.62 -22.92 -10.99
CA VAL A 219 1.17 -21.86 -10.14
C VAL A 219 2.69 -21.87 -10.33
N PRO A 220 3.30 -20.80 -10.85
CA PRO A 220 4.75 -20.72 -11.02
C PRO A 220 5.45 -20.64 -9.66
N SER A 221 6.68 -21.17 -9.58
CA SER A 221 7.54 -20.97 -8.40
C SER A 221 7.93 -19.49 -8.25
N SER A 222 8.01 -19.00 -7.00
CA SER A 222 8.39 -17.61 -6.69
C SER A 222 9.91 -17.39 -6.63
N TYR A 223 10.74 -18.43 -6.80
CA TYR A 223 12.19 -18.42 -6.52
C TYR A 223 13.10 -17.96 -7.66
N LEU A 224 12.57 -17.64 -8.85
CA LEU A 224 13.38 -17.31 -10.02
C LEU A 224 14.25 -16.02 -9.85
N TYR A 225 14.20 -15.34 -8.70
CA TYR A 225 14.73 -14.00 -8.53
C TYR A 225 15.73 -13.80 -7.38
N TYR A 226 16.20 -14.83 -6.68
CA TYR A 226 17.19 -14.64 -5.59
C TYR A 226 18.42 -15.56 -5.71
N SER A 227 19.60 -15.01 -5.38
CA SER A 227 20.86 -15.76 -5.24
C SER A 227 21.62 -15.28 -4.01
N SER A 228 21.84 -16.16 -3.02
CA SER A 228 22.69 -15.85 -1.87
C SER A 228 24.13 -16.36 -2.07
N ASN A 229 25.09 -15.70 -1.40
CA ASN A 229 26.38 -16.31 -1.05
C ASN A 229 26.27 -17.06 0.29
N SER A 230 27.27 -17.88 0.60
CA SER A 230 27.39 -18.65 1.86
C SER A 230 27.69 -17.80 3.09
N ASP A 231 28.17 -16.58 2.91
CA ASP A 231 28.79 -15.78 3.97
C ASP A 231 27.76 -14.88 4.69
N ASN A 232 26.69 -15.48 5.19
CA ASN A 232 25.70 -14.78 6.00
C ASN A 232 26.16 -14.76 7.47
N GLN A 233 26.22 -13.58 8.08
CA GLN A 233 26.46 -13.46 9.52
C GLN A 233 25.12 -13.50 10.26
N VAL A 234 25.01 -14.33 11.29
CA VAL A 234 23.80 -14.46 12.10
C VAL A 234 24.14 -14.03 13.53
N MET A 235 23.43 -13.04 14.06
CA MET A 235 23.56 -12.60 15.46
C MET A 235 22.21 -12.70 16.16
N TYR A 236 22.23 -12.91 17.46
CA TYR A 236 21.03 -13.00 18.29
C TYR A 236 20.99 -11.81 19.23
N TYR A 237 19.80 -11.25 19.46
CA TYR A 237 19.59 -10.19 20.43
C TYR A 237 18.68 -10.73 21.54
N PRO A 238 19.20 -10.91 22.77
CA PRO A 238 20.62 -10.83 23.14
C PRO A 238 21.43 -12.02 22.59
N ASP A 239 22.77 -11.91 22.57
CA ASP A 239 23.70 -13.01 22.22
C ASP A 239 23.77 -14.10 23.32
N SER A 240 22.69 -14.31 24.06
CA SER A 240 22.57 -15.26 25.16
C SER A 240 21.29 -16.09 25.04
N PRO A 241 21.35 -17.41 25.24
CA PRO A 241 20.16 -18.27 25.31
C PRO A 241 19.28 -17.96 26.54
N MET A 242 19.88 -17.44 27.63
CA MET A 242 19.13 -16.90 28.76
C MET A 242 18.82 -15.42 28.52
N PHE A 243 17.54 -15.11 28.35
CA PHE A 243 16.99 -13.76 28.19
C PHE A 243 15.94 -13.51 29.27
N GLN A 244 16.07 -12.39 29.99
CA GLN A 244 15.01 -11.85 30.82
C GLN A 244 14.22 -10.85 29.98
N LYS A 245 12.89 -11.01 29.91
CA LYS A 245 12.04 -10.13 29.10
C LYS A 245 12.26 -8.66 29.46
N PHE A 246 12.55 -7.86 28.43
CA PHE A 246 12.73 -6.42 28.49
C PHE A 246 11.39 -5.65 28.58
N SER A 247 10.31 -6.25 28.08
CA SER A 247 8.91 -5.83 28.22
C SER A 247 7.97 -7.04 28.08
N TYR A 248 6.67 -6.85 28.32
CA TYR A 248 5.68 -7.94 28.23
C TYR A 248 5.65 -8.66 26.88
N PHE A 249 5.83 -7.89 25.82
CA PHE A 249 5.76 -8.36 24.44
C PHE A 249 7.13 -8.48 23.76
N ALA A 250 8.22 -8.16 24.46
CA ALA A 250 9.57 -8.35 23.93
C ALA A 250 9.84 -9.84 23.65
N SER A 251 10.44 -10.09 22.49
CA SER A 251 10.96 -11.39 22.10
C SER A 251 12.41 -11.26 21.67
N ASN A 252 13.16 -12.36 21.74
CA ASN A 252 14.48 -12.42 21.10
C ASN A 252 14.33 -12.05 19.62
N VAL A 253 15.33 -11.32 19.13
CA VAL A 253 15.42 -10.94 17.72
C VAL A 253 16.63 -11.66 17.14
N ILE A 254 16.47 -12.24 15.96
CA ILE A 254 17.59 -12.71 15.16
C ILE A 254 17.88 -11.66 14.10
N SER A 255 19.16 -11.34 13.92
CA SER A 255 19.62 -10.57 12.76
C SER A 255 20.43 -11.45 11.84
N ILE A 256 20.22 -11.27 10.54
CA ILE A 256 21.01 -11.92 9.49
C ILE A 256 21.57 -10.82 8.59
N THR A 257 22.89 -10.70 8.53
CA THR A 257 23.57 -9.81 7.61
C THR A 257 24.02 -10.62 6.39
N ALA A 258 23.45 -10.30 5.24
CA ALA A 258 23.84 -10.87 3.95
C ALA A 258 24.70 -9.88 3.17
N ASN A 259 25.82 -10.36 2.59
CA ASN A 259 26.65 -9.54 1.71
C ASN A 259 25.84 -9.02 0.52
N TYR A 260 26.05 -7.75 0.15
CA TYR A 260 25.33 -7.14 -0.97
C TYR A 260 25.80 -7.72 -2.32
N THR A 261 24.87 -8.34 -3.06
CA THR A 261 25.11 -8.89 -4.41
C THR A 261 24.28 -8.20 -5.50
N GLY A 262 23.57 -7.11 -5.17
CA GLY A 262 22.59 -6.45 -6.05
C GLY A 262 21.20 -7.10 -6.03
N ILE A 263 21.08 -8.34 -5.52
CA ILE A 263 19.82 -9.07 -5.33
C ILE A 263 19.75 -9.54 -3.89
N ASN A 264 18.67 -9.19 -3.20
CA ASN A 264 18.47 -9.55 -1.80
C ASN A 264 18.13 -11.05 -1.66
N PRO A 265 18.84 -11.84 -0.85
CA PRO A 265 18.51 -13.26 -0.70
C PRO A 265 17.17 -13.46 0.01
N LEU A 266 16.51 -14.57 -0.30
CA LEU A 266 15.33 -15.00 0.42
C LEU A 266 15.73 -15.75 1.69
N ILE A 267 15.39 -15.22 2.86
CA ILE A 267 15.76 -15.78 4.18
C ILE A 267 14.49 -16.04 5.01
N PHE A 268 14.39 -17.24 5.59
CA PHE A 268 13.30 -17.65 6.47
C PHE A 268 13.82 -18.18 7.80
N LEU A 269 12.99 -18.05 8.82
CA LEU A 269 13.06 -18.81 10.06
C LEU A 269 12.11 -20.00 9.93
N TYR A 270 12.65 -21.21 9.98
CA TYR A 270 11.90 -22.45 9.86
C TYR A 270 11.77 -23.17 11.21
N ARG A 271 10.56 -23.67 11.47
CA ARG A 271 10.21 -24.51 12.62
C ARG A 271 9.23 -25.62 12.22
N ALA A 272 8.96 -26.55 13.13
CA ALA A 272 8.06 -27.68 12.87
C ALA A 272 6.62 -27.25 12.51
N SER A 273 6.15 -26.11 13.05
CA SER A 273 4.81 -25.58 12.80
C SER A 273 4.71 -24.63 11.59
N GLY A 274 5.81 -24.31 10.90
CA GLY A 274 5.81 -23.45 9.71
C GLY A 274 7.09 -22.60 9.55
N GLY A 275 7.13 -21.77 8.49
CA GLY A 275 8.20 -20.79 8.28
C GLY A 275 7.72 -19.36 8.51
N ILE A 276 8.54 -18.52 9.13
CA ILE A 276 8.35 -17.07 9.23
C ILE A 276 9.39 -16.41 8.32
N LEU A 277 8.94 -15.52 7.45
CA LEU A 277 9.84 -14.76 6.59
C LEU A 277 10.57 -13.65 7.39
N THR A 278 11.87 -13.49 7.18
CA THR A 278 12.60 -12.30 7.67
C THR A 278 12.57 -11.19 6.63
N LEU A 279 12.32 -9.95 7.04
CA LEU A 279 12.31 -8.80 6.16
C LEU A 279 13.67 -8.08 6.20
N PRO A 280 14.12 -7.47 5.09
CA PRO A 280 15.26 -6.57 5.12
C PRO A 280 14.84 -5.25 5.78
N PHE A 281 15.66 -4.72 6.69
CA PHE A 281 15.39 -3.48 7.41
C PHE A 281 16.27 -2.32 6.97
N TYR A 282 17.54 -2.59 6.70
CA TYR A 282 18.47 -1.58 6.19
C TYR A 282 19.63 -2.23 5.43
N GLN A 283 20.29 -1.45 4.58
CA GLN A 283 21.45 -1.84 3.78
C GLN A 283 22.48 -0.72 3.74
N ASN A 284 23.72 -1.07 4.07
CA ASN A 284 24.90 -0.19 3.95
C ASN A 284 26.00 -0.87 3.12
N ASP A 285 27.20 -0.29 3.11
CA ASP A 285 28.36 -0.82 2.38
C ASP A 285 28.78 -2.24 2.84
N ASN A 286 28.39 -2.67 4.05
CA ASN A 286 28.72 -3.98 4.60
C ASN A 286 27.74 -5.10 4.19
N GLY A 287 26.53 -4.75 3.72
CA GLY A 287 25.50 -5.74 3.37
C GLY A 287 24.08 -5.29 3.71
N THR A 288 23.13 -6.22 3.55
CA THR A 288 21.72 -6.04 3.92
C THR A 288 21.44 -6.78 5.23
N VAL A 289 20.82 -6.09 6.19
CA VAL A 289 20.44 -6.67 7.48
C VAL A 289 18.96 -7.00 7.49
N TYR A 290 18.68 -8.24 7.88
CA TYR A 290 17.35 -8.80 8.04
C TYR A 290 17.09 -9.03 9.52
N PHE A 291 15.90 -8.73 10.01
CA PHE A 291 15.48 -9.13 11.35
C PHE A 291 14.29 -10.08 11.33
N GLY A 292 14.21 -10.92 12.36
CA GLY A 292 13.04 -11.74 12.66
C GLY A 292 12.75 -11.79 14.15
N ALA A 293 11.48 -11.64 14.52
CA ALA A 293 11.01 -11.78 15.90
C ALA A 293 10.77 -13.27 16.26
N LEU A 294 11.20 -13.68 17.47
CA LEU A 294 11.00 -15.04 17.97
C LEU A 294 9.79 -15.19 18.92
N GLN A 295 8.83 -14.26 18.88
CA GLN A 295 7.72 -14.13 19.84
C GLN A 295 6.78 -15.35 19.93
N ASN A 296 6.64 -16.13 18.85
CA ASN A 296 5.67 -17.23 18.76
C ASN A 296 6.29 -18.63 18.80
N PHE A 297 7.60 -18.76 19.06
CA PHE A 297 8.29 -20.05 19.05
C PHE A 297 8.16 -20.77 20.39
N GLY A 298 7.92 -22.08 20.33
CA GLY A 298 7.81 -22.91 21.52
C GLY A 298 9.13 -23.05 22.28
N THR A 299 9.07 -23.30 23.58
CA THR A 299 10.27 -23.66 24.37
C THR A 299 10.89 -24.94 23.84
N ASN A 300 12.22 -24.99 23.70
CA ASN A 300 12.98 -26.11 23.13
C ASN A 300 12.61 -26.43 21.66
N GLU A 301 12.02 -25.48 20.93
CA GLU A 301 11.79 -25.61 19.49
C GLU A 301 13.08 -25.34 18.71
N ARG A 302 13.41 -26.21 17.76
CA ARG A 302 14.53 -26.01 16.82
C ARG A 302 14.12 -24.98 15.78
N ILE A 303 14.94 -23.93 15.64
CA ILE A 303 14.79 -22.90 14.61
C ILE A 303 15.95 -23.01 13.64
N ALA A 304 15.63 -23.18 12.37
CA ALA A 304 16.60 -23.14 11.29
C ALA A 304 16.48 -21.81 10.54
N VAL A 305 17.60 -21.14 10.32
CA VAL A 305 17.70 -20.06 9.35
C VAL A 305 17.96 -20.69 8.00
N VAL A 306 17.05 -20.49 7.06
CA VAL A 306 17.11 -21.10 5.74
C VAL A 306 17.22 -20.00 4.70
N SER A 307 18.25 -20.09 3.85
CA SER A 307 18.48 -19.18 2.73
C SER A 307 18.39 -19.93 1.40
N GLN A 308 18.05 -19.23 0.33
CA GLN A 308 18.09 -19.79 -1.01
C GLN A 308 19.51 -19.79 -1.59
N TYR A 309 19.95 -20.96 -2.08
CA TYR A 309 21.15 -21.12 -2.90
C TYR A 309 20.80 -21.84 -4.20
N GLY A 310 20.81 -21.13 -5.33
CA GLY A 310 20.35 -21.67 -6.62
C GLY A 310 18.88 -22.08 -6.56
N SER A 311 18.57 -23.32 -6.94
CA SER A 311 17.20 -23.89 -6.88
C SER A 311 16.85 -24.57 -5.55
N SER A 312 17.75 -24.53 -4.57
CA SER A 312 17.63 -25.27 -3.31
C SER A 312 17.61 -24.32 -2.13
N LEU A 313 16.87 -24.71 -1.09
CA LEU A 313 16.96 -24.08 0.21
C LEU A 313 18.05 -24.76 1.03
N VAL A 314 18.93 -23.96 1.61
CA VAL A 314 20.04 -24.42 2.44
C VAL A 314 19.87 -23.83 3.83
N GLU A 315 19.95 -24.70 4.84
CA GLU A 315 20.08 -24.24 6.21
C GLU A 315 21.45 -23.59 6.39
N ILE A 316 21.47 -22.28 6.67
CA ILE A 316 22.71 -21.51 6.87
C ILE A 316 23.11 -21.46 8.35
N ASN A 317 22.14 -21.56 9.25
CA ASN A 317 22.37 -21.63 10.69
C ASN A 317 21.17 -22.33 11.35
N SER A 318 21.34 -22.90 12.53
CA SER A 318 20.22 -23.30 13.38
C SER A 318 20.54 -23.08 14.84
N THR A 319 19.50 -22.85 15.62
CA THR A 319 19.57 -22.71 17.06
C THR A 319 18.41 -23.45 17.72
N ILE A 320 18.55 -23.73 19.01
CA ILE A 320 17.46 -24.22 19.86
C ILE A 320 17.20 -23.10 20.85
N LEU A 321 15.96 -22.61 20.88
CA LEU A 321 15.55 -21.70 21.94
C LEU A 321 15.49 -22.50 23.25
N SER A 322 16.46 -22.26 24.14
CA SER A 322 16.28 -22.62 25.54
C SER A 322 15.05 -21.92 26.09
N SER A 323 14.37 -22.55 27.05
CA SER A 323 13.16 -22.03 27.67
C SER A 323 13.27 -20.52 27.93
N ILE A 324 12.45 -19.75 27.22
CA ILE A 324 12.14 -18.38 27.63
C ILE A 324 11.48 -18.56 28.99
N PRO A 325 12.04 -18.08 30.11
CA PRO A 325 11.21 -17.94 31.29
C PRO A 325 10.04 -17.09 30.83
N ILE A 326 8.81 -17.62 30.89
CA ILE A 326 7.62 -16.80 30.74
C ILE A 326 7.59 -15.93 32.00
N SER A 327 8.52 -14.98 32.10
CA SER A 327 8.50 -13.94 33.11
C SER A 327 7.48 -12.94 32.63
N SER A 328 6.20 -13.29 32.77
CA SER A 328 5.09 -12.34 32.69
C SER A 328 3.77 -13.08 32.93
N GLU A 329 3.58 -13.62 34.12
CA GLU A 329 2.25 -13.43 34.70
C GLU A 329 2.15 -11.92 34.91
N THR A 330 1.52 -11.25 33.96
CA THR A 330 0.86 -10.00 34.28
C THR A 330 -0.16 -10.35 35.35
N TYR A 331 0.20 -10.04 36.59
CA TYR A 331 -0.70 -10.28 37.68
C TYR A 331 -1.80 -9.22 37.57
N PHE A 332 -2.91 -9.58 36.91
CA PHE A 332 -4.15 -8.86 37.14
C PHE A 332 -4.57 -9.14 38.59
N PRO A 333 -4.99 -8.12 39.35
CA PRO A 333 -5.40 -8.37 40.74
C PRO A 333 -6.45 -9.48 40.80
N SER A 334 -6.19 -10.50 41.61
CA SER A 334 -7.22 -11.46 42.01
C SER A 334 -8.01 -10.84 43.16
N GLY A 335 -9.25 -10.46 42.89
CA GLY A 335 -10.06 -9.72 43.83
C GLY A 335 -11.55 -10.00 43.67
N THR A 336 -12.29 -9.83 44.75
CA THR A 336 -13.76 -9.78 44.68
C THR A 336 -14.15 -8.33 44.46
N ILE A 337 -14.91 -8.08 43.39
CA ILE A 337 -15.54 -6.78 43.17
C ILE A 337 -16.70 -6.66 44.17
N TYR A 338 -16.69 -5.58 44.95
CA TYR A 338 -17.80 -5.23 45.83
C TYR A 338 -18.63 -4.11 45.20
N ILE A 339 -19.97 -4.22 45.32
CA ILE A 339 -20.91 -3.18 44.87
C ILE A 339 -21.46 -2.46 46.10
N LEU A 340 -21.36 -1.12 46.07
CA LEU A 340 -22.24 -0.25 46.85
C LEU A 340 -23.19 0.43 45.87
N LYS A 341 -24.49 0.07 45.89
CA LYS A 341 -25.52 0.80 45.14
C LYS A 341 -26.01 1.94 46.02
N THR A 342 -25.91 3.16 45.52
CA THR A 342 -26.47 4.36 46.16
C THR A 342 -27.35 5.09 45.15
N THR A 343 -28.56 5.46 45.56
CA THR A 343 -29.46 6.26 44.74
C THR A 343 -29.05 7.74 44.80
N LEU A 344 -28.84 8.38 43.64
CA LEU A 344 -28.76 9.85 43.57
C LEU A 344 -30.18 10.41 43.69
N GLY A 345 -30.38 11.35 44.61
CA GLY A 345 -31.70 11.85 44.97
C GLY A 345 -32.28 12.95 44.09
N THR A 346 -31.73 13.27 42.90
CA THR A 346 -32.01 14.60 42.29
C THR A 346 -32.50 14.63 40.84
N PHE A 347 -32.12 13.72 39.92
CA PHE A 347 -32.67 13.70 38.54
C PHE A 347 -32.63 12.30 37.88
N ASN A 348 -33.70 11.93 37.14
CA ASN A 348 -33.91 10.61 36.49
C ASN A 348 -33.83 9.35 37.40
N ASN A 349 -33.82 9.50 38.72
CA ASN A 349 -33.62 8.40 39.68
C ASN A 349 -32.34 7.57 39.41
N MET A 350 -31.32 8.12 38.75
CA MET A 350 -30.13 7.34 38.41
C MET A 350 -29.46 6.77 39.67
N THR A 351 -29.07 5.50 39.62
CA THR A 351 -28.21 4.91 40.64
C THR A 351 -26.78 4.94 40.15
N TYR A 352 -25.83 5.08 41.05
CA TYR A 352 -24.45 4.73 40.74
C TYR A 352 -24.08 3.47 41.50
N PHE A 353 -23.13 2.75 40.93
CA PHE A 353 -22.48 1.65 41.60
C PHE A 353 -21.01 1.99 41.77
N THR A 354 -20.50 1.73 42.97
CA THR A 354 -19.07 1.77 43.24
C THR A 354 -18.48 0.38 43.05
N VAL A 355 -17.33 0.30 42.39
CA VAL A 355 -16.48 -0.89 42.32
C VAL A 355 -15.21 -0.60 43.08
N TYR A 356 -14.87 -1.49 44.03
CA TYR A 356 -13.60 -1.41 44.74
C TYR A 356 -12.94 -2.77 44.96
N PHE A 357 -11.62 -2.77 45.06
CA PHE A 357 -10.80 -3.90 45.50
C PHE A 357 -9.47 -3.41 46.05
N ASN A 358 -8.83 -4.23 46.89
CA ASN A 358 -7.45 -4.00 47.34
C ASN A 358 -6.53 -4.99 46.64
N SER A 359 -5.34 -4.54 46.28
CA SER A 359 -4.32 -5.36 45.64
C SER A 359 -2.99 -5.21 46.37
N SER A 360 -2.34 -6.34 46.65
CA SER A 360 -0.92 -6.41 47.04
C SER A 360 -0.04 -6.88 45.87
N ILE A 361 -0.63 -6.97 44.68
CA ILE A 361 0.05 -7.30 43.43
C ILE A 361 0.58 -6.00 42.84
N TYR A 362 1.82 -6.02 42.34
CA TYR A 362 2.44 -4.87 41.69
C TYR A 362 1.61 -4.38 40.47
N PHE A 363 1.26 -3.09 40.43
CA PHE A 363 0.60 -2.48 39.29
C PHE A 363 1.60 -2.10 38.20
N ASP A 364 1.52 -2.80 37.07
CA ASP A 364 2.44 -2.65 35.96
C ASP A 364 1.85 -1.88 34.76
N ILE A 365 1.26 -0.70 35.02
CA ILE A 365 0.97 0.34 34.00
C ILE A 365 -0.07 -0.04 32.94
N ILE A 366 -0.84 -1.11 33.16
CA ILE A 366 -1.85 -1.53 32.19
C ILE A 366 -3.09 -0.67 32.36
N ASP A 367 -3.49 0.05 31.30
CA ASP A 367 -4.77 0.76 31.29
C ASP A 367 -5.90 -0.25 31.52
N TYR A 368 -6.83 0.11 32.39
CA TYR A 368 -8.01 -0.71 32.64
C TYR A 368 -9.10 -0.36 31.64
N SER A 369 -9.63 -1.40 31.03
CA SER A 369 -10.85 -1.35 30.25
C SER A 369 -12.01 -1.74 31.16
N PHE A 370 -13.01 -0.88 31.20
CA PHE A 370 -14.27 -1.11 31.89
C PHE A 370 -15.31 -1.47 30.85
N SER A 371 -16.00 -2.60 31.03
CA SER A 371 -17.12 -2.96 30.17
C SER A 371 -18.39 -3.26 30.93
N ILE A 372 -19.52 -2.88 30.34
CA ILE A 372 -20.86 -3.36 30.71
C ILE A 372 -21.45 -3.96 29.44
N ASP A 373 -21.69 -5.27 29.44
CA ASP A 373 -22.12 -6.02 28.26
C ASP A 373 -21.18 -5.78 27.06
N ASN A 374 -21.67 -5.13 25.99
CA ASN A 374 -20.89 -4.82 24.78
C ASN A 374 -20.29 -3.40 24.79
N ILE A 375 -20.56 -2.59 25.82
CA ILE A 375 -20.06 -1.22 25.91
C ILE A 375 -18.74 -1.24 26.67
N GLN A 376 -17.70 -0.67 26.08
CA GLN A 376 -16.35 -0.63 26.63
C GLN A 376 -15.83 0.81 26.69
N SER A 377 -15.15 1.14 27.77
CA SER A 377 -14.47 2.42 27.98
C SER A 377 -13.08 2.19 28.57
N VAL A 378 -12.12 3.02 28.17
CA VAL A 378 -10.74 2.98 28.67
C VAL A 378 -10.43 4.34 29.25
N LEU A 379 -10.13 4.38 30.55
CA LEU A 379 -9.69 5.58 31.24
C LEU A 379 -8.27 5.35 31.74
N PRO A 380 -7.30 6.23 31.39
CA PRO A 380 -5.90 5.99 31.70
C PRO A 380 -5.64 6.05 33.21
N TRP A 381 -4.56 5.43 33.65
CA TRP A 381 -4.01 5.67 34.98
C TRP A 381 -3.80 7.19 35.20
N PRO A 382 -4.10 7.77 36.38
CA PRO A 382 -4.39 7.14 37.67
C PRO A 382 -5.87 6.87 37.97
N PHE A 383 -6.75 6.81 36.98
CA PHE A 383 -8.18 6.58 37.22
C PHE A 383 -8.44 5.36 38.11
N GLY A 384 -9.13 5.57 39.23
CA GLY A 384 -9.50 4.53 40.19
C GLY A 384 -8.48 4.22 41.28
N PHE A 385 -7.25 4.73 41.22
CA PHE A 385 -6.23 4.48 42.26
C PHE A 385 -6.47 5.39 43.48
N GLU A 386 -7.23 4.89 44.46
CA GLU A 386 -7.72 5.68 45.61
C GLU A 386 -6.64 5.92 46.68
N SER A 387 -5.77 4.96 46.93
CA SER A 387 -4.66 5.09 47.88
C SER A 387 -3.60 4.02 47.70
N GLY A 388 -2.37 4.33 48.09
CA GLY A 388 -1.29 3.37 48.23
C GLY A 388 -0.10 3.64 47.32
N THR A 389 0.57 2.58 46.91
CA THR A 389 1.71 2.57 45.98
C THR A 389 1.46 1.50 44.93
N ASN A 390 2.26 1.47 43.86
CA ASN A 390 2.12 0.41 42.85
C ASN A 390 2.36 -0.99 43.45
N TYR A 391 3.09 -1.12 44.56
CA TYR A 391 3.30 -2.40 45.25
C TYR A 391 2.08 -2.86 46.06
N LYS A 392 1.28 -1.92 46.56
CA LYS A 392 0.07 -2.18 47.34
C LYS A 392 -0.88 -1.00 47.26
N TYR A 393 -2.07 -1.22 46.70
CA TYR A 393 -3.03 -0.14 46.44
C TYR A 393 -4.48 -0.56 46.69
N SER A 394 -5.30 0.46 46.98
CA SER A 394 -6.75 0.41 46.91
C SER A 394 -7.22 0.98 45.58
N PHE A 395 -8.03 0.22 44.86
CA PHE A 395 -8.72 0.67 43.67
C PHE A 395 -10.20 0.91 44.00
N LYS A 396 -10.73 2.08 43.64
CA LYS A 396 -12.14 2.45 43.83
C LYS A 396 -12.62 3.42 42.75
N VAL A 397 -13.66 3.04 42.01
CA VAL A 397 -14.31 3.84 40.95
C VAL A 397 -15.82 3.83 41.13
N ALA A 398 -16.49 4.86 40.64
CA ALA A 398 -17.95 4.94 40.60
C ALA A 398 -18.44 5.21 39.17
N PHE A 399 -19.47 4.48 38.76
CA PHE A 399 -20.12 4.67 37.47
C PHE A 399 -21.63 4.78 37.64
N LEU A 400 -22.26 5.56 36.76
CA LEU A 400 -23.71 5.62 36.68
C LEU A 400 -24.26 4.33 36.07
N LEU A 401 -25.26 3.76 36.73
CA LEU A 401 -26.08 2.66 36.24
C LEU A 401 -27.39 3.23 35.71
N SER A 402 -27.76 2.86 34.49
CA SER A 402 -29.11 3.13 34.00
C SER A 402 -30.10 2.23 34.75
N LEU A 403 -31.11 2.84 35.38
CA LEU A 403 -32.17 2.12 36.10
C LEU A 403 -33.06 1.22 35.22
N MET A 404 -32.93 1.30 33.89
CA MET A 404 -33.96 0.79 32.99
C MET A 404 -33.72 -0.65 32.51
N SER A 405 -32.61 -1.31 32.88
CA SER A 405 -32.30 -2.65 32.35
C SER A 405 -33.24 -3.75 32.86
N SER A 406 -33.82 -4.50 31.92
CA SER A 406 -34.63 -5.70 32.20
C SER A 406 -33.79 -6.98 32.41
N SER A 407 -32.50 -6.92 32.07
CA SER A 407 -31.56 -8.04 32.16
C SER A 407 -30.46 -7.75 33.18
N TRP A 408 -29.86 -8.83 33.70
CA TRP A 408 -28.59 -8.72 34.41
C TRP A 408 -27.54 -8.17 33.45
N ASN A 409 -26.90 -7.07 33.81
CA ASN A 409 -25.76 -6.56 33.06
C ASN A 409 -24.49 -7.13 33.66
N THR A 410 -23.51 -7.48 32.84
CA THR A 410 -22.22 -7.98 33.34
C THR A 410 -21.19 -6.87 33.24
N PHE A 411 -20.72 -6.38 34.40
CA PHE A 411 -19.61 -5.46 34.49
C PHE A 411 -18.29 -6.22 34.58
N VAL A 412 -17.30 -5.85 33.76
CA VAL A 412 -15.98 -6.48 33.75
C VAL A 412 -14.90 -5.40 33.76
N ILE A 413 -13.87 -5.62 34.56
CA ILE A 413 -12.61 -4.88 34.43
C ILE A 413 -11.62 -5.83 33.76
N THR A 414 -11.11 -5.42 32.61
CA THR A 414 -10.09 -6.15 31.87
C THR A 414 -8.84 -5.31 31.74
N PRO A 415 -7.64 -5.91 31.75
CA PRO A 415 -6.48 -5.23 31.24
C PRO A 415 -6.68 -4.94 29.73
N TYR A 416 -6.37 -3.73 29.27
CA TYR A 416 -6.64 -3.33 27.88
C TYR A 416 -5.94 -4.20 26.83
N ASN A 417 -4.84 -4.87 27.19
CA ASN A 417 -4.09 -5.78 26.31
C ASN A 417 -4.69 -7.21 26.19
N GLY A 418 -5.88 -7.49 26.73
CA GLY A 418 -6.65 -8.72 26.46
C GLY A 418 -6.35 -9.93 27.35
N MET A 419 -5.67 -9.76 28.48
CA MET A 419 -5.35 -10.84 29.43
C MET A 419 -6.51 -11.14 30.39
N THR A 420 -6.33 -12.10 31.31
CA THR A 420 -7.39 -12.56 32.23
C THR A 420 -8.07 -11.41 32.96
N SER A 421 -9.39 -11.33 32.83
CA SER A 421 -10.22 -10.35 33.51
C SER A 421 -10.35 -10.66 35.00
N LEU A 422 -10.76 -9.65 35.78
CA LEU A 422 -11.37 -9.92 37.08
C LEU A 422 -12.65 -10.75 36.85
N ASN A 423 -13.09 -11.47 37.88
CA ASN A 423 -14.36 -12.18 37.81
C ASN A 423 -15.47 -11.19 37.38
N PRO A 424 -16.21 -11.50 36.30
CA PRO A 424 -17.32 -10.67 35.87
C PRO A 424 -18.32 -10.45 37.01
N LEU A 425 -18.77 -9.22 37.16
CA LEU A 425 -19.73 -8.83 38.17
C LEU A 425 -21.12 -8.72 37.54
N ASN A 426 -22.07 -9.50 38.03
CA ASN A 426 -23.46 -9.38 37.60
C ASN A 426 -24.14 -8.24 38.38
N LEU A 427 -24.49 -7.17 37.66
CA LEU A 427 -25.28 -6.05 38.18
C LEU A 427 -26.75 -6.47 38.19
N PRO A 428 -27.43 -6.48 39.37
CA PRO A 428 -28.83 -6.86 39.42
C PRO A 428 -29.69 -5.84 38.66
N PRO A 429 -30.65 -6.31 37.84
CA PRO A 429 -31.62 -5.42 37.21
C PRO A 429 -32.42 -4.72 38.30
N ASP A 430 -32.65 -3.41 38.15
CA ASP A 430 -33.63 -2.72 38.98
C ASP A 430 -35.01 -2.97 38.35
N LEU A 431 -35.92 -3.56 39.12
CA LEU A 431 -37.27 -3.97 38.70
C LEU A 431 -38.16 -2.76 38.41
N VAL A 432 -37.82 -1.93 37.42
CA VAL A 432 -38.79 -1.03 36.81
C VAL A 432 -39.48 -1.82 35.71
N SER A 433 -40.77 -2.11 35.88
CA SER A 433 -41.59 -2.70 34.82
C SER A 433 -41.76 -1.69 33.70
N LEU A 434 -40.77 -1.56 32.83
CA LEU A 434 -40.93 -0.80 31.62
C LEU A 434 -41.60 -1.72 30.60
N ASN A 435 -42.81 -1.36 30.19
CA ASN A 435 -43.37 -1.80 28.91
C ASN A 435 -42.60 -1.14 27.75
N ASP A 436 -41.27 -1.17 27.79
CA ASP A 436 -40.41 -0.61 26.77
C ASP A 436 -40.41 -1.56 25.57
N ALA A 437 -40.85 -1.09 24.40
CA ALA A 437 -40.75 -1.88 23.18
C ALA A 437 -39.27 -2.00 22.78
N THR A 438 -38.91 -3.03 22.01
CA THR A 438 -37.55 -3.08 21.44
C THR A 438 -37.40 -1.92 20.46
N PRO A 439 -36.42 -1.01 20.62
CA PRO A 439 -36.27 0.08 19.67
C PRO A 439 -35.88 -0.47 18.31
N THR A 440 -36.43 0.14 17.26
CA THR A 440 -36.23 -0.27 15.88
C THR A 440 -35.75 0.90 15.05
N MET A 441 -35.09 0.62 13.93
CA MET A 441 -34.69 1.62 12.96
C MET A 441 -35.91 2.06 12.14
N LYS A 442 -36.18 3.36 12.07
CA LYS A 442 -37.24 3.97 11.24
C LYS A 442 -36.69 4.56 9.94
N HIS A 443 -35.45 5.02 9.97
CA HIS A 443 -34.77 5.59 8.82
C HIS A 443 -33.29 5.21 8.85
N TYR A 444 -32.74 4.93 7.66
CA TYR A 444 -31.33 4.72 7.44
C TYR A 444 -30.95 5.23 6.05
N GLU A 445 -29.89 6.03 6.01
CA GLU A 445 -29.28 6.55 4.81
C GLU A 445 -27.75 6.52 4.97
N MET A 446 -27.05 6.14 3.91
CA MET A 446 -25.59 6.24 3.82
C MET A 446 -25.25 7.03 2.56
N ILE A 447 -24.54 8.15 2.73
CA ILE A 447 -24.22 9.11 1.67
C ILE A 447 -22.71 9.20 1.51
N ILE A 448 -22.20 9.09 0.29
CA ILE A 448 -20.77 9.27 0.01
C ILE A 448 -20.45 10.78 0.10
N LEU A 449 -19.49 11.16 0.94
CA LEU A 449 -19.03 12.55 1.07
C LEU A 449 -17.75 12.80 0.25
N ASP A 450 -16.70 12.05 0.55
CA ASP A 450 -15.38 12.17 -0.07
C ASP A 450 -14.51 10.96 0.25
N SER A 451 -13.89 10.38 -0.77
CA SER A 451 -12.98 9.24 -0.72
C SER A 451 -13.48 8.02 0.09
N ASN A 452 -13.05 7.88 1.34
CA ASN A 452 -13.47 6.82 2.27
C ASN A 452 -14.43 7.33 3.36
N CYS A 453 -14.96 8.56 3.23
CA CYS A 453 -15.83 9.19 4.20
C CYS A 453 -17.29 9.10 3.78
N TYR A 454 -18.11 8.49 4.63
CA TYR A 454 -19.54 8.33 4.45
C TYR A 454 -20.28 9.10 5.53
N LEU A 455 -21.38 9.75 5.19
CA LEU A 455 -22.35 10.22 6.15
C LEU A 455 -23.39 9.13 6.38
N ILE A 456 -23.47 8.60 7.58
CA ILE A 456 -24.52 7.68 8.00
C ILE A 456 -25.56 8.46 8.78
N ARG A 457 -26.83 8.34 8.39
CA ARG A 457 -27.97 9.01 9.03
C ARG A 457 -28.96 7.96 9.51
N ILE A 458 -29.31 7.99 10.80
CA ILE A 458 -30.21 7.01 11.42
C ILE A 458 -31.29 7.74 12.21
N ALA A 459 -32.56 7.37 11.97
CA ALA A 459 -33.66 7.69 12.88
C ALA A 459 -34.12 6.40 13.58
N PRO A 460 -33.92 6.27 14.89
CA PRO A 460 -34.50 5.18 15.66
C PRO A 460 -35.98 5.46 15.97
N SER A 461 -36.71 4.46 16.50
CA SER A 461 -38.08 4.60 17.00
C SER A 461 -38.11 5.39 18.31
N ASP A 462 -39.29 5.90 18.69
CA ASP A 462 -39.46 6.72 19.90
C ASP A 462 -39.06 5.98 21.19
N ASP A 463 -39.07 4.65 21.20
CA ASP A 463 -38.59 3.81 22.32
C ASP A 463 -37.06 3.88 22.53
N PHE A 464 -36.34 4.61 21.67
CA PHE A 464 -34.89 4.81 21.78
C PHE A 464 -34.46 5.83 22.83
N VAL A 465 -35.37 6.29 23.70
CA VAL A 465 -35.02 7.22 24.78
C VAL A 465 -33.85 6.66 25.60
N ASN A 466 -32.79 7.46 25.74
CA ASN A 466 -31.54 7.07 26.40
C ASN A 466 -30.78 5.87 25.79
N GLY A 467 -31.06 5.53 24.53
CA GLY A 467 -30.42 4.46 23.79
C GLY A 467 -29.03 4.78 23.23
N ILE A 468 -28.41 3.76 22.64
CA ILE A 468 -27.11 3.82 21.94
C ILE A 468 -27.25 3.15 20.58
N ILE A 469 -26.68 3.79 19.54
CA ILE A 469 -26.45 3.17 18.24
C ILE A 469 -25.02 2.65 18.22
N THR A 470 -24.80 1.37 17.96
CA THR A 470 -23.44 0.85 17.72
C THR A 470 -23.24 0.59 16.23
N ILE A 471 -22.06 0.94 15.70
CA ILE A 471 -21.63 0.61 14.34
C ILE A 471 -20.32 -0.17 14.47
N ASN A 472 -20.27 -1.43 14.03
CA ASN A 472 -19.14 -2.34 14.25
C ASN A 472 -18.65 -2.34 15.71
N ASN A 473 -19.59 -2.41 16.67
CA ASN A 473 -19.36 -2.33 18.11
C ASN A 473 -18.85 -0.97 18.63
N LYS A 474 -18.67 0.05 17.78
CA LYS A 474 -18.36 1.41 18.24
C LYS A 474 -19.66 2.11 18.67
N PRO A 475 -19.79 2.55 19.94
CA PRO A 475 -21.02 3.17 20.42
C PRO A 475 -21.12 4.65 20.03
N TYR A 476 -22.35 5.09 19.76
CA TYR A 476 -22.71 6.47 19.50
C TYR A 476 -24.00 6.83 20.25
N GLY A 477 -23.90 7.86 21.09
CA GLY A 477 -25.03 8.41 21.84
C GLY A 477 -25.46 9.79 21.34
N TYR A 478 -25.97 10.62 22.27
CA TYR A 478 -26.47 11.98 21.99
C TYR A 478 -25.43 12.93 21.39
N GLY A 479 -24.14 12.62 21.51
CA GLY A 479 -23.10 13.39 20.83
C GLY A 479 -23.21 13.39 19.30
N SER A 480 -24.04 12.51 18.73
CA SER A 480 -24.32 12.43 17.29
C SER A 480 -25.73 12.89 16.90
N LEU A 481 -26.54 13.37 17.87
CA LEU A 481 -27.90 13.85 17.64
C LEU A 481 -27.88 15.21 16.90
N VAL A 482 -28.53 15.29 15.75
CA VAL A 482 -28.55 16.52 14.92
C VAL A 482 -29.94 17.17 14.81
N GLU A 483 -31.01 16.37 14.87
CA GLU A 483 -32.40 16.84 14.85
C GLU A 483 -33.20 16.14 15.94
N GLY A 484 -34.19 16.83 16.51
CA GLY A 484 -34.93 16.36 17.68
C GLY A 484 -34.17 16.58 19.00
N ASP A 485 -34.74 16.07 20.09
CA ASP A 485 -34.17 16.10 21.44
C ASP A 485 -33.83 14.67 21.96
N GLY A 486 -34.07 13.63 21.17
CA GLY A 486 -33.87 12.24 21.56
C GLY A 486 -34.88 11.71 22.59
N ILE A 487 -35.93 12.47 22.91
CA ILE A 487 -36.98 12.11 23.87
C ILE A 487 -38.36 12.15 23.20
N ASN A 488 -38.66 13.26 22.55
CA ASN A 488 -39.98 13.61 22.06
C ASN A 488 -39.99 13.64 20.53
N GLY A 489 -40.66 12.64 19.94
CA GLY A 489 -40.83 12.54 18.50
C GLY A 489 -39.53 12.19 17.75
N PRO A 490 -39.55 12.31 16.41
CA PRO A 490 -38.50 11.79 15.56
C PRO A 490 -37.18 12.52 15.80
N SER A 491 -36.13 11.75 16.04
CA SER A 491 -34.78 12.25 16.26
C SER A 491 -33.83 11.67 15.22
N MET A 492 -32.91 12.49 14.69
CA MET A 492 -31.93 12.08 13.68
C MET A 492 -30.53 12.11 14.27
N TYR A 493 -29.78 11.04 14.00
CA TYR A 493 -28.37 10.92 14.34
C TYR A 493 -27.53 10.89 13.07
N GLU A 494 -26.42 11.64 13.05
CA GLU A 494 -25.47 11.70 11.94
C GLU A 494 -24.05 11.36 12.38
N PHE A 495 -23.37 10.56 11.57
CA PHE A 495 -21.99 10.15 11.81
C PHE A 495 -21.20 10.22 10.51
N VAL A 496 -20.06 10.92 10.53
CA VAL A 496 -19.06 10.77 9.47
C VAL A 496 -18.22 9.53 9.77
N TYR A 497 -18.40 8.49 8.96
CA TYR A 497 -17.72 7.22 9.05
C TYR A 497 -16.58 7.17 8.04
N GLU A 498 -15.34 7.11 8.53
CA GLU A 498 -14.15 6.87 7.71
C GLU A 498 -13.92 5.35 7.62
N ASN A 499 -14.09 4.78 6.43
CA ASN A 499 -13.81 3.35 6.23
C ASN A 499 -12.31 3.12 6.29
N THR A 500 -11.84 2.50 7.38
CA THR A 500 -10.43 2.21 7.57
C THR A 500 -10.03 0.81 7.12
N ASN A 501 -10.96 -0.16 7.00
CA ASN A 501 -10.70 -1.51 6.46
C ASN A 501 -11.96 -2.41 6.32
N SER A 502 -12.96 -2.34 7.21
CA SER A 502 -14.02 -3.37 7.31
C SER A 502 -15.40 -3.00 6.74
N GLY A 503 -15.60 -1.78 6.21
CA GLY A 503 -16.95 -1.30 5.87
C GLY A 503 -17.88 -1.24 7.09
N VAL A 504 -19.17 -0.96 6.90
CA VAL A 504 -20.14 -1.08 8.00
C VAL A 504 -20.64 -2.50 8.01
N GLY A 505 -20.27 -3.33 8.99
CA GLY A 505 -20.69 -4.73 9.12
C GLY A 505 -21.96 -4.92 9.96
N THR A 506 -22.07 -4.18 11.07
CA THR A 506 -23.24 -4.24 11.98
C THR A 506 -23.66 -2.85 12.44
N ILE A 507 -24.98 -2.66 12.54
CA ILE A 507 -25.62 -1.50 13.16
C ILE A 507 -26.58 -2.03 14.22
N GLU A 508 -26.37 -1.73 15.50
CA GLU A 508 -27.28 -2.14 16.57
C GLU A 508 -27.94 -0.91 17.19
N ILE A 509 -29.28 -0.91 17.27
CA ILE A 509 -30.03 0.11 18.00
C ILE A 509 -30.44 -0.49 19.34
N ARG A 510 -29.89 0.04 20.43
CA ARG A 510 -30.14 -0.44 21.79
C ARG A 510 -30.86 0.61 22.61
N GLY A 511 -31.94 0.23 23.27
CA GLY A 511 -32.72 1.10 24.15
C GLY A 511 -32.18 1.10 25.58
N SER A 512 -32.78 1.92 26.43
CA SER A 512 -32.43 1.99 27.85
C SER A 512 -32.70 0.68 28.60
N SER A 513 -33.65 -0.15 28.12
CA SER A 513 -33.98 -1.44 28.72
C SER A 513 -33.02 -2.59 28.45
N GLY A 514 -31.97 -2.35 27.67
CA GLY A 514 -31.04 -3.36 27.18
C GLY A 514 -31.55 -4.13 25.95
N LYS A 515 -32.85 -4.01 25.62
CA LYS A 515 -33.41 -4.52 24.37
C LYS A 515 -32.74 -3.84 23.18
N SER A 516 -32.37 -4.63 22.18
CA SER A 516 -31.74 -4.11 20.98
C SER A 516 -32.25 -4.78 19.70
N SER A 517 -32.12 -4.04 18.60
CA SER A 517 -32.34 -4.53 17.25
C SER A 517 -31.01 -4.50 16.50
N PRO A 518 -30.37 -5.65 16.26
CA PRO A 518 -29.20 -5.72 15.39
C PRO A 518 -29.62 -5.73 13.92
N TYR A 519 -28.94 -4.92 13.13
CA TYR A 519 -29.05 -4.86 11.69
C TYR A 519 -27.68 -5.18 11.10
N TYR A 520 -27.61 -6.27 10.35
CA TYR A 520 -26.40 -6.69 9.67
C TYR A 520 -26.46 -6.18 8.24
N THR A 521 -25.36 -5.64 7.74
CA THR A 521 -25.25 -5.17 6.36
C THR A 521 -24.85 -6.29 5.40
N SER A 522 -24.22 -7.35 5.93
CA SER A 522 -23.80 -8.54 5.18
C SER A 522 -24.95 -9.47 4.81
N GLN A 523 -26.11 -9.32 5.46
CA GLN A 523 -27.33 -10.08 5.18
C GLN A 523 -28.54 -9.12 5.16
N PRO A 524 -29.60 -9.38 4.38
CA PRO A 524 -30.74 -8.47 4.30
C PRO A 524 -31.41 -8.29 5.67
N SER A 525 -31.24 -7.11 6.28
CA SER A 525 -31.88 -6.72 7.54
C SER A 525 -32.92 -5.64 7.27
N TYR A 526 -34.21 -5.96 7.37
CA TYR A 526 -35.29 -5.01 7.08
C TYR A 526 -35.58 -4.11 8.27
N TYR A 527 -35.73 -2.80 8.01
CA TYR A 527 -36.15 -1.83 9.02
C TYR A 527 -37.56 -1.26 8.77
N SER A 528 -38.08 -1.42 7.55
CA SER A 528 -39.45 -1.02 7.19
C SER A 528 -40.10 -2.11 6.34
N SER A 529 -41.40 -2.33 6.54
CA SER A 529 -42.24 -3.24 5.73
C SER A 529 -43.04 -2.53 4.63
N ILE A 530 -43.30 -1.22 4.79
CA ILE A 530 -44.16 -0.42 3.89
C ILE A 530 -43.50 0.94 3.59
N PRO A 531 -42.79 1.09 2.45
CA PRO A 531 -42.29 0.02 1.59
C PRO A 531 -41.20 -0.81 2.29
N PRO A 532 -40.91 -2.05 1.82
CA PRO A 532 -39.78 -2.83 2.31
C PRO A 532 -38.48 -2.04 2.15
N LYS A 533 -37.79 -1.74 3.25
CA LYS A 533 -36.47 -1.11 3.22
C LYS A 533 -35.52 -1.92 4.08
N PHE A 534 -34.33 -2.20 3.54
CA PHE A 534 -33.27 -2.92 4.22
C PHE A 534 -32.11 -2.00 4.56
N VAL A 535 -31.40 -2.36 5.63
CA VAL A 535 -30.10 -1.79 5.95
C VAL A 535 -29.12 -2.39 4.97
N TYR A 536 -28.74 -1.59 3.99
CA TYR A 536 -27.78 -1.97 2.98
C TYR A 536 -26.49 -1.21 3.20
N ASP A 537 -25.40 -1.91 3.46
CA ASP A 537 -24.12 -1.39 3.03
C ASP A 537 -24.12 -1.54 1.51
N ALA A 538 -24.32 -0.43 0.82
CA ALA A 538 -23.93 -0.33 -0.56
C ALA A 538 -22.40 -0.45 -0.63
N THR A 539 -21.94 -1.68 -0.52
CA THR A 539 -20.97 -2.27 -1.42
C THR A 539 -21.44 -2.16 -2.88
N ALA A 540 -21.96 -1.00 -3.31
CA ALA A 540 -22.01 -0.54 -4.69
C ALA A 540 -20.63 -0.61 -5.37
N PHE A 541 -19.57 -0.85 -4.59
CA PHE A 541 -18.26 -1.32 -5.03
C PHE A 541 -18.25 -2.72 -5.67
N ASN A 542 -19.11 -3.65 -5.24
CA ASN A 542 -19.25 -4.98 -5.83
C ASN A 542 -19.78 -4.95 -7.27
N ILE A 543 -20.34 -3.81 -7.73
CA ILE A 543 -20.76 -3.65 -9.12
C ILE A 543 -19.53 -3.53 -10.03
N TYR A 544 -18.44 -2.94 -9.55
CA TYR A 544 -17.26 -2.68 -10.37
C TYR A 544 -16.20 -3.76 -10.15
N ASN A 545 -15.74 -4.36 -11.24
CA ASN A 545 -14.67 -5.33 -11.19
C ASN A 545 -13.31 -4.62 -11.19
N ILE A 546 -12.73 -4.39 -10.01
CA ILE A 546 -11.42 -3.72 -9.85
C ILE A 546 -10.30 -4.35 -10.69
N TYR A 547 -10.41 -5.63 -11.09
CA TYR A 547 -9.45 -6.31 -11.96
C TYR A 547 -9.55 -5.91 -13.44
N LEU A 548 -10.45 -4.99 -13.79
CA LEU A 548 -10.48 -4.30 -15.08
C LEU A 548 -9.59 -3.06 -15.13
N ILE A 549 -8.94 -2.72 -14.02
CA ILE A 549 -7.89 -1.70 -14.04
C ILE A 549 -6.77 -2.16 -14.97
N GLN A 550 -6.38 -1.27 -15.88
CA GLN A 550 -5.39 -1.53 -16.90
C GLN A 550 -4.61 -0.27 -17.24
N ASN A 551 -3.50 -0.43 -17.98
CA ASN A 551 -2.63 0.68 -18.41
C ASN A 551 -2.11 1.55 -17.25
N VAL A 552 -1.80 0.93 -16.11
CA VAL A 552 -1.13 1.63 -15.02
C VAL A 552 0.24 2.13 -15.49
N SER A 553 0.52 3.40 -15.26
CA SER A 553 1.75 4.08 -15.66
C SER A 553 2.10 5.15 -14.64
N PHE A 554 3.32 5.67 -14.69
CA PHE A 554 3.77 6.74 -13.81
C PHE A 554 4.35 7.89 -14.65
N LEU A 555 4.29 9.12 -14.12
CA LEU A 555 4.97 10.26 -14.71
C LEU A 555 6.46 9.91 -14.90
N TYR A 556 7.07 9.31 -13.87
CA TYR A 556 8.40 8.70 -13.96
C TYR A 556 8.35 7.24 -13.48
N ASN A 557 8.54 6.29 -14.40
CA ASN A 557 8.54 4.84 -14.09
C ASN A 557 9.82 4.36 -13.35
N ASN A 558 10.90 5.15 -13.38
CA ASN A 558 12.15 4.85 -12.70
C ASN A 558 12.52 6.03 -11.80
N LEU A 559 12.68 5.79 -10.51
CA LEU A 559 13.02 6.81 -9.52
C LEU A 559 14.35 6.48 -8.85
N ASN A 560 15.20 7.48 -8.61
CA ASN A 560 16.39 7.32 -7.76
C ASN A 560 16.18 8.03 -6.42
N THR A 561 15.85 7.29 -5.38
CA THR A 561 15.50 7.81 -4.05
C THR A 561 16.69 7.91 -3.10
N THR A 562 17.93 7.84 -3.60
CA THR A 562 19.14 7.94 -2.77
C THR A 562 19.17 9.29 -2.05
N ASN A 563 19.09 9.29 -0.72
CA ASN A 563 19.14 10.46 0.16
C ASN A 563 18.11 11.57 -0.17
N LYS A 564 17.07 11.28 -0.96
CA LYS A 564 16.02 12.23 -1.31
C LYS A 564 14.68 11.52 -1.51
N SER A 565 13.63 12.10 -0.95
CA SER A 565 12.25 11.70 -1.28
C SER A 565 11.90 12.25 -2.68
N ILE A 566 11.13 11.51 -3.46
CA ILE A 566 10.70 11.93 -4.81
C ILE A 566 9.18 11.94 -4.89
N ASP A 567 8.63 13.05 -5.41
CA ASP A 567 7.21 13.15 -5.74
C ASP A 567 6.96 12.64 -7.15
N ASN A 568 5.88 11.89 -7.33
CA ASN A 568 5.52 11.27 -8.61
C ASN A 568 3.99 11.20 -8.76
N ILE A 569 3.55 10.89 -9.98
CA ILE A 569 2.13 10.75 -10.32
C ILE A 569 1.91 9.38 -10.93
N MET A 570 0.90 8.66 -10.46
CA MET A 570 0.42 7.41 -11.03
C MET A 570 -0.82 7.69 -11.88
N TYR A 571 -0.92 7.05 -13.04
CA TYR A 571 -2.08 7.12 -13.93
C TYR A 571 -2.58 5.72 -14.24
N PHE A 572 -3.90 5.52 -14.29
CA PHE A 572 -4.48 4.25 -14.73
C PHE A 572 -5.89 4.42 -15.30
N ASN A 573 -6.30 3.45 -16.12
CA ASN A 573 -7.64 3.37 -16.69
C ASN A 573 -8.47 2.32 -15.95
N PHE A 574 -9.74 2.61 -15.71
CA PHE A 574 -10.69 1.67 -15.13
C PHE A 574 -11.95 1.60 -16.00
N THR A 575 -12.03 0.59 -16.88
CA THR A 575 -13.06 0.55 -17.94
C THR A 575 -14.49 0.30 -17.47
N ASP A 576 -14.66 -0.25 -16.27
CA ASP A 576 -15.99 -0.48 -15.68
C ASP A 576 -16.63 0.81 -15.14
N VAL A 577 -15.84 1.89 -15.05
CA VAL A 577 -16.25 3.16 -14.47
C VAL A 577 -16.27 4.24 -15.56
N THR A 578 -17.48 4.70 -15.89
CA THR A 578 -17.68 5.89 -16.73
C THR A 578 -17.96 7.15 -15.93
N GLU A 579 -18.23 7.01 -14.62
CA GLU A 579 -18.64 8.10 -13.74
C GLU A 579 -17.48 8.62 -12.88
N THR A 580 -17.49 9.92 -12.60
CA THR A 580 -16.48 10.63 -11.80
C THR A 580 -16.51 10.33 -10.31
N ASN A 581 -17.42 9.45 -9.85
CA ASN A 581 -17.77 9.29 -8.44
C ASN A 581 -17.26 7.98 -7.83
N VAL A 582 -16.42 7.23 -8.53
CA VAL A 582 -15.76 6.03 -7.95
C VAL A 582 -14.44 6.44 -7.34
N GLU A 583 -14.33 6.23 -6.03
CA GLU A 583 -13.19 6.62 -5.25
C GLU A 583 -12.31 5.39 -5.00
N LEU A 584 -11.06 5.47 -5.46
CA LEU A 584 -10.07 4.41 -5.38
C LEU A 584 -8.94 4.85 -4.44
N GLU A 585 -8.65 4.03 -3.44
CA GLU A 585 -7.50 4.24 -2.56
C GLU A 585 -6.28 3.51 -3.14
N VAL A 586 -5.16 4.21 -3.31
CA VAL A 586 -3.88 3.60 -3.63
C VAL A 586 -3.04 3.56 -2.38
N VAL A 587 -2.67 2.36 -1.97
CA VAL A 587 -1.77 2.09 -0.86
C VAL A 587 -0.46 1.58 -1.42
N PHE A 588 0.62 2.31 -1.15
CA PHE A 588 1.97 1.86 -1.47
C PHE A 588 2.44 0.90 -0.39
N LEU A 589 2.74 -0.34 -0.81
CA LEU A 589 3.10 -1.44 0.07
C LEU A 589 4.58 -1.30 0.44
N ASN A 590 4.85 -0.58 1.53
CA ASN A 590 6.12 -0.72 2.22
C ASN A 590 6.05 -2.01 3.05
N ASN A 591 6.99 -2.93 2.85
CA ASN A 591 7.01 -4.28 3.43
C ASN A 591 6.82 -4.36 4.96
N PHE A 592 6.94 -3.24 5.69
CA PHE A 592 7.00 -3.24 7.14
C PHE A 592 5.69 -2.88 7.88
N LYS A 593 4.97 -1.84 7.45
CA LYS A 593 3.85 -1.28 8.26
C LYS A 593 2.50 -1.97 8.08
N LEU A 594 2.41 -3.00 7.23
CA LEU A 594 1.17 -3.78 7.11
C LEU A 594 0.78 -4.52 8.42
N LEU A 595 1.72 -4.74 9.35
CA LEU A 595 1.47 -5.54 10.55
C LEU A 595 0.81 -4.78 11.72
N ASN A 596 1.08 -3.47 11.92
CA ASN A 596 0.63 -2.74 13.13
C ASN A 596 -0.35 -1.57 12.87
N GLY A 597 -0.97 -1.47 11.70
CA GLY A 597 -2.10 -0.55 11.48
C GLY A 597 -1.79 0.95 11.52
N ARG A 598 -0.54 1.39 11.74
CA ARG A 598 -0.10 2.78 11.47
C ARG A 598 -0.04 2.98 9.95
N ILE A 599 -1.17 3.44 9.43
CA ILE A 599 -1.56 3.66 8.03
C ILE A 599 -0.38 4.19 7.18
N SER A 600 0.03 3.39 6.17
CA SER A 600 0.73 3.92 4.99
C SER A 600 -0.07 5.11 4.46
N LYS A 601 0.55 6.28 4.26
CA LYS A 601 -0.13 7.52 3.83
C LYS A 601 -1.13 7.23 2.70
N GLN A 602 -2.43 7.32 2.99
CA GLN A 602 -3.49 6.98 2.05
C GLN A 602 -3.48 8.00 0.91
N CYS A 603 -3.42 7.51 -0.33
CA CYS A 603 -3.48 8.35 -1.52
C CYS A 603 -4.76 7.99 -2.27
N PHE A 604 -5.62 8.98 -2.57
CA PHE A 604 -6.86 8.73 -3.30
C PHE A 604 -6.71 9.13 -4.77
N ALA A 605 -7.22 8.28 -5.66
CA ALA A 605 -7.23 8.54 -7.09
C ALA A 605 -8.30 9.57 -7.44
N LYS A 606 -7.91 10.57 -8.23
CA LYS A 606 -8.81 11.60 -8.75
C LYS A 606 -8.99 11.40 -10.25
N TRP A 607 -10.21 11.57 -10.74
CA TRP A 607 -10.45 11.58 -12.18
C TRP A 607 -9.89 12.86 -12.80
N ASN A 608 -8.97 12.73 -13.76
CA ASN A 608 -8.50 13.85 -14.56
C ASN A 608 -9.29 13.89 -15.88
N SER A 609 -10.19 14.87 -16.00
CA SER A 609 -11.07 15.03 -17.16
C SER A 609 -10.34 15.40 -18.46
N THR A 610 -9.14 15.97 -18.37
CA THR A 610 -8.32 16.35 -19.53
C THR A 610 -7.70 15.13 -20.20
N ILE A 611 -7.09 14.22 -19.43
CA ILE A 611 -6.43 13.01 -19.95
C ILE A 611 -7.33 11.77 -19.93
N LYS A 612 -8.53 11.86 -19.33
CA LYS A 612 -9.50 10.76 -19.17
C LYS A 612 -8.90 9.53 -18.47
N LEU A 613 -8.11 9.77 -17.42
CA LEU A 613 -7.51 8.74 -16.57
C LEU A 613 -7.69 9.09 -15.10
N PHE A 614 -7.68 8.08 -14.25
CA PHE A 614 -7.46 8.28 -12.82
C PHE A 614 -5.99 8.67 -12.60
N GLN A 615 -5.77 9.66 -11.74
CA GLN A 615 -4.44 10.11 -11.34
C GLN A 615 -4.29 10.10 -9.83
N VAL A 616 -3.09 9.78 -9.34
CA VAL A 616 -2.74 9.79 -7.92
C VAL A 616 -1.40 10.48 -7.75
N GLU A 617 -1.36 11.57 -6.99
CA GLU A 617 -0.13 12.25 -6.61
C GLU A 617 0.41 11.62 -5.32
N PHE A 618 1.68 11.23 -5.28
CA PHE A 618 2.29 10.56 -4.13
C PHE A 618 3.77 10.90 -3.97
N ARG A 619 4.33 10.62 -2.78
CA ARG A 619 5.75 10.78 -2.45
C ARG A 619 6.36 9.43 -2.12
N VAL A 620 7.45 9.08 -2.80
CA VAL A 620 8.31 7.96 -2.42
C VAL A 620 9.34 8.47 -1.41
N PRO A 621 9.45 7.87 -0.20
CA PRO A 621 10.47 8.23 0.77
C PRO A 621 11.90 8.06 0.22
N ALA A 622 12.86 8.73 0.86
CA ALA A 622 14.27 8.49 0.58
C ALA A 622 14.67 7.06 0.98
N ASN A 623 15.73 6.55 0.36
CA ASN A 623 16.42 5.31 0.77
C ASN A 623 15.50 4.08 0.88
N VAL A 624 14.49 3.97 0.02
CA VAL A 624 13.68 2.74 -0.08
C VAL A 624 14.45 1.62 -0.79
N LYS A 625 14.02 0.38 -0.57
CA LYS A 625 14.65 -0.82 -1.15
C LYS A 625 14.67 -0.73 -2.67
N THR A 626 15.83 -0.99 -3.30
CA THR A 626 15.92 -1.10 -4.76
C THR A 626 15.08 -2.25 -5.26
N GLY A 627 14.25 -1.99 -6.28
CA GLY A 627 13.35 -2.98 -6.88
C GLY A 627 12.01 -2.38 -7.30
N TYR A 628 10.99 -3.23 -7.45
CA TYR A 628 9.63 -2.78 -7.69
C TYR A 628 9.01 -2.22 -6.41
N PHE A 629 8.51 -0.99 -6.50
CA PHE A 629 7.77 -0.35 -5.42
C PHE A 629 6.31 -0.77 -5.50
N ASN A 630 5.99 -1.82 -4.75
CA ASN A 630 4.69 -2.49 -4.80
C ASN A 630 3.57 -1.57 -4.30
N TYR A 631 2.38 -1.73 -4.88
CA TYR A 631 1.18 -0.98 -4.49
C TYR A 631 -0.05 -1.85 -4.63
N ASN A 632 -1.12 -1.51 -3.91
CA ASN A 632 -2.45 -2.03 -4.21
C ASN A 632 -3.45 -0.89 -4.33
N ILE A 633 -4.41 -1.07 -5.22
CA ILE A 633 -5.56 -0.19 -5.40
C ILE A 633 -6.73 -0.86 -4.69
N LYS A 634 -7.35 -0.18 -3.73
CA LYS A 634 -8.52 -0.64 -3.00
C LYS A 634 -9.77 0.03 -3.53
N LEU A 635 -10.85 -0.74 -3.58
CA LEU A 635 -12.19 -0.25 -3.88
C LEU A 635 -13.12 -0.65 -2.73
N GLY A 636 -13.29 0.21 -1.72
CA GLY A 636 -14.16 -0.07 -0.57
C GLY A 636 -13.52 -1.00 0.48
N SER A 637 -13.99 -2.25 0.59
CA SER A 637 -13.65 -3.19 1.69
C SER A 637 -12.25 -3.84 1.59
N ILE A 638 -11.76 -4.48 2.65
CA ILE A 638 -10.47 -5.21 2.66
C ILE A 638 -10.29 -6.28 1.58
N TYR A 639 -11.36 -6.86 1.02
CA TYR A 639 -11.20 -7.97 0.07
C TYR A 639 -11.05 -7.50 -1.38
N THR A 640 -11.41 -6.26 -1.70
CA THR A 640 -11.38 -5.68 -3.05
C THR A 640 -10.08 -4.92 -3.31
N ASN A 641 -8.96 -5.65 -3.23
CA ASN A 641 -7.61 -5.13 -3.54
C ASN A 641 -7.15 -5.59 -4.93
N PHE A 642 -6.65 -4.65 -5.71
CA PHE A 642 -5.94 -4.88 -6.96
C PHE A 642 -4.45 -4.63 -6.73
N TYR A 643 -3.68 -5.70 -6.64
CA TYR A 643 -2.25 -5.67 -6.34
C TYR A 643 -1.43 -5.45 -7.60
N SER A 644 -0.40 -4.60 -7.50
CA SER A 644 0.49 -4.27 -8.61
C SER A 644 1.16 -5.51 -9.19
N GLN A 645 1.46 -6.50 -8.36
CA GLN A 645 2.11 -7.77 -8.75
C GLN A 645 1.35 -8.57 -9.82
N LEU A 646 0.07 -8.25 -10.07
CA LEU A 646 -0.75 -8.84 -11.13
C LEU A 646 -0.52 -8.21 -12.50
N LEU A 647 0.09 -7.04 -12.54
CA LEU A 647 0.40 -6.30 -13.75
C LEU A 647 1.76 -6.71 -14.33
N PRO A 648 1.94 -6.60 -15.65
CA PRO A 648 3.24 -6.84 -16.27
C PRO A 648 4.29 -5.84 -15.80
N ALA A 649 5.58 -6.19 -15.96
CA ALA A 649 6.72 -5.37 -15.54
C ALA A 649 6.70 -3.91 -16.07
N SER A 650 6.08 -3.68 -17.24
CA SER A 650 5.89 -2.35 -17.84
C SER A 650 5.02 -1.39 -17.03
N ASN A 651 4.24 -1.91 -16.09
CA ASN A 651 3.28 -1.18 -15.28
C ASN A 651 3.75 -1.06 -13.81
N GLN A 652 4.95 -1.52 -13.51
CA GLN A 652 5.54 -1.40 -12.18
C GLN A 652 6.31 -0.08 -12.05
N LEU A 653 6.32 0.48 -10.85
CA LEU A 653 7.24 1.56 -10.50
C LEU A 653 8.55 0.93 -10.05
N TYR A 654 9.66 1.24 -10.72
CA TYR A 654 10.98 0.78 -10.31
C TYR A 654 11.70 1.88 -9.53
N VAL A 655 12.24 1.54 -8.37
CA VAL A 655 12.99 2.47 -7.54
C VAL A 655 14.41 1.95 -7.37
N THR A 656 15.38 2.86 -7.50
CA THR A 656 16.78 2.61 -7.21
C THR A 656 17.23 3.47 -6.04
N SER A 657 18.04 2.87 -5.18
CA SER A 657 18.73 3.58 -4.11
C SER A 657 20.05 2.89 -3.83
N SER A 658 21.13 3.65 -3.69
CA SER A 658 22.44 3.08 -3.28
C SER A 658 22.48 2.70 -1.81
N ARG A 659 21.49 3.14 -1.02
CA ARG A 659 21.32 2.88 0.41
C ARG A 659 19.88 2.46 0.68
N PHE A 660 19.66 1.64 1.70
CA PHE A 660 18.30 1.27 2.10
C PHE A 660 18.14 1.43 3.61
N ASP A 661 17.07 2.09 4.04
CA ASP A 661 16.77 2.26 5.45
C ASP A 661 15.26 2.38 5.69
N GLN A 662 14.72 1.40 6.41
CA GLN A 662 13.36 1.37 6.95
C GLN A 662 13.35 0.99 8.43
N TYR A 663 14.51 1.06 9.09
CA TYR A 663 14.68 0.55 10.44
C TYR A 663 14.22 1.59 11.47
N GLY A 664 14.58 2.84 11.26
CA GLY A 664 14.38 3.93 12.20
C GLY A 664 15.46 4.00 13.29
N PRO A 665 15.44 5.04 14.14
CA PRO A 665 16.56 5.35 15.05
C PRO A 665 16.64 4.41 16.26
N ILE A 666 17.85 4.05 16.67
CA ILE A 666 18.10 3.20 17.86
C ILE A 666 19.12 3.83 18.82
N PHE A 667 19.23 3.30 20.04
CA PHE A 667 20.29 3.69 20.96
C PHE A 667 21.59 2.94 20.67
N LYS A 668 22.64 3.71 20.38
CA LYS A 668 24.01 3.21 20.26
C LYS A 668 24.69 3.07 21.62
N THR A 669 24.60 4.11 22.45
CA THR A 669 25.12 4.12 23.81
C THR A 669 24.08 4.63 24.79
N ILE A 670 24.07 4.10 26.01
CA ILE A 670 23.23 4.55 27.12
C ILE A 670 24.09 4.56 28.38
N ASP A 671 24.33 5.75 28.92
CA ASP A 671 25.01 5.93 30.20
C ASP A 671 24.02 6.39 31.26
N LYS A 672 23.97 5.67 32.38
CA LYS A 672 23.13 6.00 33.54
C LYS A 672 23.94 6.82 34.53
N SER A 673 23.38 7.92 35.02
CA SER A 673 24.01 8.74 36.06
C SER A 673 22.97 9.29 37.04
N ILE A 674 23.42 9.56 38.26
CA ILE A 674 22.64 10.19 39.32
C ILE A 674 23.45 11.39 39.81
N SER A 675 22.86 12.58 39.84
CA SER A 675 23.39 13.72 40.56
C SER A 675 22.59 13.95 41.83
N GLN A 676 23.24 14.36 42.92
CA GLN A 676 22.60 14.62 44.21
C GLN A 676 22.35 16.12 44.46
N ASN A 677 22.82 17.01 43.58
CA ASN A 677 22.64 18.46 43.70
C ASN A 677 22.58 19.13 42.32
N PRO A 678 21.39 19.33 41.74
CA PRO A 678 20.09 18.82 42.21
C PRO A 678 19.97 17.29 42.12
N ASN A 679 19.03 16.70 42.87
CA ASN A 679 18.66 15.30 42.75
C ASN A 679 18.12 15.03 41.34
N GLN A 680 18.93 14.42 40.47
CA GLN A 680 18.52 14.09 39.10
C GLN A 680 18.98 12.69 38.74
N ILE A 681 18.10 12.00 38.03
CA ILE A 681 18.46 10.80 37.29
C ILE A 681 18.59 11.17 35.82
N LYS A 682 19.60 10.62 35.16
CA LYS A 682 19.91 10.94 33.78
C LYS A 682 20.30 9.69 33.01
N TRP A 683 19.60 9.45 31.91
CA TRP A 683 20.07 8.59 30.82
C TRP A 683 20.68 9.50 29.75
N SER A 684 22.00 9.44 29.59
CA SER A 684 22.70 10.03 28.45
C SER A 684 22.67 9.02 27.32
N VAL A 685 21.86 9.27 26.30
CA VAL A 685 21.64 8.36 25.18
C VAL A 685 22.29 8.91 23.91
N THR A 686 22.99 8.07 23.16
CA THR A 686 23.41 8.38 21.81
C THR A 686 22.44 7.71 20.84
N ILE A 687 21.64 8.51 20.14
CA ILE A 687 20.72 8.06 19.10
C ILE A 687 21.51 7.93 17.79
N GLN A 688 21.34 6.79 17.11
CA GLN A 688 21.98 6.49 15.85
C GLN A 688 20.95 6.16 14.78
N ASP A 689 21.10 6.81 13.63
CA ASP A 689 20.44 6.53 12.37
C ASP A 689 21.40 6.95 11.25
N GLU A 690 22.08 5.98 10.63
CA GLU A 690 23.21 6.27 9.74
C GLU A 690 22.81 6.83 8.37
N ILE A 691 21.54 6.71 7.98
CA ILE A 691 21.10 6.91 6.59
C ILE A 691 20.03 8.00 6.50
N ASN A 692 18.92 7.87 7.24
CA ASN A 692 17.82 8.82 7.17
C ASN A 692 17.99 9.99 8.17
N GLY A 693 18.65 9.72 9.30
CA GLY A 693 18.87 10.65 10.40
C GLY A 693 17.62 10.86 11.25
N PHE A 694 17.83 11.05 12.56
CA PHE A 694 16.82 11.34 13.56
C PHE A 694 16.07 12.66 13.28
N ASP A 695 14.78 12.68 13.56
CA ASP A 695 13.93 13.88 13.47
C ASP A 695 13.42 14.32 14.85
N TYR A 696 12.58 13.48 15.47
CA TYR A 696 12.03 13.72 16.79
C TYR A 696 11.69 12.40 17.50
N GLY A 697 11.44 12.47 18.79
CA GLY A 697 10.96 11.34 19.57
C GLY A 697 10.35 11.77 20.88
N HIS A 698 9.69 10.83 21.55
CA HIS A 698 9.14 11.03 22.88
C HIS A 698 9.52 9.87 23.78
N VAL A 699 9.71 10.19 25.05
CA VAL A 699 10.08 9.24 26.10
C VAL A 699 9.19 9.48 27.30
N ILE A 700 8.67 8.39 27.87
CA ILE A 700 7.97 8.43 29.16
C ILE A 700 8.77 7.67 30.19
N VAL A 701 9.20 8.37 31.23
CA VAL A 701 9.81 7.77 32.44
C VAL A 701 8.74 7.69 33.52
N ARG A 702 8.72 6.59 34.27
CA ARG A 702 7.79 6.35 35.37
C ARG A 702 8.50 5.99 36.67
N GLY A 703 8.01 6.50 37.81
CA GLY A 703 8.39 6.00 39.14
C GLY A 703 7.73 4.64 39.44
N ASP A 704 8.52 3.63 39.76
CA ASP A 704 8.05 2.27 40.02
C ASP A 704 7.18 2.19 41.28
N MET A 705 7.42 3.03 42.28
CA MET A 705 6.63 3.03 43.53
C MET A 705 5.37 3.89 43.41
N ASP A 706 5.51 5.12 42.95
CA ASP A 706 4.45 6.14 42.99
C ASP A 706 3.64 6.26 41.68
N GLY A 707 4.14 5.67 40.59
CA GLY A 707 3.51 5.76 39.27
C GLY A 707 3.63 7.12 38.59
N SER A 708 4.36 8.07 39.17
CA SER A 708 4.66 9.39 38.59
C SER A 708 5.15 9.25 37.16
N ARG A 709 4.75 10.16 36.26
CA ARG A 709 5.10 10.11 34.84
C ARG A 709 5.81 11.39 34.41
N TYR A 710 6.88 11.22 33.66
CA TYR A 710 7.68 12.30 33.08
C TYR A 710 7.72 12.11 31.58
N THR A 711 7.20 13.08 30.84
CA THR A 711 7.24 13.08 29.37
C THR A 711 8.38 13.96 28.92
N ILE A 712 9.33 13.39 28.18
CA ILE A 712 10.49 14.08 27.63
C ILE A 712 10.38 14.01 26.11
N ASN A 713 10.37 15.18 25.45
CA ASN A 713 10.37 15.28 24.01
C ASN A 713 11.80 15.49 23.51
N LEU A 714 12.23 14.65 22.58
CA LEU A 714 13.52 14.72 21.92
C LEU A 714 13.32 15.28 20.50
N SER A 715 14.26 16.10 20.07
CA SER A 715 14.30 16.67 18.71
C SER A 715 15.73 17.11 18.37
N ASN A 716 15.95 17.54 17.13
CA ASN A 716 17.24 18.14 16.73
C ASN A 716 17.69 19.30 17.63
N ASN A 717 16.76 20.02 18.27
CA ASN A 717 17.10 21.11 19.21
C ASN A 717 17.60 20.61 20.58
N THR A 718 17.47 19.32 20.88
CA THR A 718 17.89 18.71 22.15
C THR A 718 19.21 17.94 22.04
N ILE A 719 19.88 17.99 20.87
CA ILE A 719 21.19 17.38 20.67
C ILE A 719 22.23 18.17 21.49
N ILE A 720 22.94 17.46 22.37
CA ILE A 720 24.01 18.01 23.22
C ILE A 720 25.34 17.97 22.47
N SER A 721 25.59 16.89 21.73
CA SER A 721 26.78 16.71 20.89
C SER A 721 26.45 15.81 19.70
N GLY A 722 27.18 15.97 18.58
CA GLY A 722 26.93 15.19 17.37
C GLY A 722 25.98 15.87 16.38
N ASN A 723 25.23 15.08 15.62
CA ASN A 723 24.28 15.53 14.59
C ASN A 723 23.08 14.58 14.50
N GLU A 724 22.19 14.76 13.54
CA GLU A 724 20.99 13.93 13.37
C GLU A 724 21.29 12.44 13.08
N PHE A 725 22.48 12.10 12.56
CA PHE A 725 22.84 10.72 12.23
C PHE A 725 23.45 9.98 13.42
N LEU A 726 24.12 10.74 14.30
CA LEU A 726 24.70 10.26 15.54
C LEU A 726 24.71 11.41 16.55
N GLY A 727 23.68 11.47 17.38
CA GLY A 727 23.40 12.58 18.28
C GLY A 727 23.26 12.14 19.72
N GLN A 728 23.91 12.84 20.64
CA GLN A 728 23.77 12.62 22.08
C GLN A 728 22.65 13.49 22.65
N HIS A 729 21.75 12.86 23.41
CA HIS A 729 20.64 13.49 24.12
C HIS A 729 20.66 13.08 25.58
N ASP A 730 20.12 13.94 26.46
CA ASP A 730 19.88 13.58 27.85
C ASP A 730 18.37 13.42 28.10
N ILE A 731 18.00 12.30 28.70
CA ILE A 731 16.69 12.10 29.32
C ILE A 731 16.89 12.34 30.81
N ILE A 732 16.48 13.52 31.27
CA ILE A 732 16.68 13.98 32.65
C ILE A 732 15.34 14.01 33.37
N VAL A 733 15.29 13.41 34.54
CA VAL A 733 14.19 13.58 35.49
C VAL A 733 14.76 14.22 36.75
N THR A 734 14.19 15.38 37.12
CA THR A 734 14.54 16.07 38.37
C THR A 734 13.64 15.56 39.48
N ILE A 735 14.24 15.07 40.54
CA ILE A 735 13.58 14.52 41.72
C ILE A 735 13.62 15.58 42.82
N PRO A 736 12.54 15.78 43.58
CA PRO A 736 12.56 16.69 44.73
C PRO A 736 13.57 16.26 45.80
N ASP A 737 14.02 17.22 46.63
CA ASP A 737 14.98 16.95 47.72
C ASP A 737 14.41 15.99 48.78
N ILE A 738 13.12 16.13 49.10
CA ILE A 738 12.35 15.14 49.86
C ILE A 738 11.81 14.14 48.85
N CYS A 739 12.19 12.87 48.97
CA CYS A 739 11.74 11.82 48.07
C CYS A 739 11.71 10.45 48.76
N ALA A 740 10.96 9.51 48.21
CA ALA A 740 11.05 8.10 48.58
C ALA A 740 12.13 7.37 47.77
N THR A 741 12.84 6.45 48.43
CA THR A 741 13.71 5.49 47.74
C THR A 741 12.87 4.63 46.80
N GLN A 742 13.05 4.83 45.50
CA GLN A 742 12.35 4.07 44.46
C GLN A 742 13.18 4.02 43.19
N SER A 743 12.77 3.17 42.26
CA SER A 743 13.33 3.16 40.92
C SER A 743 12.48 3.95 39.96
N TYR A 744 13.12 4.48 38.93
CA TYR A 744 12.49 5.12 37.80
C TYR A 744 12.87 4.38 36.53
N SER A 745 11.87 4.05 35.73
CA SER A 745 12.01 3.25 34.53
C SER A 745 11.46 3.98 33.30
N ILE A 746 12.20 3.94 32.20
CA ILE A 746 11.65 4.30 30.89
C ILE A 746 10.66 3.20 30.49
N ILE A 747 9.40 3.59 30.25
CA ILE A 747 8.27 2.68 29.99
C ILE A 747 7.71 2.83 28.58
N GLU A 748 7.98 3.95 27.92
CA GLU A 748 7.57 4.23 26.54
C GLU A 748 8.65 5.04 25.84
N ILE A 749 8.96 4.66 24.60
CA ILE A 749 9.80 5.41 23.69
C ILE A 749 9.21 5.29 22.29
N GLU A 750 9.12 6.38 21.56
CA GLU A 750 9.03 6.37 20.10
C GLU A 750 10.08 7.32 19.53
N LEU A 751 10.92 6.82 18.64
CA LEU A 751 11.91 7.62 17.91
C LEU A 751 11.56 7.59 16.43
N PHE A 752 11.54 8.75 15.77
CA PHE A 752 11.24 8.90 14.35
C PHE A 752 12.44 9.44 13.58
N ASP A 753 12.67 8.89 12.40
CA ASP A 753 13.61 9.45 11.43
C ASP A 753 12.95 10.49 10.51
N LYS A 754 13.76 11.16 9.68
CA LYS A 754 13.29 12.18 8.73
C LYS A 754 12.41 11.62 7.60
N GLN A 755 12.31 10.30 7.44
CA GLN A 755 11.45 9.64 6.45
C GLN A 755 10.16 9.06 7.06
N GLY A 756 9.99 9.16 8.38
CA GLY A 756 8.83 8.67 9.14
C GLY A 756 8.89 7.18 9.51
N TYR A 757 10.06 6.54 9.40
CA TYR A 757 10.30 5.23 10.03
C TYR A 757 10.57 5.42 11.51
N SER A 758 10.20 4.43 12.32
CA SER A 758 10.20 4.58 13.77
C SER A 758 10.56 3.28 14.48
N CYS A 759 11.37 3.42 15.52
CA CYS A 759 11.55 2.38 16.55
C CYS A 759 10.76 2.77 17.78
N GLU A 760 10.06 1.79 18.36
CA GLU A 760 9.19 1.97 19.51
C GLU A 760 9.47 0.94 20.60
N PHE A 761 9.32 1.37 21.85
CA PHE A 761 9.36 0.51 23.01
C PHE A 761 8.16 0.84 23.87
N TYR A 762 7.39 -0.17 24.24
CA TYR A 762 6.39 -0.05 25.29
C TYR A 762 6.59 -1.16 26.31
N MET A 763 6.44 -0.84 27.59
CA MET A 763 6.43 -1.85 28.63
C MET A 763 5.19 -2.77 28.48
N THR A 764 4.01 -2.17 28.19
CA THR A 764 2.69 -2.79 28.36
C THR A 764 1.86 -3.03 27.12
N LYS A 765 2.28 -2.50 25.96
CA LYS A 765 1.58 -2.70 24.68
C LYS A 765 2.40 -3.60 23.78
N SER A 766 1.75 -4.33 22.89
CA SER A 766 2.45 -5.08 21.84
C SER A 766 3.10 -4.11 20.86
N PHE A 767 4.34 -4.39 20.49
CA PHE A 767 5.08 -3.74 19.44
C PHE A 767 5.93 -4.78 18.72
N ASP A 768 6.49 -4.41 17.56
CA ASP A 768 7.35 -5.31 16.82
C ASP A 768 8.75 -5.35 17.44
N ALA A 769 9.20 -6.52 17.91
CA ALA A 769 10.43 -6.66 18.69
C ALA A 769 11.71 -6.17 18.00
N PRO A 770 11.91 -6.38 16.68
CA PRO A 770 13.02 -5.77 15.95
C PRO A 770 13.01 -4.25 15.98
N SER A 771 11.84 -3.63 15.99
CA SER A 771 11.66 -2.17 15.98
C SER A 771 11.81 -1.57 17.38
N ASN A 772 12.78 -2.03 18.16
CA ASN A 772 12.99 -1.60 19.55
C ASN A 772 14.25 -0.74 19.67
N PRO A 773 14.16 0.51 20.16
CA PRO A 773 15.33 1.38 20.32
C PRO A 773 16.39 0.82 21.29
N PHE A 774 16.03 -0.13 22.17
CA PHE A 774 16.93 -0.83 23.08
C PHE A 774 17.53 -2.13 22.53
N ILE A 775 17.45 -2.42 21.22
CA ILE A 775 17.91 -3.69 20.66
C ILE A 775 19.34 -4.11 21.08
N ASN A 776 20.27 -3.14 21.18
CA ASN A 776 21.65 -3.36 21.60
C ASN A 776 21.81 -3.70 23.10
N TYR A 777 20.72 -3.62 23.87
CA TYR A 777 20.69 -3.75 25.33
C TYR A 777 19.73 -4.82 25.83
N PHE A 778 19.24 -5.72 24.97
CA PHE A 778 18.35 -6.82 25.40
C PHE A 778 18.98 -7.74 26.46
N GLY A 779 20.31 -7.74 26.60
CA GLY A 779 21.02 -8.48 27.65
C GLY A 779 21.03 -7.79 29.02
N ASP A 780 20.70 -6.49 29.11
CA ASP A 780 20.62 -5.74 30.36
C ASP A 780 19.16 -5.35 30.66
N PRO A 781 18.41 -6.16 31.45
CA PRO A 781 17.02 -5.88 31.80
C PRO A 781 16.86 -4.66 32.73
N THR A 782 17.97 -4.03 33.15
CA THR A 782 17.99 -2.84 34.00
C THR A 782 18.41 -1.58 33.25
N ILE A 783 18.71 -1.65 31.94
CA ILE A 783 19.23 -0.50 31.19
C ILE A 783 18.28 0.70 31.21
N ASN A 784 16.98 0.44 31.17
CA ASN A 784 15.92 1.42 31.20
C ASN A 784 15.57 1.87 32.63
N LYS A 785 16.31 1.43 33.66
CA LYS A 785 15.98 1.61 35.08
C LYS A 785 17.13 2.25 35.86
N ILE A 786 16.81 3.24 36.68
CA ILE A 786 17.74 3.88 37.64
C ILE A 786 17.07 3.88 39.01
N THR A 787 17.77 3.44 40.05
CA THR A 787 17.30 3.50 41.45
C THR A 787 17.91 4.70 42.15
N ILE A 788 17.08 5.55 42.73
CA ILE A 788 17.52 6.63 43.62
C ILE A 788 17.29 6.21 45.07
N TYR A 789 18.27 6.48 45.92
CA TYR A 789 18.18 6.29 47.37
C TYR A 789 18.00 7.66 48.01
N CYS A 790 16.86 7.86 48.64
CA CYS A 790 16.52 9.07 49.40
C CYS A 790 16.64 8.76 50.89
N ASP A 791 16.84 9.80 51.71
CA ASP A 791 16.75 9.65 53.16
C ASP A 791 15.35 9.13 53.53
N ASP A 792 15.26 8.14 54.43
CA ASP A 792 14.02 7.43 54.77
C ASP A 792 12.96 8.36 55.41
N TYR A 793 12.23 9.12 54.59
CA TYR A 793 10.96 9.72 54.96
C TYR A 793 9.88 8.65 54.82
N GLN A 794 9.52 8.04 55.95
CA GLN A 794 8.41 7.08 56.02
C GLN A 794 7.08 7.84 56.00
N ASP A 795 6.61 8.18 54.81
CA ASP A 795 5.22 8.56 54.59
C ASP A 795 4.40 7.31 54.31
N GLN A 796 3.30 7.12 55.06
CA GLN A 796 2.43 5.94 54.94
C GLN A 796 0.96 6.35 54.70
N THR A 797 0.70 7.64 54.51
CA THR A 797 -0.63 8.20 54.32
C THR A 797 -0.72 8.80 52.92
N PRO A 798 -1.88 8.71 52.25
CA PRO A 798 -2.07 9.39 50.97
C PRO A 798 -2.37 10.89 51.19
N PRO A 799 -2.08 11.76 50.19
CA PRO A 799 -2.52 13.14 50.19
C PRO A 799 -4.00 13.31 50.50
N VAL A 800 -4.32 14.36 51.26
CA VAL A 800 -5.68 14.66 51.72
C VAL A 800 -6.25 15.86 50.98
N LEU A 801 -7.41 15.66 50.36
CA LEU A 801 -8.23 16.73 49.78
C LEU A 801 -8.93 17.52 50.89
N LEU A 802 -8.62 18.80 51.02
CA LEU A 802 -9.21 19.73 51.99
C LEU A 802 -10.51 20.37 51.49
N SER A 803 -10.61 20.61 50.18
CA SER A 803 -11.78 21.20 49.55
C SER A 803 -11.93 20.72 48.11
N PHE A 804 -13.17 20.62 47.63
CA PHE A 804 -13.46 20.34 46.22
C PHE A 804 -14.70 21.12 45.77
N GLN A 805 -14.52 21.99 44.80
CA GLN A 805 -15.59 22.77 44.20
C GLN A 805 -15.66 22.46 42.71
N SER A 806 -16.86 22.22 42.24
CA SER A 806 -17.16 22.10 40.82
C SER A 806 -18.21 23.14 40.46
N SER A 807 -18.06 23.74 39.28
CA SER A 807 -19.03 24.68 38.74
C SER A 807 -19.12 24.53 37.23
N ARG A 808 -20.21 25.04 36.66
CA ARG A 808 -20.48 24.96 35.22
C ARG A 808 -20.62 26.36 34.68
N VAL A 809 -19.80 26.69 33.70
CA VAL A 809 -19.92 27.94 32.95
C VAL A 809 -20.47 27.62 31.58
N VAL A 810 -21.56 28.31 31.23
CA VAL A 810 -22.14 28.28 29.88
C VAL A 810 -21.92 29.66 29.30
N SER A 811 -21.16 29.75 28.21
CA SER A 811 -20.92 31.00 27.51
C SER A 811 -21.89 31.12 26.34
N SER A 812 -22.66 32.21 26.35
CA SER A 812 -23.57 32.55 25.24
C SER A 812 -22.84 33.11 24.02
N GLN A 813 -21.57 33.51 24.15
CA GLN A 813 -20.82 34.15 23.05
C GLN A 813 -20.30 33.12 22.05
N ASP A 814 -19.86 31.95 22.52
CA ASP A 814 -19.26 30.88 21.71
C ASP A 814 -20.02 29.55 21.82
N ASN A 815 -21.18 29.56 22.51
CA ASN A 815 -22.00 28.37 22.80
C ASN A 815 -21.15 27.22 23.38
N SER A 816 -20.18 27.55 24.23
CA SER A 816 -19.40 26.56 24.95
C SER A 816 -19.97 26.29 26.33
N GLN A 817 -19.70 25.08 26.81
CA GLN A 817 -19.97 24.68 28.16
C GLN A 817 -18.72 24.04 28.73
N THR A 818 -18.34 24.52 29.89
CA THR A 818 -17.08 24.17 30.52
C THR A 818 -17.33 23.88 32.00
N LEU A 819 -16.77 22.78 32.48
CA LEU A 819 -16.69 22.44 33.88
C LEU A 819 -15.42 23.03 34.46
N LEU A 820 -15.57 23.80 35.54
CA LEU A 820 -14.47 24.36 36.29
C LEU A 820 -14.39 23.68 37.64
N PHE A 821 -13.18 23.26 38.00
CA PHE A 821 -12.88 22.62 39.27
C PHE A 821 -11.82 23.44 39.99
N GLU A 822 -12.01 23.63 41.29
CA GLU A 822 -11.00 24.16 42.20
C GLU A 822 -10.95 23.29 43.43
N PHE A 823 -9.75 22.91 43.85
CA PHE A 823 -9.59 22.02 44.99
C PHE A 823 -8.23 22.21 45.65
N GLN A 824 -8.21 22.05 46.97
CA GLN A 824 -7.01 22.19 47.79
C GLN A 824 -6.59 20.83 48.32
N VAL A 825 -5.31 20.52 48.21
CA VAL A 825 -4.72 19.25 48.63
C VAL A 825 -3.62 19.54 49.63
N THR A 826 -3.50 18.71 50.66
CA THR A 826 -2.39 18.79 51.60
C THR A 826 -1.79 17.41 51.88
N ASP A 827 -0.50 17.41 52.14
CA ASP A 827 0.25 16.27 52.68
C ASP A 827 1.21 16.79 53.77
N PRO A 828 0.81 16.72 55.06
CA PRO A 828 1.60 17.25 56.16
C PRO A 828 2.95 16.55 56.40
N GLU A 829 3.08 15.29 55.99
CA GLU A 829 4.21 14.42 56.30
C GLU A 829 5.41 14.65 55.36
N SER A 830 5.22 14.48 54.05
CA SER A 830 6.30 14.61 53.05
C SER A 830 6.07 15.75 52.05
N GLY A 831 4.88 16.34 52.05
CA GLY A 831 4.51 17.37 51.09
C GLY A 831 4.15 16.79 49.73
N LEU A 832 3.66 17.64 48.84
CA LEU A 832 3.15 17.21 47.54
C LEU A 832 4.25 17.22 46.47
N LYS A 833 4.23 16.23 45.58
CA LYS A 833 5.09 16.15 44.41
C LYS A 833 4.58 17.10 43.33
N SER A 834 5.04 18.35 43.37
CA SER A 834 4.43 19.47 42.63
C SER A 834 4.58 19.40 41.10
N ASP A 835 5.54 18.62 40.60
CA ASP A 835 5.73 18.29 39.19
C ASP A 835 4.72 17.25 38.67
N GLN A 836 3.97 16.61 39.56
CA GLN A 836 2.91 15.65 39.22
C GLN A 836 1.53 16.28 39.45
N LEU A 837 0.79 16.46 38.36
CA LEU A 837 -0.48 17.18 38.38
C LEU A 837 -1.66 16.19 38.48
N PRO A 838 -2.58 16.38 39.44
CA PRO A 838 -3.75 15.52 39.56
C PRO A 838 -4.66 15.63 38.34
N ILE A 839 -5.39 14.56 38.04
CA ILE A 839 -6.33 14.53 36.92
C ILE A 839 -7.75 14.49 37.46
N VAL A 840 -8.60 15.37 36.94
CA VAL A 840 -10.04 15.36 37.20
C VAL A 840 -10.73 14.57 36.10
N TYR A 841 -11.57 13.62 36.50
CA TYR A 841 -12.36 12.79 35.61
C TYR A 841 -13.83 13.11 35.80
N ALA A 842 -14.54 13.25 34.68
CA ALA A 842 -15.98 13.33 34.61
C ALA A 842 -16.47 12.05 33.92
N THR A 843 -17.25 11.23 34.63
CA THR A 843 -17.88 10.02 34.09
C THR A 843 -19.40 10.22 34.01
N SER A 844 -20.01 9.67 32.97
CA SER A 844 -21.46 9.72 32.78
C SER A 844 -22.02 8.32 32.56
N LYS A 845 -23.26 8.22 32.07
CA LYS A 845 -23.91 6.96 31.73
C LYS A 845 -23.10 6.15 30.71
N GLN A 846 -23.32 4.84 30.71
CA GLN A 846 -22.69 3.90 29.77
C GLN A 846 -21.15 3.96 29.74
N LEU A 847 -20.54 4.19 30.90
CA LEU A 847 -19.08 4.26 31.10
C LEU A 847 -18.37 5.38 30.31
N GLU A 848 -19.11 6.33 29.72
CA GLU A 848 -18.51 7.50 29.08
C GLU A 848 -17.67 8.26 30.10
N GLY A 849 -16.45 8.62 29.74
CA GLY A 849 -15.57 9.39 30.61
C GLY A 849 -14.69 10.35 29.82
N ILE A 850 -14.53 11.56 30.35
CA ILE A 850 -13.61 12.58 29.87
C ILE A 850 -12.78 13.06 31.05
N PHE A 851 -11.60 13.60 30.80
CA PHE A 851 -10.70 14.05 31.84
C PHE A 851 -9.81 15.18 31.35
N ASN A 852 -9.24 15.92 32.29
CA ASN A 852 -8.15 16.85 32.01
C ASN A 852 -7.18 16.94 33.19
N THR A 853 -5.92 17.21 32.86
CA THR A 853 -4.86 17.43 33.84
C THR A 853 -5.04 18.80 34.50
N SER A 854 -4.89 18.85 35.82
CA SER A 854 -5.04 20.09 36.58
C SER A 854 -3.82 20.99 36.42
N GLU A 855 -3.97 22.27 36.78
CA GLU A 855 -2.90 23.25 36.89
C GLU A 855 -2.76 23.70 38.35
N ILE A 856 -1.54 24.06 38.76
CA ILE A 856 -1.33 24.73 40.05
C ILE A 856 -1.95 26.13 39.98
N LYS A 857 -2.93 26.39 40.84
CA LYS A 857 -3.51 27.73 41.04
C LYS A 857 -2.58 28.54 41.94
N THR A 858 -2.25 27.99 43.11
CA THR A 858 -1.40 28.63 44.13
C THR A 858 -0.70 27.58 44.98
N ILE A 859 0.59 27.74 45.25
CA ILE A 859 1.30 26.98 46.28
C ILE A 859 1.07 27.71 47.60
N VAL A 860 0.27 27.15 48.51
CA VAL A 860 -0.08 27.79 49.77
C VAL A 860 1.09 27.73 50.75
N ASN A 861 1.74 26.57 50.81
CA ASN A 861 2.98 26.32 51.56
C ASN A 861 3.63 25.02 51.00
N ASN A 862 4.72 24.54 51.63
CA ASN A 862 5.44 23.34 51.17
C ASN A 862 4.59 22.05 51.21
N ASN A 863 3.50 22.02 51.97
CA ASN A 863 2.66 20.86 52.21
C ASN A 863 1.28 20.97 51.56
N THR A 864 0.86 22.17 51.14
CA THR A 864 -0.51 22.46 50.67
C THR A 864 -0.49 23.21 49.34
N ILE A 865 -1.23 22.70 48.35
CA ILE A 865 -1.35 23.28 47.01
C ILE A 865 -2.83 23.41 46.62
N ASP A 866 -3.17 24.56 46.06
CA ASP A 866 -4.45 24.77 45.39
C ASP A 866 -4.30 24.46 43.91
N TYR A 867 -5.21 23.63 43.39
CA TYR A 867 -5.30 23.27 41.99
C TYR A 867 -6.57 23.84 41.36
N LYS A 868 -6.49 24.05 40.06
CA LYS A 868 -7.65 24.32 39.20
C LYS A 868 -7.63 23.35 38.02
N CYS A 869 -8.80 22.97 37.52
CA CYS A 869 -8.92 22.16 36.31
C CYS A 869 -10.11 22.63 35.48
N GLN A 870 -9.98 22.55 34.17
CA GLN A 870 -11.02 22.92 33.22
C GLN A 870 -11.31 21.73 32.30
N ILE A 871 -12.57 21.33 32.16
CA ILE A 871 -12.99 20.33 31.18
C ILE A 871 -14.04 20.95 30.27
N ASP A 872 -13.75 21.08 28.98
CA ASP A 872 -14.75 21.47 27.99
C ASP A 872 -15.69 20.29 27.73
N LEU A 873 -16.98 20.50 27.93
CA LEU A 873 -17.97 19.45 27.74
C LEU A 873 -18.25 19.21 26.25
N PRO A 874 -18.04 17.98 25.74
CA PRO A 874 -18.48 17.62 24.41
C PRO A 874 -20.01 17.70 24.31
N TYR A 875 -20.52 18.10 23.14
CA TYR A 875 -21.95 18.07 22.87
C TYR A 875 -22.55 16.69 23.17
N GLY A 876 -23.66 16.67 23.92
CA GLY A 876 -24.37 15.44 24.32
C GLY A 876 -23.79 14.70 25.52
N PHE A 877 -22.57 15.02 25.96
CA PHE A 877 -21.98 14.39 27.16
C PHE A 877 -22.78 14.77 28.41
N GLY A 878 -23.19 13.77 29.20
CA GLY A 878 -24.03 14.00 30.37
C GLY A 878 -25.48 14.42 30.05
N TYR A 879 -25.90 14.52 28.79
CA TYR A 879 -27.27 14.89 28.47
C TYR A 879 -28.27 13.81 28.96
N GLN A 880 -29.31 14.24 29.68
CA GLN A 880 -30.27 13.38 30.40
C GLN A 880 -29.64 12.42 31.41
N SER A 881 -28.43 12.72 31.85
CA SER A 881 -27.71 11.96 32.85
C SER A 881 -27.14 12.94 33.87
N ASP A 882 -26.76 12.40 35.01
CA ASP A 882 -25.80 13.08 35.85
C ASP A 882 -24.39 12.88 35.25
N ILE A 883 -23.46 13.70 35.71
CA ILE A 883 -22.03 13.53 35.54
C ILE A 883 -21.46 13.35 36.94
N LEU A 884 -20.73 12.27 37.15
CA LEU A 884 -19.97 12.01 38.36
C LEU A 884 -18.55 12.55 38.21
N PHE A 885 -18.02 13.16 39.26
CA PHE A 885 -16.64 13.64 39.27
C PHE A 885 -15.77 12.76 40.15
N SER A 886 -14.49 12.70 39.81
CA SER A 886 -13.47 12.06 40.63
C SER A 886 -12.13 12.72 40.37
N VAL A 887 -11.23 12.65 41.36
CA VAL A 887 -9.88 13.21 41.28
C VAL A 887 -8.90 12.11 41.61
N TYR A 888 -7.92 11.85 40.75
CA TYR A 888 -6.87 10.86 41.01
C TYR A 888 -5.50 11.42 40.64
N GLY A 889 -4.43 10.77 41.11
CA GLY A 889 -3.06 11.22 40.84
C GLY A 889 -2.58 12.31 41.79
N LEU A 890 -3.11 12.35 43.02
CA LEU A 890 -2.53 13.15 44.09
C LEU A 890 -1.30 12.38 44.59
N ILE A 891 -0.08 12.89 44.38
CA ILE A 891 1.15 12.17 44.74
C ILE A 891 1.93 12.99 45.78
N ASN A 892 2.31 12.36 46.89
CA ASN A 892 3.24 12.97 47.84
C ASN A 892 4.69 12.60 47.54
N ASN A 893 5.62 13.31 48.17
CA ASN A 893 7.05 13.09 48.00
C ASN A 893 7.51 11.74 48.60
N GLY A 894 6.77 11.21 49.57
CA GLY A 894 6.97 9.89 50.17
C GLY A 894 6.53 8.70 49.29
N GLY A 895 6.12 8.96 48.04
CA GLY A 895 5.84 7.93 47.05
C GLY A 895 4.47 7.26 47.18
N TYR A 896 3.57 7.84 47.96
CA TYR A 896 2.17 7.44 48.04
C TYR A 896 1.32 8.27 47.09
N PHE A 897 0.42 7.61 46.38
CA PHE A 897 -0.66 8.26 45.64
C PHE A 897 -1.98 8.19 46.40
N GLY A 898 -2.83 9.17 46.12
CA GLY A 898 -4.18 9.31 46.62
C GLY A 898 -5.16 9.67 45.50
N GLY A 899 -6.42 9.32 45.74
CA GLY A 899 -7.53 9.59 44.86
C GLY A 899 -8.86 9.64 45.61
N TYR A 900 -9.82 10.27 44.97
CA TYR A 900 -11.14 10.55 45.48
C TYR A 900 -12.16 10.16 44.41
N SER A 901 -12.70 8.96 44.57
CA SER A 901 -13.89 8.52 43.84
C SER A 901 -15.08 9.45 44.14
N SER A 902 -16.11 9.42 43.30
CA SER A 902 -17.32 10.24 43.49
C SER A 902 -17.99 10.01 44.85
N GLU A 903 -18.01 8.76 45.32
CA GLU A 903 -18.49 8.40 46.66
C GLU A 903 -17.67 9.05 47.79
N ARG A 904 -16.34 9.09 47.64
CA ARG A 904 -15.46 9.73 48.63
C ARG A 904 -15.52 11.26 48.55
N LEU A 905 -15.69 11.83 47.36
CA LEU A 905 -15.95 13.27 47.20
C LEU A 905 -17.28 13.65 47.83
N MET A 906 -18.30 12.80 47.75
CA MET A 906 -19.61 13.06 48.37
C MET A 906 -19.52 13.26 49.88
N SER A 907 -18.62 12.57 50.59
CA SER A 907 -18.46 12.74 52.04
C SER A 907 -17.76 14.05 52.43
N ILE A 908 -17.01 14.68 51.52
CA ILE A 908 -16.22 15.91 51.77
C ILE A 908 -16.87 17.14 51.15
N SER A 909 -17.52 16.98 50.00
CA SER A 909 -18.16 18.04 49.22
C SER A 909 -19.44 17.51 48.58
N PRO A 910 -20.52 17.30 49.38
CA PRO A 910 -21.77 16.66 48.95
C PRO A 910 -22.52 17.40 47.83
N ASN A 911 -22.20 18.66 47.56
CA ASN A 911 -22.81 19.44 46.49
C ASN A 911 -21.92 19.59 45.24
N SER A 912 -20.69 19.08 45.27
CA SER A 912 -19.70 19.30 44.21
C SER A 912 -19.27 18.01 43.52
N TYR A 913 -19.59 16.82 44.03
CA TYR A 913 -19.10 15.53 43.50
C TYR A 913 -19.81 15.07 42.22
N TYR A 914 -20.90 15.73 41.84
CA TYR A 914 -21.69 15.42 40.65
C TYR A 914 -22.29 16.68 40.05
N MET A 915 -22.88 16.54 38.87
CA MET A 915 -23.62 17.60 38.21
C MET A 915 -24.79 17.03 37.41
N SER A 916 -25.97 17.63 37.55
CA SER A 916 -27.21 17.22 36.89
C SER A 916 -27.71 18.29 35.91
N ASN A 917 -28.82 17.99 35.22
CA ASN A 917 -29.49 18.94 34.32
C ASN A 917 -28.55 19.52 33.25
N ILE A 918 -27.76 18.67 32.59
CA ILE A 918 -26.89 19.09 31.49
C ILE A 918 -27.76 19.35 30.26
N PRO A 919 -27.84 20.60 29.74
CA PRO A 919 -28.59 20.89 28.52
C PRO A 919 -27.81 20.52 27.26
N LEU A 920 -28.50 20.34 26.13
CA LEU A 920 -27.86 20.33 24.82
C LEU A 920 -27.53 21.76 24.40
N ILE A 921 -26.25 22.10 24.32
CA ILE A 921 -25.78 23.39 23.79
C ILE A 921 -25.10 23.14 22.44
N LYS A 922 -25.74 23.59 21.37
CA LYS A 922 -25.24 23.42 20.00
C LYS A 922 -24.07 24.37 19.76
N LYS A 923 -22.85 23.82 19.68
CA LYS A 923 -21.65 24.55 19.27
C LYS A 923 -21.32 24.27 17.82
N LEU A 924 -21.16 25.33 17.03
CA LEU A 924 -20.66 25.28 15.67
C LEU A 924 -19.14 25.04 15.73
N LEU A 925 -18.67 23.91 15.19
CA LEU A 925 -17.27 23.48 15.33
C LEU A 925 -16.77 22.80 14.06
N ILE A 926 -15.56 23.15 13.63
CA ILE A 926 -14.78 22.38 12.66
C ILE A 926 -13.81 21.48 13.44
N SER A 927 -13.91 20.17 13.23
CA SER A 927 -13.06 19.18 13.89
C SER A 927 -11.97 18.61 12.99
N LYS A 928 -12.23 18.51 11.69
CA LYS A 928 -11.30 17.91 10.71
C LYS A 928 -11.62 18.39 9.30
N VAL A 929 -10.67 18.27 8.39
CA VAL A 929 -10.88 18.44 6.94
C VAL A 929 -10.29 17.25 6.17
N SER A 930 -10.74 17.03 4.93
CA SER A 930 -10.07 16.09 4.02
C SER A 930 -8.69 16.62 3.59
N ILE A 931 -7.83 15.70 3.17
CA ILE A 931 -6.50 16.04 2.66
C ILE A 931 -6.67 16.85 1.36
N ILE A 932 -5.99 18.00 1.29
CA ILE A 932 -5.95 18.84 0.09
C ILE A 932 -4.51 19.04 -0.38
N THR A 933 -4.30 19.06 -1.70
CA THR A 933 -2.99 19.30 -2.31
C THR A 933 -2.82 20.77 -2.68
N SER A 934 -1.60 21.21 -3.00
CA SER A 934 -1.34 22.59 -3.39
C SER A 934 -2.10 23.06 -4.64
N SER A 935 -2.66 22.12 -5.40
CA SER A 935 -3.54 22.35 -6.55
C SER A 935 -4.91 22.93 -6.17
N GLY A 936 -5.33 22.84 -4.90
CA GLY A 936 -6.64 23.33 -4.43
C GLY A 936 -7.83 22.45 -4.85
N GLY A 937 -9.01 23.05 -4.98
CA GLY A 937 -10.26 22.40 -5.39
C GLY A 937 -11.22 22.04 -4.26
N LYS A 938 -11.69 20.78 -4.26
CA LYS A 938 -12.65 20.22 -3.28
C LYS A 938 -12.02 20.10 -1.89
N LEU A 939 -12.76 20.55 -0.87
CA LEU A 939 -12.44 20.35 0.54
C LEU A 939 -13.69 19.86 1.28
N LEU A 940 -13.62 18.67 1.88
CA LEU A 940 -14.61 18.18 2.84
C LEU A 940 -14.24 18.73 4.22
N ILE A 941 -15.18 19.37 4.87
CA ILE A 941 -15.06 19.93 6.22
C ILE A 941 -15.96 19.10 7.12
N ILE A 942 -15.37 18.47 8.13
CA ILE A 942 -16.08 17.64 9.12
C ILE A 942 -16.17 18.43 10.42
N GLY A 943 -17.34 18.41 11.03
CA GLY A 943 -17.63 19.21 12.20
C GLY A 943 -18.98 18.90 12.81
N LYS A 944 -19.60 19.91 13.44
CA LYS A 944 -20.92 19.79 14.08
C LYS A 944 -21.77 21.05 13.89
N HIS A 945 -23.08 20.84 13.79
CA HIS A 945 -24.13 21.85 13.71
C HIS A 945 -24.00 22.84 12.55
N PHE A 946 -23.47 22.37 11.42
CA PHE A 946 -23.57 23.12 10.18
C PHE A 946 -25.04 23.22 9.73
N GLN A 947 -25.36 24.28 9.00
CA GLN A 947 -26.68 24.49 8.43
C GLN A 947 -26.54 24.76 6.93
N THR A 948 -27.63 24.56 6.19
CA THR A 948 -27.65 24.67 4.72
C THR A 948 -27.35 26.09 4.21
N ASP A 949 -27.58 27.11 5.02
CA ASP A 949 -27.38 28.52 4.68
C ASP A 949 -25.98 29.05 5.05
N TYR A 950 -25.19 28.29 5.82
CA TYR A 950 -23.86 28.72 6.27
C TYR A 950 -22.85 28.86 5.12
N LYS A 951 -21.85 29.73 5.32
CA LYS A 951 -20.76 30.00 4.37
C LYS A 951 -19.40 29.67 4.99
N VAL A 952 -18.42 29.36 4.15
CA VAL A 952 -17.04 29.09 4.60
C VAL A 952 -16.15 30.28 4.26
N HIS A 953 -15.62 30.93 5.29
CA HIS A 953 -14.67 32.02 5.15
C HIS A 953 -13.26 31.45 5.13
N ILE A 954 -12.42 31.90 4.18
CA ILE A 954 -11.08 31.37 3.96
C ILE A 954 -10.06 32.52 4.01
N LYS A 955 -9.00 32.34 4.81
CA LYS A 955 -7.86 33.24 4.99
C LYS A 955 -6.57 32.52 4.63
N TYR A 956 -5.95 32.91 3.52
CA TYR A 956 -4.65 32.36 3.09
C TYR A 956 -3.51 33.03 3.84
N LEU A 957 -2.54 32.27 4.36
CA LEU A 957 -1.39 32.83 5.09
C LEU A 957 -0.26 33.33 4.15
N ASP A 958 -0.62 33.74 2.94
CA ASP A 958 0.25 34.35 1.91
C ASP A 958 0.41 35.88 2.08
N GLY A 959 0.10 36.41 3.26
CA GLY A 959 0.15 37.84 3.60
C GLY A 959 -1.22 38.47 3.90
N ASN A 960 -2.32 37.73 3.75
CA ASN A 960 -3.65 38.23 4.10
C ASN A 960 -3.87 38.21 5.61
N LEU A 961 -4.24 39.35 6.19
CA LEU A 961 -4.65 39.45 7.61
C LEU A 961 -6.16 39.18 7.81
N VAL A 962 -6.94 39.25 6.73
CA VAL A 962 -8.41 39.10 6.69
C VAL A 962 -8.84 37.81 6.00
N PHE A 963 -10.15 37.50 6.00
CA PHE A 963 -10.77 36.41 5.22
C PHE A 963 -11.25 36.93 3.85
N PRO A 964 -10.40 36.97 2.80
CA PRO A 964 -10.77 37.56 1.51
C PRO A 964 -11.77 36.75 0.70
N GLN A 965 -11.87 35.44 0.96
CA GLN A 965 -12.75 34.53 0.21
C GLN A 965 -13.87 34.02 1.10
N VAL A 966 -15.08 34.02 0.55
CA VAL A 966 -16.28 33.41 1.13
C VAL A 966 -16.82 32.39 0.13
N SER A 967 -16.81 31.13 0.52
CA SER A 967 -17.28 30.00 -0.27
C SER A 967 -18.70 29.58 0.11
N THR A 968 -19.47 29.13 -0.88
CA THR A 968 -20.79 28.53 -0.68
C THR A 968 -20.68 27.01 -0.75
N PRO A 969 -21.10 26.27 0.31
CA PRO A 969 -21.18 24.83 0.29
C PRO A 969 -21.97 24.29 -0.90
N THR A 970 -21.43 23.29 -1.60
CA THR A 970 -22.17 22.51 -2.61
C THR A 970 -23.00 21.42 -1.97
N ILE A 971 -22.52 20.87 -0.84
CA ILE A 971 -23.25 19.96 0.05
C ILE A 971 -23.09 20.49 1.47
N SER A 972 -24.19 20.49 2.23
CA SER A 972 -24.19 20.88 3.64
C SER A 972 -25.13 19.99 4.43
N TYR A 973 -24.56 19.23 5.37
CA TYR A 973 -25.22 18.45 6.41
C TYR A 973 -24.76 18.94 7.77
N SER A 974 -25.44 18.56 8.86
CA SER A 974 -25.11 19.05 10.20
C SER A 974 -23.69 18.68 10.64
N THR A 975 -23.15 17.57 10.15
CA THR A 975 -21.80 17.09 10.49
C THR A 975 -20.74 17.27 9.40
N SER A 976 -21.12 17.71 8.19
CA SER A 976 -20.20 17.83 7.06
C SER A 976 -20.58 18.89 6.04
N ILE A 977 -19.60 19.64 5.53
CA ILE A 977 -19.74 20.60 4.43
C ILE A 977 -18.75 20.24 3.32
N ILE A 978 -19.14 20.38 2.06
CA ILE A 978 -18.23 20.31 0.91
C ILE A 978 -18.20 21.66 0.19
N ILE A 979 -17.00 22.18 -0.05
CA ILE A 979 -16.75 23.32 -0.92
C ILE A 979 -15.80 22.91 -2.05
N ASN A 980 -15.88 23.55 -3.21
CA ASN A 980 -15.17 23.12 -4.43
C ASN A 980 -14.20 24.18 -5.00
N ASP A 981 -14.00 25.29 -4.29
CA ASP A 981 -13.38 26.52 -4.78
C ASP A 981 -12.13 26.95 -3.99
N ILE A 982 -11.43 26.01 -3.32
CA ILE A 982 -10.13 26.34 -2.72
C ILE A 982 -9.14 26.69 -3.83
N LYS A 983 -8.59 27.91 -3.82
CA LYS A 983 -7.56 28.33 -4.78
C LYS A 983 -6.26 27.53 -4.59
N PRO A 984 -5.45 27.32 -5.63
CA PRO A 984 -4.12 26.73 -5.49
C PRO A 984 -3.24 27.53 -4.50
N THR A 985 -2.59 26.85 -3.57
CA THR A 985 -1.71 27.47 -2.56
C THR A 985 -0.71 26.46 -2.01
N THR A 986 0.54 26.87 -1.82
CA THR A 986 1.56 26.09 -1.08
C THR A 986 1.61 26.43 0.40
N ASN A 987 1.03 27.56 0.80
CA ASN A 987 1.02 28.02 2.18
C ASN A 987 -0.24 27.51 2.91
N PRO A 988 -0.16 27.30 4.24
CA PRO A 988 -1.34 26.98 5.04
C PRO A 988 -2.41 28.08 4.94
N PHE A 989 -3.65 27.71 5.19
CA PHE A 989 -4.78 28.65 5.21
C PHE A 989 -5.74 28.32 6.34
N ILE A 990 -6.43 29.34 6.85
CA ILE A 990 -7.38 29.22 7.94
C ILE A 990 -8.79 29.25 7.36
N ILE A 991 -9.64 28.33 7.80
CA ILE A 991 -11.06 28.32 7.47
C ILE A 991 -11.93 28.56 8.71
N LYS A 992 -13.10 29.14 8.49
CA LYS A 992 -14.16 29.30 9.50
C LYS A 992 -15.53 29.19 8.84
N VAL A 993 -16.45 28.44 9.45
CA VAL A 993 -17.86 28.39 9.02
C VAL A 993 -18.63 29.50 9.72
N VAL A 994 -19.40 30.29 8.97
CA VAL A 994 -20.12 31.45 9.47
C VAL A 994 -21.57 31.44 8.96
N SER A 995 -22.50 31.72 9.87
CA SER A 995 -23.91 31.95 9.55
C SER A 995 -24.14 33.21 8.73
N LEU A 996 -25.21 33.28 7.92
CA LEU A 996 -25.50 34.45 7.07
C LEU A 996 -25.61 35.77 7.83
N ASN A 997 -26.06 35.73 9.08
CA ASN A 997 -26.21 36.92 9.94
C ASN A 997 -24.93 37.26 10.73
N ASN A 998 -23.83 36.50 10.53
CA ASN A 998 -22.57 36.62 11.28
C ASN A 998 -22.71 36.49 12.81
N LEU A 999 -23.83 35.97 13.32
CA LEU A 999 -24.04 35.83 14.77
C LEU A 999 -23.39 34.56 15.33
N ASN A 1000 -23.37 33.49 14.52
CA ASN A 1000 -22.74 32.22 14.87
C ASN A 1000 -21.58 31.92 13.92
N GLN A 1001 -20.44 31.53 14.50
CA GLN A 1001 -19.23 31.18 13.77
C GLN A 1001 -18.52 29.99 14.44
N SER A 1002 -17.80 29.18 13.65
CA SER A 1002 -16.96 28.11 14.17
C SER A 1002 -15.64 28.65 14.75
N ASN A 1003 -14.84 27.74 15.32
CA ASN A 1003 -13.41 27.95 15.50
C ASN A 1003 -12.71 28.22 14.15
N GLU A 1004 -11.57 28.88 14.22
CA GLU A 1004 -10.60 28.94 13.13
C GLU A 1004 -9.87 27.60 13.04
N PHE A 1005 -9.81 27.01 11.85
CA PHE A 1005 -9.12 25.75 11.61
C PHE A 1005 -8.05 25.93 10.55
N THR A 1006 -6.79 25.64 10.90
CA THR A 1006 -5.65 25.74 9.97
C THR A 1006 -5.54 24.47 9.13
N VAL A 1007 -5.58 24.64 7.82
CA VAL A 1007 -5.41 23.60 6.82
C VAL A 1007 -4.00 23.68 6.24
N TYR A 1008 -3.30 22.55 6.21
CA TYR A 1008 -1.95 22.42 5.66
C TYR A 1008 -2.00 21.65 4.32
N PRO A 1009 -1.87 22.32 3.16
CA PRO A 1009 -1.83 21.65 1.87
C PRO A 1009 -0.63 20.72 1.74
N VAL A 1010 -0.82 19.55 1.12
CA VAL A 1010 0.28 18.69 0.70
C VAL A 1010 0.91 19.29 -0.56
N VAL A 1011 2.18 19.68 -0.47
CA VAL A 1011 2.96 20.23 -1.58
C VAL A 1011 3.78 19.12 -2.23
N TYR A 1012 3.50 18.88 -3.51
CA TYR A 1012 4.28 17.99 -4.37
C TYR A 1012 5.19 18.80 -5.30
N ASN A 1013 6.43 18.34 -5.48
CA ASN A 1013 7.41 18.90 -6.38
C ASN A 1013 7.91 17.82 -7.36
N PHE A 1014 7.24 17.73 -8.51
CA PHE A 1014 7.53 16.72 -9.54
C PHE A 1014 8.77 17.06 -10.37
N ILE A 1015 9.95 17.05 -9.74
CA ILE A 1015 11.23 17.19 -10.42
C ILE A 1015 11.51 15.89 -11.19
N ASP A 1016 11.92 15.96 -12.46
CA ASP A 1016 12.44 14.79 -13.18
C ASP A 1016 13.58 14.16 -12.37
N PRO A 1017 13.39 12.95 -11.80
CA PRO A 1017 14.29 12.43 -10.79
C PRO A 1017 15.70 12.08 -11.33
N SER A 1018 15.88 12.03 -12.65
CA SER A 1018 17.15 11.82 -13.36
C SER A 1018 16.88 11.64 -14.88
N PRO A 1019 17.75 12.11 -15.80
CA PRO A 1019 17.59 11.80 -17.22
C PRO A 1019 17.68 10.28 -17.45
N LYS A 1020 16.53 9.65 -17.70
CA LYS A 1020 16.37 8.22 -18.01
C LYS A 1020 17.52 7.71 -18.89
N PRO A 1021 18.31 6.70 -18.48
CA PRO A 1021 18.91 5.77 -19.43
C PRO A 1021 17.74 5.02 -20.12
N PRO A 1022 17.69 4.96 -21.46
CA PRO A 1022 16.60 4.28 -22.16
C PRO A 1022 16.46 2.83 -21.71
N ILE A 1023 15.23 2.34 -21.61
CA ILE A 1023 14.90 0.93 -21.37
C ILE A 1023 15.54 0.10 -22.51
N LYS A 1024 16.62 -0.64 -22.22
CA LYS A 1024 17.37 -1.45 -23.20
C LYS A 1024 16.50 -2.64 -23.64
N PRO A 1025 16.32 -2.87 -24.97
CA PRO A 1025 15.99 -4.21 -25.45
C PRO A 1025 17.03 -5.20 -24.94
N ARG A 1026 16.63 -6.41 -24.55
CA ARG A 1026 17.53 -7.51 -24.22
C ARG A 1026 18.40 -7.79 -25.46
N ILE A 1027 19.67 -7.37 -25.46
CA ILE A 1027 20.59 -7.64 -26.59
C ILE A 1027 21.31 -8.98 -26.31
N PRO A 1028 20.98 -10.08 -27.00
CA PRO A 1028 21.80 -11.29 -26.92
C PRO A 1028 23.20 -10.99 -27.47
N CYS A 1029 24.22 -11.62 -26.89
CA CYS A 1029 25.60 -11.48 -27.34
C CYS A 1029 25.78 -12.06 -28.74
N ALA A 1030 26.40 -11.28 -29.64
CA ALA A 1030 26.61 -11.65 -31.03
C ALA A 1030 28.01 -12.24 -31.25
N GLY A 1031 28.19 -12.89 -32.40
CA GLY A 1031 29.49 -13.41 -32.85
C GLY A 1031 29.65 -14.92 -32.76
N THR A 1032 30.52 -15.46 -33.60
CA THR A 1032 31.01 -16.85 -33.55
C THR A 1032 32.52 -16.86 -33.76
N PRO A 1033 33.33 -17.09 -32.71
CA PRO A 1033 32.93 -17.29 -31.29
C PRO A 1033 32.23 -16.05 -30.71
N GLU A 1034 31.37 -16.27 -29.70
CA GLU A 1034 30.62 -15.22 -29.01
C GLU A 1034 31.57 -14.11 -28.52
N CYS A 1035 31.23 -12.85 -28.82
CA CYS A 1035 32.05 -11.67 -28.54
C CYS A 1035 33.48 -11.75 -29.09
N GLY A 1036 33.68 -12.40 -30.24
CA GLY A 1036 34.99 -12.58 -30.87
C GLY A 1036 35.89 -13.54 -30.10
N GLY A 1037 35.37 -14.19 -29.07
CA GLY A 1037 36.11 -15.03 -28.12
C GLY A 1037 36.65 -14.25 -26.93
N SER A 1038 37.07 -14.98 -25.90
CA SER A 1038 37.49 -14.44 -24.60
C SER A 1038 38.69 -13.49 -24.61
N LYS A 1039 39.40 -13.37 -25.73
CA LYS A 1039 40.49 -12.39 -25.92
C LYS A 1039 40.02 -11.06 -26.50
N ASN A 1040 38.83 -11.03 -27.08
CA ASN A 1040 38.28 -9.88 -27.79
C ASN A 1040 37.19 -9.18 -26.99
N GLY A 1041 36.45 -9.93 -26.17
CA GLY A 1041 35.44 -9.38 -25.27
C GLY A 1041 34.84 -10.45 -24.37
N TYR A 1042 33.84 -10.04 -23.60
CA TYR A 1042 33.01 -10.93 -22.81
C TYR A 1042 31.53 -10.56 -22.96
N CYS A 1043 30.65 -11.54 -22.82
CA CYS A 1043 29.22 -11.33 -22.84
C CYS A 1043 28.73 -10.84 -21.48
N LYS A 1044 28.09 -9.68 -21.44
CA LYS A 1044 27.37 -9.20 -20.25
C LYS A 1044 25.88 -9.43 -20.47
N GLU A 1045 25.28 -10.26 -19.63
CA GLU A 1045 23.89 -10.69 -19.76
C GLU A 1045 22.92 -9.49 -19.84
N ASN A 1046 22.03 -9.47 -20.84
CA ASN A 1046 21.12 -8.36 -21.19
C ASN A 1046 21.75 -7.10 -21.80
N TYR A 1047 23.08 -6.98 -21.81
CA TYR A 1047 23.80 -5.82 -22.36
C TYR A 1047 24.43 -6.11 -23.72
N GLY A 1048 24.79 -7.35 -24.00
CA GLY A 1048 25.50 -7.76 -25.21
C GLY A 1048 27.01 -7.90 -24.98
N CYS A 1049 27.80 -7.83 -26.03
CA CYS A 1049 29.25 -7.98 -25.94
C CYS A 1049 29.93 -6.70 -25.44
N ILE A 1050 30.81 -6.84 -24.43
CA ILE A 1050 31.73 -5.80 -23.97
C ILE A 1050 33.12 -6.10 -24.53
N CYS A 1051 33.64 -5.21 -25.36
CA CYS A 1051 34.90 -5.46 -26.06
C CYS A 1051 36.13 -4.97 -25.29
N TYR A 1052 37.18 -5.77 -25.32
CA TYR A 1052 38.50 -5.37 -24.85
C TYR A 1052 39.19 -4.54 -25.92
N SER A 1053 39.65 -3.34 -25.56
CA SER A 1053 40.48 -2.52 -26.46
C SER A 1053 41.65 -3.34 -27.03
N PRO A 1054 41.95 -3.27 -28.35
CA PRO A 1054 41.41 -2.34 -29.36
C PRO A 1054 40.16 -2.85 -30.12
N TRP A 1055 39.54 -3.94 -29.66
CA TRP A 1055 38.34 -4.50 -30.30
C TRP A 1055 37.10 -3.66 -30.03
N VAL A 1056 36.23 -3.57 -31.04
CA VAL A 1056 34.96 -2.84 -31.02
C VAL A 1056 33.92 -3.56 -31.90
N GLY A 1057 32.68 -3.08 -31.85
CA GLY A 1057 31.55 -3.63 -32.60
C GLY A 1057 30.70 -4.59 -31.76
N ILE A 1058 29.49 -4.90 -32.24
CA ILE A 1058 28.48 -5.68 -31.51
C ILE A 1058 28.92 -7.12 -31.16
N ASP A 1059 29.95 -7.63 -31.83
CA ASP A 1059 30.53 -8.95 -31.64
C ASP A 1059 32.04 -8.92 -31.36
N CYS A 1060 32.63 -7.75 -31.12
CA CYS A 1060 34.06 -7.55 -30.86
C CYS A 1060 35.02 -8.13 -31.92
N THR A 1061 34.60 -8.15 -33.20
CA THR A 1061 35.44 -8.66 -34.30
C THR A 1061 36.11 -7.58 -35.15
N SER A 1062 35.87 -6.30 -34.85
CA SER A 1062 36.47 -5.13 -35.52
C SER A 1062 37.56 -4.53 -34.62
N GLN A 1063 38.66 -4.02 -35.19
CA GLN A 1063 39.72 -3.34 -34.43
C GLN A 1063 39.82 -1.87 -34.82
N VAL A 1064 40.01 -1.01 -33.82
CA VAL A 1064 40.38 0.39 -34.05
C VAL A 1064 41.83 0.45 -34.55
N ILE A 1065 42.06 1.20 -35.63
CA ILE A 1065 43.40 1.48 -36.15
C ILE A 1065 43.83 2.91 -35.88
N ILE A 1066 45.12 3.10 -35.60
CA ILE A 1066 45.71 4.42 -35.47
C ILE A 1066 46.01 4.96 -36.86
N VAL A 1067 45.20 5.90 -37.32
CA VAL A 1067 45.44 6.68 -38.54
C VAL A 1067 45.94 8.08 -38.19
N PRO A 1068 46.82 8.69 -39.01
CA PRO A 1068 47.24 10.07 -38.82
C PRO A 1068 46.04 11.02 -38.89
N GLN A 1069 46.13 12.14 -38.17
CA GLN A 1069 45.09 13.16 -38.18
C GLN A 1069 44.86 13.67 -39.62
N PRO A 1070 43.61 13.68 -40.12
CA PRO A 1070 43.26 14.18 -41.45
C PRO A 1070 43.62 15.65 -41.64
N SER A 1071 43.83 16.07 -42.90
CA SER A 1071 43.94 17.48 -43.24
C SER A 1071 42.60 18.20 -43.05
N THR A 1072 42.61 19.35 -42.38
CA THR A 1072 41.42 20.15 -42.10
C THR A 1072 40.83 20.74 -43.38
N ASN A 1073 39.54 20.53 -43.64
CA ASN A 1073 38.81 21.25 -44.69
C ASN A 1073 38.32 22.60 -44.16
N THR A 1074 38.89 23.72 -44.59
CA THR A 1074 38.52 25.06 -44.10
C THR A 1074 37.24 25.62 -44.71
N SER A 1075 36.63 24.93 -45.69
CA SER A 1075 35.42 25.41 -46.38
C SER A 1075 34.11 24.86 -45.79
N ASN A 1076 34.13 23.63 -45.28
CA ASN A 1076 32.96 22.92 -44.79
C ASN A 1076 33.35 21.98 -43.64
N PRO A 1077 32.45 21.70 -42.68
CA PRO A 1077 32.65 20.73 -41.60
C PRO A 1077 32.57 19.31 -42.16
N SER A 1078 33.56 18.94 -42.95
CA SER A 1078 33.72 17.62 -43.55
C SER A 1078 35.09 17.04 -43.23
N THR A 1079 35.15 15.74 -43.00
CA THR A 1079 36.42 15.03 -42.74
C THR A 1079 36.62 13.95 -43.79
N GLU A 1080 37.70 14.05 -44.56
CA GLU A 1080 38.17 12.98 -45.44
C GLU A 1080 39.31 12.21 -44.75
N ILE A 1081 39.11 10.91 -44.50
CA ILE A 1081 40.13 10.05 -43.88
C ILE A 1081 40.63 9.04 -44.92
N PRO A 1082 41.85 9.23 -45.48
CA PRO A 1082 42.47 8.26 -46.37
C PRO A 1082 43.19 7.16 -45.57
N VAL A 1083 42.93 5.89 -45.90
CA VAL A 1083 43.62 4.73 -45.33
C VAL A 1083 44.17 3.86 -46.45
N ILE A 1084 45.43 3.45 -46.34
CA ILE A 1084 46.04 2.50 -47.29
C ILE A 1084 45.93 1.10 -46.67
N GLY A 1085 45.10 0.23 -47.27
CA GLY A 1085 44.98 -1.17 -46.88
C GLY A 1085 45.75 -2.10 -47.83
N GLY A 1086 46.22 -3.23 -47.31
CA GLY A 1086 46.78 -4.32 -48.12
C GLY A 1086 45.66 -5.31 -48.50
N GLY A 1087 45.50 -5.61 -49.79
CA GLY A 1087 44.48 -6.55 -50.25
C GLY A 1087 44.64 -7.93 -49.61
N GLY A 1088 43.64 -8.37 -48.85
CA GLY A 1088 43.57 -9.69 -48.22
C GLY A 1088 43.29 -10.81 -49.22
N GLY A 1089 44.19 -11.03 -50.19
CA GLY A 1089 44.15 -12.20 -51.05
C GLY A 1089 44.78 -13.40 -50.35
N ASN A 1090 43.96 -14.31 -49.82
CA ASN A 1090 44.40 -15.66 -49.46
C ASN A 1090 44.81 -16.41 -50.74
N ASN A 1091 46.03 -16.22 -51.22
CA ASN A 1091 46.70 -17.12 -52.13
C ASN A 1091 48.21 -16.98 -51.91
N ASN A 1092 48.81 -18.00 -51.30
CA ASN A 1092 50.26 -18.15 -51.22
C ASN A 1092 50.79 -18.28 -52.64
N ASN A 1093 51.20 -17.17 -53.27
CA ASN A 1093 52.18 -17.06 -54.37
C ASN A 1093 52.43 -15.57 -54.72
N GLU A 1094 53.64 -15.11 -54.40
CA GLU A 1094 54.46 -14.07 -55.07
C GLU A 1094 53.86 -12.70 -55.49
N THR A 1095 54.31 -11.66 -54.75
CA THR A 1095 54.87 -10.36 -55.22
C THR A 1095 54.06 -9.41 -56.12
N ASN A 1096 52.79 -9.14 -55.83
CA ASN A 1096 52.17 -7.84 -56.17
C ASN A 1096 51.04 -7.54 -55.17
N THR A 1097 51.39 -7.00 -53.99
CA THR A 1097 50.39 -6.43 -53.08
C THR A 1097 49.88 -5.10 -53.67
N GLU A 1098 48.77 -5.14 -54.41
CA GLU A 1098 48.04 -3.91 -54.75
C GLU A 1098 47.65 -3.18 -53.47
N THR A 1099 48.11 -1.93 -53.33
CA THR A 1099 47.72 -1.05 -52.23
C THR A 1099 46.36 -0.44 -52.57
N ILE A 1100 45.37 -0.67 -51.72
CA ILE A 1100 44.02 -0.14 -51.91
C ILE A 1100 43.88 1.12 -51.05
N LEU A 1101 43.60 2.26 -51.70
CA LEU A 1101 43.30 3.50 -50.99
C LEU A 1101 41.81 3.54 -50.66
N PHE A 1102 41.48 3.60 -49.39
CA PHE A 1102 40.13 3.81 -48.89
C PHE A 1102 39.96 5.27 -48.50
N LYS A 1103 38.94 5.94 -49.04
CA LYS A 1103 38.57 7.31 -48.72
C LYS A 1103 37.23 7.33 -48.01
N SER A 1104 37.25 7.73 -46.74
CA SER A 1104 36.03 7.95 -45.95
C SER A 1104 35.69 9.43 -45.91
N LEU A 1105 34.43 9.82 -46.08
CA LEU A 1105 33.95 11.20 -46.00
C LEU A 1105 32.74 11.31 -45.08
N ILE A 1106 32.84 12.19 -44.09
CA ILE A 1106 31.76 12.59 -43.17
C ILE A 1106 31.38 14.05 -43.46
N SER A 1107 30.10 14.39 -43.47
CA SER A 1107 29.63 15.76 -43.75
C SER A 1107 28.26 16.08 -43.12
N LEU A 1108 28.08 17.35 -42.71
CA LEU A 1108 26.79 17.95 -42.36
C LEU A 1108 26.10 18.47 -43.62
N VAL A 1109 24.86 18.02 -43.87
CA VAL A 1109 24.18 18.25 -45.16
C VAL A 1109 23.13 19.35 -45.06
N SER A 1110 22.14 19.18 -44.18
CA SER A 1110 21.00 20.11 -44.06
C SER A 1110 20.27 19.99 -42.73
N LEU A 1111 19.44 20.98 -42.42
CA LEU A 1111 18.48 20.98 -41.32
C LEU A 1111 17.07 21.14 -41.89
N ARG A 1112 16.12 20.29 -41.50
CA ARG A 1112 14.73 20.39 -41.94
C ARG A 1112 13.75 20.35 -40.78
N GLU A 1113 12.65 21.09 -40.91
CA GLU A 1113 11.53 21.08 -39.98
C GLU A 1113 10.50 20.06 -40.45
N LEU A 1114 10.03 19.20 -39.54
CA LEU A 1114 8.99 18.20 -39.78
C LEU A 1114 7.75 18.51 -38.94
N ASP A 1115 6.56 18.29 -39.50
CA ASP A 1115 5.31 18.34 -38.73
C ASP A 1115 5.10 17.09 -37.87
N PHE A 1116 4.00 17.07 -37.10
CA PHE A 1116 3.64 15.92 -36.24
C PHE A 1116 3.30 14.64 -37.02
N GLN A 1117 3.12 14.72 -38.35
CA GLN A 1117 2.94 13.60 -39.27
C GLN A 1117 4.24 13.22 -40.00
N SER A 1118 5.37 13.82 -39.63
CA SER A 1118 6.69 13.67 -40.23
C SER A 1118 6.82 14.19 -41.68
N ASN A 1119 5.93 15.06 -42.13
CA ASN A 1119 6.09 15.74 -43.42
C ASN A 1119 7.04 16.92 -43.30
N ILE A 1120 7.79 17.20 -44.36
CA ILE A 1120 8.74 18.31 -44.41
C ILE A 1120 7.99 19.65 -44.52
N VAL A 1121 8.20 20.54 -43.55
CA VAL A 1121 7.66 21.90 -43.50
C VAL A 1121 8.64 22.88 -44.16
N ASN A 1122 9.91 22.81 -43.79
CA ASN A 1122 11.00 23.64 -44.32
C ASN A 1122 12.29 22.82 -44.42
N THR A 1123 13.21 23.16 -45.32
CA THR A 1123 14.54 22.53 -45.45
C THR A 1123 15.60 23.57 -45.77
N TYR A 1124 16.73 23.50 -45.07
CA TYR A 1124 17.86 24.43 -45.18
C TYR A 1124 19.14 23.62 -45.41
N THR A 1125 19.66 23.65 -46.64
CA THR A 1125 20.95 23.04 -46.99
C THR A 1125 22.09 23.94 -46.51
N PHE A 1126 23.13 23.36 -45.92
CA PHE A 1126 24.28 24.12 -45.44
C PHE A 1126 25.27 24.36 -46.60
N GLU A 1127 25.26 25.58 -47.15
CA GLU A 1127 26.09 25.91 -48.33
C GLU A 1127 27.45 26.53 -47.97
N LYS A 1128 27.50 27.33 -46.90
CA LYS A 1128 28.68 28.12 -46.51
C LYS A 1128 28.90 28.07 -45.01
N TRP A 1129 30.16 27.89 -44.63
CA TRP A 1129 30.59 27.87 -43.23
C TRP A 1129 31.71 28.87 -42.99
N VAL A 1130 31.69 29.51 -41.83
CA VAL A 1130 32.79 30.33 -41.32
C VAL A 1130 33.67 29.44 -40.46
N TYR A 1131 34.90 29.23 -40.90
CA TYR A 1131 35.88 28.38 -40.23
C TYR A 1131 36.70 29.15 -39.20
N ASN A 1132 36.92 28.52 -38.04
CA ASN A 1132 37.83 28.97 -37.01
C ASN A 1132 38.61 27.78 -36.41
N GLN A 1133 39.93 27.88 -36.32
CA GLN A 1133 40.74 26.86 -35.65
C GLN A 1133 40.84 27.19 -34.15
N ILE A 1134 40.39 26.28 -33.28
CA ILE A 1134 40.50 26.45 -31.83
C ILE A 1134 41.89 26.01 -31.36
N ASP A 1135 42.32 24.82 -31.80
CA ASP A 1135 43.63 24.26 -31.50
C ASP A 1135 44.09 23.28 -32.60
N SER A 1136 45.22 22.58 -32.39
CA SER A 1136 45.77 21.65 -33.38
C SER A 1136 44.87 20.45 -33.72
N ASN A 1137 43.96 20.07 -32.83
CA ASN A 1137 43.05 18.92 -32.95
C ASN A 1137 41.57 19.34 -33.02
N THR A 1138 41.24 20.60 -32.70
CA THR A 1138 39.87 21.11 -32.60
C THR A 1138 39.61 22.25 -33.58
N ASN A 1139 38.59 22.09 -34.42
CA ASN A 1139 38.17 23.03 -35.46
C ASN A 1139 36.70 23.37 -35.31
N GLN A 1140 36.32 24.64 -35.50
CA GLN A 1140 34.95 25.12 -35.38
C GLN A 1140 34.46 25.70 -36.71
N TYR A 1141 33.20 25.44 -37.01
CA TYR A 1141 32.51 25.91 -38.22
C TYR A 1141 31.17 26.51 -37.80
N VAL A 1142 30.86 27.71 -38.29
CA VAL A 1142 29.59 28.39 -37.99
C VAL A 1142 28.85 28.69 -39.29
N THR A 1143 27.56 28.37 -39.35
CA THR A 1143 26.67 28.78 -40.44
C THR A 1143 25.36 29.32 -39.88
N ASN A 1144 24.73 30.22 -40.62
CA ASN A 1144 23.48 30.86 -40.21
C ASN A 1144 22.40 30.54 -41.24
N ILE A 1145 21.22 30.14 -40.75
CA ILE A 1145 20.02 29.99 -41.56
C ILE A 1145 19.01 31.07 -41.15
N THR A 1146 18.40 31.73 -42.12
CA THR A 1146 17.35 32.73 -41.87
C THR A 1146 16.00 32.09 -42.09
N ILE A 1147 15.15 32.12 -41.08
CA ILE A 1147 13.80 31.54 -41.13
C ILE A 1147 12.87 32.57 -41.82
N PRO A 1148 12.29 32.27 -43.00
CA PRO A 1148 11.58 33.28 -43.81
C PRO A 1148 10.39 33.93 -43.11
N LYS A 1149 9.72 33.22 -42.20
CA LYS A 1149 8.46 33.66 -41.58
C LYS A 1149 8.66 34.73 -40.50
N SER A 1150 9.73 34.65 -39.72
CA SER A 1150 10.04 35.56 -38.61
C SER A 1150 11.24 36.45 -38.84
N ASN A 1151 12.01 36.19 -39.90
CA ASN A 1151 13.31 36.81 -40.13
C ASN A 1151 14.32 36.54 -38.98
N THR A 1152 14.04 35.53 -38.16
CA THR A 1152 14.93 35.08 -37.08
C THR A 1152 16.07 34.28 -37.69
N THR A 1153 17.28 34.53 -37.21
CA THR A 1153 18.48 33.80 -37.65
C THR A 1153 18.78 32.71 -36.64
N THR A 1154 18.84 31.46 -37.10
CA THR A 1154 19.35 30.33 -36.33
C THR A 1154 20.79 30.09 -36.73
N THR A 1155 21.68 30.14 -35.75
CA THR A 1155 23.10 29.82 -35.87
C THR A 1155 23.31 28.33 -35.59
N ILE A 1156 24.04 27.64 -36.47
CA ILE A 1156 24.51 26.27 -36.32
C ILE A 1156 26.03 26.31 -36.17
N THR A 1157 26.53 25.78 -35.06
CA THR A 1157 27.96 25.69 -34.76
C THR A 1157 28.38 24.23 -34.70
N ALA A 1158 29.28 23.81 -35.59
CA ALA A 1158 29.87 22.48 -35.58
C ALA A 1158 31.32 22.54 -35.10
N THR A 1159 31.64 21.85 -34.00
CA THR A 1159 32.98 21.74 -33.44
C THR A 1159 33.50 20.31 -33.65
N LEU A 1160 34.51 20.16 -34.49
CA LEU A 1160 35.15 18.90 -34.84
C LEU A 1160 36.42 18.72 -34.02
N GLN A 1161 36.47 17.68 -33.20
CA GLN A 1161 37.62 17.35 -32.35
C GLN A 1161 38.20 15.98 -32.69
N TRP A 1162 39.50 15.95 -32.98
CA TRP A 1162 40.26 14.73 -33.25
C TRP A 1162 40.93 14.18 -31.99
N PHE A 1163 40.74 12.89 -31.71
CA PHE A 1163 41.33 12.20 -30.56
C PHE A 1163 42.55 11.39 -30.97
N LYS A 1164 43.77 11.86 -30.64
CA LYS A 1164 45.02 11.12 -30.91
C LYS A 1164 45.19 9.91 -30.01
N GLU A 1165 44.68 10.00 -28.79
CA GLU A 1165 44.79 8.98 -27.76
C GLU A 1165 43.41 8.64 -27.19
N LYS A 1166 43.32 7.47 -26.56
CA LYS A 1166 42.10 7.04 -25.88
C LYS A 1166 41.75 8.04 -24.79
N SER A 1167 40.55 8.60 -24.85
CA SER A 1167 40.09 9.64 -23.92
C SER A 1167 38.71 9.30 -23.38
N ILE A 1168 38.41 9.68 -22.14
CA ILE A 1168 37.05 9.61 -21.60
C ILE A 1168 36.51 11.03 -21.54
N ILE A 1169 35.41 11.29 -22.23
CA ILE A 1169 34.73 12.58 -22.22
C ILE A 1169 33.37 12.47 -21.53
N LYS A 1170 32.81 13.60 -21.12
CA LYS A 1170 31.45 13.66 -20.57
C LYS A 1170 30.55 14.48 -21.49
N PHE A 1171 29.42 13.91 -21.90
CA PHE A 1171 28.39 14.60 -22.67
C PHE A 1171 27.00 14.13 -22.19
N ALA A 1172 26.03 15.05 -22.09
CA ALA A 1172 24.65 14.73 -21.68
C ALA A 1172 24.55 13.80 -20.45
N ASN A 1173 25.34 14.07 -19.41
CA ASN A 1173 25.46 13.27 -18.18
C ASN A 1173 25.93 11.82 -18.37
N GLN A 1174 26.61 11.52 -19.48
CA GLN A 1174 27.16 10.22 -19.82
C GLN A 1174 28.69 10.29 -20.00
N GLN A 1175 29.42 9.28 -19.52
CA GLN A 1175 30.83 9.09 -19.85
C GLN A 1175 30.96 8.31 -21.16
N LEU A 1176 31.73 8.86 -22.10
CA LEU A 1176 31.96 8.27 -23.42
C LEU A 1176 33.44 8.00 -23.60
N VAL A 1177 33.77 6.77 -23.98
CA VAL A 1177 35.12 6.42 -24.39
C VAL A 1177 35.29 6.81 -25.86
N MET A 1178 36.25 7.70 -26.12
CA MET A 1178 36.76 8.04 -27.44
C MET A 1178 37.99 7.19 -27.72
N ASN A 1179 37.95 6.39 -28.78
CA ASN A 1179 39.10 5.58 -29.18
C ASN A 1179 40.15 6.45 -29.91
N PRO A 1180 41.44 6.05 -29.92
CA PRO A 1180 42.43 6.70 -30.75
C PRO A 1180 41.98 6.80 -32.22
N SER A 1181 42.34 7.90 -32.87
CA SER A 1181 41.97 8.22 -34.25
C SER A 1181 40.46 8.30 -34.52
N SER A 1182 39.69 8.74 -33.52
CA SER A 1182 38.27 9.07 -33.68
C SER A 1182 38.08 10.57 -33.88
N ILE A 1183 37.05 10.96 -34.63
CA ILE A 1183 36.62 12.35 -34.77
C ILE A 1183 35.21 12.54 -34.20
N LYS A 1184 35.05 13.56 -33.38
CA LYS A 1184 33.79 13.91 -32.73
C LYS A 1184 33.23 15.20 -33.31
N TYR A 1185 31.92 15.24 -33.51
CA TYR A 1185 31.18 16.38 -34.05
C TYR A 1185 30.22 16.90 -32.98
N THR A 1186 30.60 17.96 -32.26
CA THR A 1186 29.66 18.66 -31.37
C THR A 1186 28.90 19.70 -32.17
N ILE A 1187 27.60 19.52 -32.35
CA ILE A 1187 26.75 20.41 -33.14
C ILE A 1187 25.79 21.12 -32.20
N ASP A 1188 25.91 22.44 -32.14
CA ASP A 1188 25.06 23.34 -31.36
C ASP A 1188 24.16 24.12 -32.33
N ILE A 1189 22.85 23.99 -32.15
CA ILE A 1189 21.84 24.72 -32.89
C ILE A 1189 21.16 25.67 -31.91
N SER A 1190 21.38 26.97 -32.11
CA SER A 1190 20.69 28.03 -31.36
C SER A 1190 19.18 28.04 -31.63
N ASN A 1191 18.48 28.99 -31.02
CA ASN A 1191 17.02 29.11 -31.07
C ASN A 1191 16.48 28.98 -32.51
N TYR A 1192 15.47 28.13 -32.68
CA TYR A 1192 14.79 27.92 -33.95
C TYR A 1192 13.33 28.31 -33.82
N ASP A 1193 12.84 29.15 -34.73
CA ASP A 1193 11.44 29.57 -34.75
C ASP A 1193 10.56 28.55 -35.47
N PHE A 1194 10.11 27.54 -34.72
CA PHE A 1194 9.25 26.47 -35.22
C PHE A 1194 7.92 27.01 -35.75
N SER A 1195 7.45 26.49 -36.88
CA SER A 1195 6.15 26.80 -37.45
C SER A 1195 4.99 26.40 -36.53
N SER A 1196 5.20 25.38 -35.68
CA SER A 1196 4.30 24.90 -34.63
C SER A 1196 5.09 24.25 -33.50
N LYS A 1197 4.60 24.36 -32.25
CA LYS A 1197 5.19 23.65 -31.09
C LYS A 1197 5.07 22.12 -31.16
N LEU A 1198 4.25 21.61 -32.09
CA LEU A 1198 4.13 20.17 -32.37
C LEU A 1198 5.14 19.67 -33.42
N ASN A 1199 5.89 20.59 -34.04
CA ASN A 1199 6.90 20.25 -35.03
C ASN A 1199 8.21 19.85 -34.35
N GLN A 1200 9.07 19.20 -35.13
CA GLN A 1200 10.41 18.80 -34.71
C GLN A 1200 11.42 19.18 -35.80
N LEU A 1201 12.69 19.28 -35.44
CA LEU A 1201 13.77 19.41 -36.41
C LEU A 1201 14.36 18.05 -36.74
N GLN A 1202 14.97 17.95 -37.91
CA GLN A 1202 15.78 16.83 -38.31
C GLN A 1202 17.09 17.32 -38.93
N LEU A 1203 18.20 17.03 -38.26
CA LEU A 1203 19.54 17.30 -38.78
C LEU A 1203 20.00 16.13 -39.64
N ILE A 1204 20.47 16.41 -40.85
CA ILE A 1204 20.91 15.41 -41.81
C ILE A 1204 22.44 15.40 -41.90
N MET A 1205 23.03 14.24 -41.61
CA MET A 1205 24.44 13.94 -41.82
C MET A 1205 24.62 12.88 -42.91
N SER A 1206 25.73 12.93 -43.63
CA SER A 1206 26.13 11.88 -44.57
C SER A 1206 27.46 11.27 -44.17
N ALA A 1207 27.56 9.96 -44.29
CA ALA A 1207 28.80 9.21 -44.19
C ALA A 1207 29.00 8.38 -45.46
N SER A 1208 30.23 8.29 -45.94
CA SER A 1208 30.58 7.47 -47.10
C SER A 1208 31.99 6.91 -46.99
N ILE A 1209 32.21 5.77 -47.63
CA ILE A 1209 33.51 5.15 -47.82
C ILE A 1209 33.63 4.66 -49.26
N SER A 1210 34.80 4.82 -49.86
CA SER A 1210 35.09 4.36 -51.22
C SER A 1210 36.51 3.80 -51.31
N ALA A 1211 36.71 2.80 -52.16
CA ALA A 1211 38.02 2.24 -52.46
C ALA A 1211 38.48 2.67 -53.86
N SER A 1212 39.79 2.80 -54.05
CA SER A 1212 40.39 3.06 -55.36
C SER A 1212 40.29 1.86 -56.32
N LYS A 1213 40.04 0.65 -55.79
CA LYS A 1213 39.91 -0.60 -56.55
C LYS A 1213 38.43 -0.84 -56.89
N SER A 1214 38.13 -1.20 -58.13
CA SER A 1214 36.77 -1.55 -58.59
C SER A 1214 36.48 -3.06 -58.63
N ASP A 1215 37.52 -3.88 -58.78
CA ASP A 1215 37.38 -5.30 -59.12
C ASP A 1215 37.65 -6.21 -57.91
N ASP A 1216 36.90 -7.30 -57.81
CA ASP A 1216 36.98 -8.27 -56.70
C ASP A 1216 36.93 -7.59 -55.33
N ILE A 1217 35.89 -6.76 -55.14
CA ILE A 1217 35.65 -5.99 -53.95
C ILE A 1217 34.16 -6.06 -53.59
N CYS A 1218 33.87 -5.98 -52.30
CA CYS A 1218 32.51 -5.95 -51.79
C CYS A 1218 32.33 -4.78 -50.83
N SER A 1219 31.12 -4.22 -50.80
CA SER A 1219 30.71 -3.26 -49.78
C SER A 1219 29.56 -3.83 -48.95
N SER A 1220 29.44 -3.41 -47.70
CA SER A 1220 28.31 -3.72 -46.84
C SER A 1220 27.95 -2.50 -45.98
N LYS A 1221 26.75 -2.51 -45.41
CA LYS A 1221 26.24 -1.41 -44.57
C LYS A 1221 25.41 -1.96 -43.44
N GLU A 1222 25.65 -1.50 -42.23
CA GLU A 1222 24.87 -1.87 -41.07
C GLU A 1222 24.40 -0.63 -40.31
N PHE A 1223 23.20 -0.71 -39.76
CA PHE A 1223 22.66 0.29 -38.83
C PHE A 1223 21.98 -0.45 -37.68
N GLY A 1224 22.39 -0.12 -36.45
CA GLY A 1224 21.96 -0.86 -35.27
C GLY A 1224 22.02 -0.04 -34.00
N VAL A 1225 21.98 -0.74 -32.85
CA VAL A 1225 22.09 -0.18 -31.50
C VAL A 1225 23.33 -0.78 -30.85
N THR A 1226 24.13 0.04 -30.15
CA THR A 1226 25.33 -0.40 -29.45
C THR A 1226 24.99 -1.22 -28.19
N SER A 1227 25.90 -2.14 -27.83
CA SER A 1227 25.81 -3.00 -26.64
C SER A 1227 26.65 -2.53 -25.45
N ASP A 1228 27.38 -1.41 -25.58
CA ASP A 1228 28.33 -0.98 -24.55
C ASP A 1228 27.65 -0.43 -23.30
N SER A 1229 28.14 -0.90 -22.13
CA SER A 1229 27.98 -0.46 -20.72
C SER A 1229 26.63 0.10 -20.24
N ASP A 1230 26.40 0.23 -18.93
CA ASP A 1230 25.06 0.51 -18.38
C ASP A 1230 24.42 1.83 -18.90
N ASP A 1231 25.22 2.77 -19.40
CA ASP A 1231 24.77 4.10 -19.83
C ASP A 1231 24.89 4.43 -21.34
N ASP A 1232 25.49 3.58 -22.21
CA ASP A 1232 25.82 3.93 -23.62
C ASP A 1232 24.98 3.23 -24.71
N ILE A 1233 23.67 3.52 -24.72
CA ILE A 1233 22.78 3.13 -25.83
C ILE A 1233 22.83 4.19 -26.93
N SER A 1234 23.71 3.97 -27.88
CA SER A 1234 23.81 4.76 -29.10
C SER A 1234 23.24 3.98 -30.27
N ASN A 1235 22.80 4.66 -31.32
CA ASN A 1235 22.74 4.02 -32.63
C ASN A 1235 24.15 3.97 -33.22
N TYR A 1236 24.44 2.98 -34.06
CA TYR A 1236 25.66 2.97 -34.85
C TYR A 1236 25.36 2.80 -36.33
N ILE A 1237 26.20 3.39 -37.17
CA ILE A 1237 26.34 3.04 -38.58
C ILE A 1237 27.69 2.34 -38.76
N LYS A 1238 27.75 1.38 -39.66
CA LYS A 1238 29.00 0.78 -40.12
C LYS A 1238 28.93 0.66 -41.64
N LEU A 1239 29.79 1.39 -42.33
CA LEU A 1239 29.95 1.30 -43.79
C LEU A 1239 31.26 0.57 -44.07
N GLN A 1240 31.20 -0.62 -44.63
CA GLN A 1240 32.37 -1.45 -44.87
C GLN A 1240 32.63 -1.55 -46.38
N VAL A 1241 33.88 -1.44 -46.79
CA VAL A 1241 34.36 -1.80 -48.12
C VAL A 1241 35.56 -2.73 -47.93
N ASP A 1242 35.43 -3.95 -48.42
CA ASP A 1242 36.34 -5.06 -48.15
C ASP A 1242 36.61 -5.25 -46.64
N THR A 1243 37.81 -4.94 -46.16
CA THR A 1243 38.24 -5.14 -44.77
C THR A 1243 38.28 -3.85 -43.95
N VAL A 1244 37.93 -2.71 -44.54
CA VAL A 1244 37.95 -1.40 -43.87
C VAL A 1244 36.52 -0.90 -43.68
N SER A 1245 36.20 -0.42 -42.48
CA SER A 1245 34.91 0.21 -42.22
C SER A 1245 35.00 1.60 -41.61
N LEU A 1246 34.09 2.48 -42.04
CA LEU A 1246 33.76 3.72 -41.36
C LEU A 1246 32.64 3.42 -40.36
N TYR A 1247 32.94 3.59 -39.09
CA TYR A 1247 32.01 3.39 -37.99
C TYR A 1247 31.60 4.75 -37.43
N GLY A 1248 30.30 4.98 -37.26
CA GLY A 1248 29.77 6.19 -36.66
C GLY A 1248 28.83 5.86 -35.50
N ARG A 1249 29.03 6.49 -34.35
CA ARG A 1249 28.18 6.37 -33.16
C ARG A 1249 27.33 7.62 -32.99
N PHE A 1250 26.03 7.42 -32.86
CA PHE A 1250 25.01 8.45 -32.71
C PHE A 1250 24.30 8.28 -31.37
N ILE A 1251 24.69 9.09 -30.40
CA ILE A 1251 24.14 9.06 -29.04
C ILE A 1251 22.65 9.43 -29.10
N LYS A 1252 21.81 8.71 -28.37
CA LYS A 1252 20.36 8.97 -28.30
C LYS A 1252 19.99 10.06 -27.30
N ARG A 1253 20.91 10.98 -26.98
CA ARG A 1253 20.73 12.06 -26.01
C ARG A 1253 21.24 13.38 -26.58
N ALA A 1254 20.54 14.45 -26.24
CA ALA A 1254 20.90 15.83 -26.55
C ALA A 1254 20.81 16.69 -25.29
N ILE A 1255 21.50 17.83 -25.28
CA ILE A 1255 21.26 18.89 -24.30
C ILE A 1255 20.29 19.88 -24.95
N VAL A 1256 19.06 19.93 -24.47
CA VAL A 1256 17.95 20.75 -24.97
C VAL A 1256 17.60 21.77 -23.90
N ASP A 1257 17.75 23.07 -24.20
CA ASP A 1257 17.50 24.17 -23.25
C ASP A 1257 18.19 23.94 -21.89
N SER A 1258 19.47 23.54 -21.93
CA SER A 1258 20.30 23.17 -20.77
C SER A 1258 19.89 21.89 -20.00
N THR A 1259 18.89 21.14 -20.49
CA THR A 1259 18.44 19.86 -19.90
C THR A 1259 18.78 18.67 -20.80
N VAL A 1260 19.03 17.49 -20.24
CA VAL A 1260 19.31 16.29 -21.06
C VAL A 1260 18.00 15.66 -21.50
N GLN A 1261 17.77 15.51 -22.80
CA GLN A 1261 16.61 14.82 -23.36
C GLN A 1261 17.00 13.69 -24.30
N THR A 1262 16.09 12.73 -24.51
CA THR A 1262 16.29 11.63 -25.47
C THR A 1262 15.95 12.09 -26.88
N ILE A 1263 16.77 11.69 -27.85
CA ILE A 1263 16.58 11.92 -29.29
C ILE A 1263 16.62 10.59 -30.04
N SER A 1264 16.19 10.58 -31.31
CA SER A 1264 16.22 9.37 -32.14
C SER A 1264 16.96 9.60 -33.46
N ASN A 1265 17.54 8.54 -34.00
CA ASN A 1265 18.28 8.58 -35.26
C ASN A 1265 17.62 7.63 -36.26
N ILE A 1266 17.39 8.09 -37.49
CA ILE A 1266 16.80 7.29 -38.56
C ILE A 1266 17.65 7.31 -39.82
N LEU A 1267 17.66 6.21 -40.57
CA LEU A 1267 18.23 6.20 -41.91
C LEU A 1267 17.29 6.93 -42.88
N LEU A 1268 17.86 7.81 -43.69
CA LEU A 1268 17.16 8.58 -44.73
C LEU A 1268 17.44 8.07 -46.15
N ASP A 1269 18.10 6.92 -46.24
CA ASP A 1269 18.56 6.26 -47.46
C ASP A 1269 17.46 6.07 -48.52
N SER A 1270 16.22 5.77 -48.12
CA SER A 1270 15.09 5.61 -49.05
C SER A 1270 14.65 6.93 -49.72
N SER A 1271 14.97 8.06 -49.10
CA SER A 1271 14.57 9.40 -49.55
C SER A 1271 15.69 10.18 -50.24
N MET A 1272 16.89 9.62 -50.30
CA MET A 1272 18.11 10.27 -50.78
C MET A 1272 18.75 9.48 -51.94
N ASN A 1273 19.43 10.17 -52.85
CA ASN A 1273 20.16 9.52 -53.94
C ASN A 1273 21.48 8.93 -53.43
N LEU A 1274 21.48 7.64 -53.11
CA LEU A 1274 22.67 6.96 -52.58
C LEU A 1274 23.68 6.59 -53.67
N ILE A 1275 24.96 6.76 -53.36
CA ILE A 1275 26.06 6.12 -54.08
C ILE A 1275 26.36 4.81 -53.36
N THR A 1276 25.85 3.69 -53.88
CA THR A 1276 26.13 2.35 -53.33
C THR A 1276 26.48 1.40 -54.46
N ASN A 1277 27.73 0.96 -54.50
CA ASN A 1277 28.23 -0.08 -55.40
C ASN A 1277 29.28 -0.93 -54.67
N ALA A 1278 29.88 -1.89 -55.37
CA ALA A 1278 30.85 -2.78 -54.77
C ALA A 1278 32.07 -2.10 -54.12
N ALA A 1279 32.49 -0.97 -54.68
CA ALA A 1279 33.67 -0.21 -54.23
C ALA A 1279 33.31 1.02 -53.39
N SER A 1280 32.02 1.31 -53.16
CA SER A 1280 31.58 2.49 -52.43
C SER A 1280 30.26 2.29 -51.70
N SER A 1281 30.18 2.81 -50.48
CA SER A 1281 28.98 2.76 -49.65
C SER A 1281 28.73 4.14 -49.06
N GLN A 1282 27.48 4.60 -49.14
CA GLN A 1282 27.02 5.88 -48.61
C GLN A 1282 25.73 5.68 -47.83
N THR A 1283 25.53 6.51 -46.80
CA THR A 1283 24.27 6.59 -46.07
C THR A 1283 24.01 8.01 -45.58
N TYR A 1284 22.72 8.32 -45.38
CA TYR A 1284 22.26 9.55 -44.76
C TYR A 1284 21.54 9.24 -43.44
N ILE A 1285 21.96 9.90 -42.38
CA ILE A 1285 21.36 9.77 -41.04
C ILE A 1285 20.61 11.06 -40.73
N GLY A 1286 19.33 10.91 -40.37
CA GLY A 1286 18.51 11.99 -39.83
C GLY A 1286 18.41 11.89 -38.32
N ILE A 1287 18.97 12.86 -37.62
CA ILE A 1287 18.88 13.00 -36.16
C ILE A 1287 17.62 13.81 -35.85
N GLN A 1288 16.65 13.19 -35.19
CA GLN A 1288 15.37 13.81 -34.82
C GLN A 1288 15.53 14.61 -33.54
N LEU A 1289 15.23 15.90 -33.61
CA LEU A 1289 15.44 16.89 -32.58
C LEU A 1289 14.08 17.46 -32.15
N PRO A 1290 13.66 17.33 -30.88
CA PRO A 1290 12.36 17.81 -30.42
C PRO A 1290 12.24 19.33 -30.52
N TYR A 1291 11.05 19.87 -30.25
CA TYR A 1291 10.89 21.30 -30.02
C TYR A 1291 11.79 21.77 -28.85
N TYR A 1292 12.40 22.95 -29.02
CA TYR A 1292 13.22 23.63 -28.00
C TYR A 1292 13.12 25.14 -28.18
N SER A 1293 13.45 25.91 -27.14
CA SER A 1293 13.26 27.37 -27.11
C SER A 1293 14.58 28.14 -27.28
N ASP A 1294 15.66 27.65 -26.68
CA ASP A 1294 16.95 28.34 -26.56
C ASP A 1294 18.03 27.69 -27.42
N SER A 1295 18.33 26.41 -27.20
CA SER A 1295 19.33 25.68 -27.99
C SER A 1295 19.23 24.16 -27.85
N ILE A 1296 19.82 23.45 -28.81
CA ILE A 1296 20.02 22.01 -28.76
C ILE A 1296 21.45 21.63 -29.17
N ILE A 1297 22.08 20.76 -28.38
CA ILE A 1297 23.45 20.28 -28.59
C ILE A 1297 23.46 18.76 -28.74
N ILE A 1298 24.15 18.26 -29.76
CA ILE A 1298 24.34 16.82 -30.05
C ILE A 1298 25.82 16.51 -30.34
N ASP A 1299 26.24 15.25 -30.15
CA ASP A 1299 27.67 14.90 -30.15
C ASP A 1299 28.01 13.53 -30.81
N PRO A 1300 27.68 13.29 -32.10
CA PRO A 1300 28.08 12.06 -32.80
C PRO A 1300 29.61 11.95 -32.99
N ASP A 1301 30.11 10.72 -33.02
CA ASP A 1301 31.54 10.41 -33.25
C ASP A 1301 31.75 9.35 -34.33
N PHE A 1302 32.92 9.38 -34.98
CA PHE A 1302 33.28 8.50 -36.08
C PHE A 1302 34.70 7.97 -35.92
N SER A 1303 34.93 6.72 -36.33
CA SER A 1303 36.22 6.05 -36.33
C SER A 1303 36.38 5.15 -37.55
N ILE A 1304 37.62 4.87 -37.94
CA ILE A 1304 37.94 3.88 -38.96
C ILE A 1304 38.38 2.58 -38.29
N LEU A 1305 37.81 1.48 -38.74
CA LEU A 1305 38.07 0.15 -38.21
C LEU A 1305 38.66 -0.77 -39.30
N ILE A 1306 39.43 -1.76 -38.86
CA ILE A 1306 39.73 -2.95 -39.67
C ILE A 1306 38.87 -4.09 -39.17
N ASP A 1307 38.16 -4.71 -40.10
CA ASP A 1307 37.31 -5.87 -39.86
C ASP A 1307 38.06 -7.16 -40.09
N SER A 1308 37.94 -8.10 -39.15
CA SER A 1308 38.52 -9.45 -39.31
C SER A 1308 37.86 -10.27 -40.42
N LYS A 1309 36.65 -9.89 -40.85
CA LYS A 1309 35.89 -10.50 -41.95
C LYS A 1309 35.69 -9.47 -43.06
N SER A 1310 35.98 -9.84 -44.31
CA SER A 1310 35.65 -9.00 -45.48
C SER A 1310 34.13 -8.82 -45.61
N ALA A 1311 33.72 -7.68 -46.19
CA ALA A 1311 32.32 -7.32 -46.46
C ALA A 1311 31.55 -8.41 -47.22
N SER A 1312 32.23 -9.25 -48.01
CA SER A 1312 31.62 -10.40 -48.71
C SER A 1312 30.94 -11.40 -47.77
N ASN A 1313 31.32 -11.45 -46.50
CA ASN A 1313 30.72 -12.34 -45.50
C ASN A 1313 29.39 -11.79 -44.92
N ASN A 1314 29.04 -10.54 -45.23
CA ASN A 1314 27.79 -9.94 -44.77
C ASN A 1314 26.63 -10.28 -45.74
N ASN A 1315 25.47 -10.59 -45.18
CA ASN A 1315 24.27 -10.98 -45.93
C ASN A 1315 23.74 -9.87 -46.86
N ASN A 1316 24.09 -8.62 -46.60
CA ASN A 1316 23.68 -7.45 -47.37
C ASN A 1316 24.81 -6.85 -48.22
N SER A 1317 25.78 -7.68 -48.60
CA SER A 1317 26.94 -7.26 -49.38
C SER A 1317 26.61 -6.98 -50.84
N ILE A 1318 27.28 -6.00 -51.42
CA ILE A 1318 27.25 -5.67 -52.85
C ILE A 1318 28.66 -5.92 -53.39
N CYS A 1319 28.83 -6.84 -54.33
CA CYS A 1319 30.15 -7.26 -54.84
C CYS A 1319 30.28 -7.02 -56.36
N SER A 1320 31.48 -6.68 -56.85
CA SER A 1320 31.70 -6.35 -58.26
C SER A 1320 31.72 -7.56 -59.19
N ASN A 1321 32.08 -8.74 -58.67
CA ASN A 1321 32.02 -10.01 -59.38
C ASN A 1321 30.91 -10.90 -58.81
N ILE A 1322 29.76 -10.96 -59.49
CA ILE A 1322 28.67 -11.92 -59.22
C ILE A 1322 28.96 -13.30 -59.87
N ASN A 1323 30.08 -13.46 -60.58
CA ASN A 1323 30.39 -14.70 -61.31
C ASN A 1323 30.90 -15.88 -60.45
N SER A 1324 30.89 -15.79 -59.12
CA SER A 1324 30.90 -16.96 -58.27
C SER A 1324 29.45 -17.37 -57.98
N LYS A 1325 28.89 -18.15 -58.92
CA LYS A 1325 27.74 -19.03 -58.69
C LYS A 1325 27.78 -19.53 -57.24
N SER A 1326 26.76 -19.19 -56.45
CA SER A 1326 26.41 -19.78 -55.14
C SER A 1326 27.25 -21.00 -54.78
N GLY A 1327 28.47 -20.75 -54.32
CA GLY A 1327 29.42 -21.77 -53.94
C GLY A 1327 29.22 -22.05 -52.47
N LEU A 1328 29.15 -23.31 -52.09
CA LEU A 1328 29.11 -23.73 -50.69
C LEU A 1328 30.33 -23.15 -49.97
N SER A 1329 30.14 -22.56 -48.79
CA SER A 1329 31.22 -22.01 -47.97
C SER A 1329 32.30 -23.05 -47.68
N THR A 1330 33.55 -22.65 -47.37
CA THR A 1330 34.63 -23.60 -47.05
C THR A 1330 34.21 -24.63 -45.99
N VAL A 1331 33.41 -24.23 -45.00
CA VAL A 1331 32.87 -25.13 -43.98
C VAL A 1331 31.80 -26.08 -44.55
N GLN A 1332 30.92 -25.60 -45.41
CA GLN A 1332 29.95 -26.46 -46.11
C GLN A 1332 30.64 -27.43 -47.08
N LEU A 1333 31.69 -26.98 -47.77
CA LEU A 1333 32.57 -27.80 -48.59
C LEU A 1333 33.25 -28.87 -47.73
N VAL A 1334 33.83 -28.52 -46.58
CA VAL A 1334 34.42 -29.50 -45.64
C VAL A 1334 33.37 -30.49 -45.15
N GLY A 1335 32.17 -30.05 -44.76
CA GLY A 1335 31.08 -30.93 -44.33
C GLY A 1335 30.62 -31.88 -45.45
N ILE A 1336 30.50 -31.39 -46.67
CA ILE A 1336 30.13 -32.19 -47.85
C ILE A 1336 31.27 -33.13 -48.25
N ILE A 1337 32.53 -32.69 -48.17
CA ILE A 1337 33.71 -33.54 -48.43
C ILE A 1337 33.78 -34.66 -47.39
N ILE A 1338 33.65 -34.37 -46.10
CA ILE A 1338 33.67 -35.39 -45.05
C ILE A 1338 32.48 -36.35 -45.21
N GLY A 1339 31.28 -35.83 -45.47
CA GLY A 1339 30.09 -36.64 -45.69
C GLY A 1339 30.20 -37.53 -46.95
N SER A 1340 30.72 -36.99 -48.06
CA SER A 1340 30.90 -37.71 -49.31
C SER A 1340 32.04 -38.73 -49.25
N VAL A 1341 33.15 -38.43 -48.58
CA VAL A 1341 34.24 -39.38 -48.32
C VAL A 1341 33.76 -40.51 -47.42
N GLY A 1342 33.00 -40.19 -46.36
CA GLY A 1342 32.37 -41.19 -45.49
C GLY A 1342 31.40 -42.11 -46.26
N PHE A 1343 30.55 -41.53 -47.11
CA PHE A 1343 29.61 -42.29 -47.94
C PHE A 1343 30.31 -43.15 -49.01
N ALA A 1344 31.33 -42.61 -49.67
CA ALA A 1344 32.14 -43.34 -50.65
C ALA A 1344 32.90 -44.51 -49.99
N ALA A 1345 33.44 -44.32 -48.79
CA ALA A 1345 34.07 -45.40 -48.03
C ALA A 1345 33.08 -46.53 -47.71
N VAL A 1346 31.85 -46.20 -47.30
CA VAL A 1346 30.78 -47.19 -47.07
C VAL A 1346 30.41 -47.95 -48.34
N ILE A 1347 30.31 -47.26 -49.49
CA ILE A 1347 30.06 -47.91 -50.79
C ILE A 1347 31.21 -48.84 -51.18
N ILE A 1348 32.47 -48.40 -51.06
CA ILE A 1348 33.64 -49.21 -51.41
C ILE A 1348 33.72 -50.45 -50.52
N ILE A 1349 33.50 -50.31 -49.20
CA ILE A 1349 33.45 -51.45 -48.27
C ILE A 1349 32.32 -52.41 -48.64
N SER A 1350 31.14 -51.89 -49.00
CA SER A 1350 29.99 -52.70 -49.41
C SER A 1350 30.24 -53.46 -50.72
N ILE A 1351 30.85 -52.81 -51.72
CA ILE A 1351 31.24 -53.43 -52.99
C ILE A 1351 32.33 -54.47 -52.77
N ALA A 1352 33.37 -54.16 -51.99
CA ALA A 1352 34.44 -55.08 -51.65
C ALA A 1352 33.90 -56.33 -50.92
N PHE A 1353 32.97 -56.13 -49.97
CA PHE A 1353 32.28 -57.22 -49.28
C PHE A 1353 31.44 -58.07 -50.25
N CYS A 1354 30.71 -57.44 -51.18
CA CYS A 1354 29.91 -58.13 -52.18
C CYS A 1354 30.76 -58.94 -53.17
N ILE A 1355 31.89 -58.38 -53.65
CA ILE A 1355 32.86 -59.07 -54.51
C ILE A 1355 33.52 -60.21 -53.76
N HIS A 1356 33.90 -60.00 -52.49
CA HIS A 1356 34.50 -61.04 -51.66
C HIS A 1356 33.52 -62.20 -51.48
N LYS A 1357 32.26 -61.92 -51.11
CA LYS A 1357 31.18 -62.90 -50.97
C LYS A 1357 30.93 -63.68 -52.27
N ASN A 1358 30.85 -62.99 -53.41
CA ASN A 1358 30.65 -63.66 -54.71
C ASN A 1358 31.82 -64.59 -55.09
N ARG A 1359 33.06 -64.21 -54.74
CA ARG A 1359 34.25 -65.06 -54.96
C ARG A 1359 34.29 -66.29 -54.05
N THR A 1360 33.93 -66.15 -52.77
CA THR A 1360 33.81 -67.32 -51.87
C THR A 1360 32.69 -68.25 -52.31
N ASP A 1361 31.53 -67.72 -52.72
CA ASP A 1361 30.41 -68.52 -53.22
C ASP A 1361 30.74 -69.23 -54.54
N ALA A 1362 31.51 -68.60 -55.44
CA ALA A 1362 31.97 -69.22 -56.67
C ALA A 1362 32.99 -70.34 -56.41
N LYS A 1363 33.94 -70.13 -55.50
CA LYS A 1363 34.89 -71.18 -55.07
C LYS A 1363 34.18 -72.35 -54.38
N PHE A 1364 33.19 -72.07 -53.54
CA PHE A 1364 32.37 -73.10 -52.89
C PHE A 1364 31.58 -73.91 -53.93
N ARG A 1365 30.93 -73.24 -54.90
CA ARG A 1365 30.23 -73.91 -56.02
C ARG A 1365 31.15 -74.78 -56.88
N LEU A 1366 32.36 -74.31 -57.19
CA LEU A 1366 33.36 -75.09 -57.92
C LEU A 1366 33.85 -76.30 -57.12
N PHE A 1367 34.10 -76.13 -55.82
CA PHE A 1367 34.48 -77.22 -54.92
C PHE A 1367 33.38 -78.28 -54.83
N VAL A 1368 32.12 -77.88 -54.63
CA VAL A 1368 30.96 -78.79 -54.61
C VAL A 1368 30.83 -79.51 -55.95
N ARG A 1369 30.89 -78.78 -57.07
CA ARG A 1369 30.79 -79.36 -58.42
C ARG A 1369 31.87 -80.41 -58.67
N ASN A 1370 33.13 -80.11 -58.35
CA ASN A 1370 34.23 -81.06 -58.47
C ASN A 1370 34.04 -82.30 -57.60
N LYS A 1371 33.46 -82.14 -56.39
CA LYS A 1371 33.15 -83.26 -55.49
C LYS A 1371 32.04 -84.15 -56.05
N THR A 1372 30.99 -83.57 -56.65
CA THR A 1372 29.94 -84.33 -57.37
C THR A 1372 30.48 -85.09 -58.58
N ILE A 1373 31.32 -84.45 -59.42
CA ILE A 1373 31.94 -85.12 -60.58
C ILE A 1373 32.83 -86.30 -60.12
N HIS A 1374 33.51 -86.17 -58.97
CA HIS A 1374 34.32 -87.25 -58.42
C HIS A 1374 33.49 -88.39 -57.82
N MET A 1375 32.29 -88.11 -57.31
CA MET A 1375 31.35 -89.12 -56.82
C MET A 1375 30.68 -89.89 -57.96
N ASP A 1376 30.31 -89.21 -59.05
CA ASP A 1376 29.74 -89.86 -60.23
C ASP A 1376 30.74 -90.77 -60.95
N LYS A 1377 32.05 -90.49 -60.88
CA LYS A 1377 33.11 -91.39 -61.38
C LYS A 1377 33.41 -92.60 -60.48
N LYS A 1378 32.86 -92.65 -59.26
CA LYS A 1378 33.05 -93.75 -58.30
C LYS A 1378 31.84 -94.69 -58.22
N LYS A 1379 30.71 -94.31 -58.81
CA LYS A 1379 29.63 -95.24 -59.17
C LYS A 1379 29.91 -95.81 -60.55
#